data_AF-A0A8S0X3B7-F1
#
_entry.id   AF-A0A8S0X3B7-F1
#
_cell.length_a   1.000
_cell.length_b   1.000
_cell.length_c   1.000
_cell.angle_alpha   90.00
_cell.angle_beta   90.00
_cell.angle_gamma   90.00
#
_symmetry.space_group_name_H-M   'P 1'
#
loop_
_entity.id
_entity.type
_entity.pdbx_description
1 polymer ?
#
loop_
_entity_poly.entity_id
_entity_poly.type
_entity_poly.pdbx_seq_one_letter_code
_entity_poly.pdbx_strand_id
1 'polypeptide(L)'
;MAVKDLVQKYESSASLTTNGHASTQSHGQRPQLNDPLARSIDEVKGSSDRLPPPRLARFLKRRESGEVPNPHTRILHLSGALPPSTTSTTSLTILNDEDSDKTSQRPFPPSLSTLTPQASHSRSPHPHFSRALPITYDADEQEYLVGHLYPPESPWSDVNGISLKSPHSASQYPRHLPFHKPIPAPIVFSRGAFPLSLPKLDNYISQLSTPPLGKDSERHDGMMFPPLDQLAKIGLSLDDLETNTTVPPAWRNRTSILGASSNALIGFLGSSALASFYSLQGLINTVQIFALILSTIVPVGGTNDLGEKWRGLFLGTIPNVLALNFASVLVQSLILLAVFIFLAGILLYYFHRSTTRCDRYNSIEGLQQTETKGNQWGLLIVTFLLTTIYLPLSTMSVHVLVWSEELWAVPNPYKNATGTPNPIPLGPPNEFRDPLDFCWTTTMKRNEVNLAPLVVALAAIVFVFFTLWFPIALRRVIKRSVPKVDKFTELGRRRSKADLDAEYHRLLGRDRNPFAFLYNGFRRGWGTYISTYLFAKLSTLLTVAVIDPDNCFFRAFSRTTIPIVRQCLLLVSTLSFFLAQSVFAPFLDPVNNASEWTSRLNYLSTSLTALVITLNVPGKDIFDTYVLYSIYILTYGLGFYFTLVNFGWMQRIIKRLTRRIDFSIDIFSPRLDISPTSVHTKRRIWQESISTLFLTDPECHIPAKQAMAFAQARDSEYPPYLLDFMGTPAERHVENLKILRDVGLEAYSKAVALTTGPDFAWYRDLEGIILKNFVGPDSYWKGPGESAIPNCSSFFGNAWWIPFPPALVIRYDEGPCAVLTATSELEAYISQNSSVDIQRRRYIRMSLRALEGQIVRWPYEHIQDVGTNLPWCCGRRYSAVTSRQYQHAVLRIKRRGHLIWKGLPLGSGFTVELRYSKKVKVSGEVIGLNEDYDLTSSLARFLEINRELVDQGLHPIEGKLSEYKRHHRKECQWKSRVLTYRFLTSVYDKPRDPDTIARSCLDLERDARVCQLMSQSKPVFRSAYDRLAAVSTSEAATWWYIFWDDLWRRNHDTISGLQKHACDFNPHYKTSIAYTPLSRPALESFLTQRGLLHKKPHLFDFFHTGVLNKLYLRLNDAVFRDSRRAVMFHLGNDRRELDMEDVDVLTEAQSSTLGTGGGTDHDVSGIRARPTYRWEGLLDDPPRNGGHEGRRRWLAKLKAWFGITPLWRAGSTSNGLSLDVKLQNGRYVLLDDGASSSATSPTIRIPGAATATASMHGSVQC
;
A
#
# COMPACT_ATOMS: atom_id res chain seq x y z
N MET A 1 -13.80 44.58 12.50
CA MET A 1 -13.33 45.61 11.55
C MET A 1 -14.43 45.76 10.53
N ALA A 2 -15.02 46.94 10.40
CA ALA A 2 -16.02 47.23 9.37
C ALA A 2 -15.34 47.65 8.06
N VAL A 3 -16.08 47.63 6.95
CA VAL A 3 -15.58 48.13 5.65
C VAL A 3 -15.09 49.58 5.78
N LYS A 4 -15.81 50.42 6.55
CA LYS A 4 -15.39 51.79 6.89
C LYS A 4 -13.99 51.86 7.50
N ASP A 5 -13.66 50.99 8.47
CA ASP A 5 -12.34 50.96 9.11
C ASP A 5 -11.24 50.59 8.10
N LEU A 6 -11.58 49.76 7.11
CA LEU A 6 -10.69 49.29 6.06
C LEU A 6 -10.36 50.40 5.06
N VAL A 7 -11.39 51.11 4.61
CA VAL A 7 -11.30 52.26 3.67
C VAL A 7 -10.61 53.44 4.34
N GLN A 8 -11.04 53.83 5.55
CA GLN A 8 -10.42 54.92 6.30
C GLN A 8 -8.94 54.67 6.61
N LYS A 9 -8.55 53.40 6.84
CA LYS A 9 -7.12 53.02 6.95
C LYS A 9 -6.38 53.20 5.63
N TYR A 10 -6.94 52.77 4.50
CA TYR A 10 -6.33 52.99 3.18
C TYR A 10 -6.08 54.48 2.91
N GLU A 11 -7.11 55.31 3.10
CA GLU A 11 -7.05 56.77 2.95
C GLU A 11 -5.97 57.39 3.87
N SER A 12 -5.92 56.98 5.14
CA SER A 12 -4.88 57.46 6.06
C SER A 12 -3.46 57.08 5.60
N SER A 13 -3.25 55.85 5.10
CA SER A 13 -1.94 55.45 4.57
C SER A 13 -1.56 56.18 3.27
N ALA A 14 -2.54 56.50 2.41
CA ALA A 14 -2.30 57.30 1.21
C ALA A 14 -1.98 58.78 1.53
N SER A 15 -2.55 59.33 2.61
CA SER A 15 -2.22 60.68 3.09
C SER A 15 -0.81 60.78 3.70
N LEU A 16 -0.26 59.66 4.20
CA LEU A 16 1.09 59.60 4.76
C LEU A 16 2.17 59.48 3.67
N THR A 17 1.89 58.84 2.53
CA THR A 17 2.83 58.74 1.41
C THR A 17 2.83 59.94 0.46
N THR A 18 1.85 60.85 0.58
CA THR A 18 1.75 62.05 -0.28
C THR A 18 2.42 63.30 0.29
N ASN A 19 2.64 63.40 1.61
CA ASN A 19 3.40 64.49 2.24
C ASN A 19 4.93 64.28 2.12
N GLY A 20 5.40 64.00 0.90
CA GLY A 20 6.73 63.48 0.61
C GLY A 20 7.69 64.40 -0.16
N HIS A 21 7.26 65.59 -0.63
CA HIS A 21 8.17 66.65 -1.11
C HIS A 21 7.45 68.01 -1.30
N ALA A 22 8.26 69.06 -1.42
CA ALA A 22 7.94 70.41 -1.90
C ALA A 22 6.96 71.29 -1.08
N SER A 23 7.52 72.18 -0.27
CA SER A 23 7.25 73.63 -0.39
C SER A 23 8.36 74.45 0.25
N THR A 24 8.87 75.44 -0.48
CA THR A 24 9.84 76.43 0.01
C THR A 24 9.11 77.61 0.65
N GLN A 25 9.79 78.36 1.52
CA GLN A 25 9.22 79.45 2.31
C GLN A 25 8.65 80.61 1.48
N SER A 26 7.58 81.22 1.96
CA SER A 26 7.36 82.67 1.85
C SER A 26 6.61 83.20 3.09
N HIS A 27 6.81 84.48 3.41
CA HIS A 27 5.96 85.20 4.38
C HIS A 27 4.58 85.48 3.76
N GLY A 28 3.47 85.59 4.49
CA GLY A 28 3.29 85.51 5.94
C GLY A 28 2.68 86.79 6.53
N GLN A 29 1.50 86.70 7.13
CA GLN A 29 0.92 87.75 7.98
C GLN A 29 -0.10 87.15 8.98
N ARG A 30 -0.32 87.85 10.09
CA ARG A 30 -1.25 87.50 11.18
C ARG A 30 -2.41 88.51 11.15
N PRO A 31 -3.55 88.17 11.77
CA PRO A 31 -3.80 88.88 13.03
C PRO A 31 -4.23 87.97 14.20
N GLN A 32 -4.21 88.55 15.39
CA GLN A 32 -4.89 88.06 16.59
C GLN A 32 -6.34 88.66 16.59
N LEU A 33 -7.24 88.48 17.55
CA LEU A 33 -7.25 87.84 18.88
C LEU A 33 -8.71 87.48 19.20
N ASN A 34 -8.98 86.46 20.01
CA ASN A 34 -9.81 86.57 21.23
C ASN A 34 -9.96 85.23 21.97
N ASP A 35 -9.99 85.35 23.30
CA ASP A 35 -10.19 84.33 24.34
C ASP A 35 -11.67 84.48 24.86
N PRO A 36 -12.17 83.96 26.02
CA PRO A 36 -11.49 83.32 27.16
C PRO A 36 -12.20 82.11 27.84
N LEU A 37 -11.60 81.67 28.97
CA LEU A 37 -12.16 80.83 30.07
C LEU A 37 -12.30 79.30 29.83
N ALA A 38 -12.26 78.44 30.84
CA ALA A 38 -12.41 78.63 32.30
C ALA A 38 -11.43 77.81 33.18
N ARG A 39 -11.59 77.84 34.52
CA ARG A 39 -10.80 77.13 35.55
C ARG A 39 -11.68 76.18 36.40
N SER A 40 -11.04 75.19 37.05
CA SER A 40 -11.28 74.68 38.44
C SER A 40 -12.61 73.94 38.79
N ILE A 41 -12.75 73.07 39.82
CA ILE A 41 -11.89 72.27 40.76
C ILE A 41 -12.81 71.26 41.53
N ASP A 42 -12.32 70.06 41.93
CA ASP A 42 -12.87 69.07 42.95
C ASP A 42 -14.34 68.57 42.82
N GLU A 43 -14.90 67.53 43.49
CA GLU A 43 -14.54 66.26 44.21
C GLU A 43 -15.81 65.32 44.13
N VAL A 44 -15.97 64.02 44.54
CA VAL A 44 -15.15 62.93 45.13
C VAL A 44 -15.86 61.55 45.02
N LYS A 45 -15.11 60.42 45.05
CA LYS A 45 -15.49 59.00 45.38
C LYS A 45 -16.65 58.31 44.62
N GLY A 46 -16.68 56.99 44.43
CA GLY A 46 -15.73 55.90 44.79
C GLY A 46 -16.25 54.57 44.22
N SER A 47 -15.63 53.40 44.41
CA SER A 47 -14.36 53.04 45.06
C SER A 47 -13.82 51.74 44.42
N SER A 48 -12.51 51.62 44.21
CA SER A 48 -11.86 50.40 43.69
C SER A 48 -11.17 49.63 44.81
N ASP A 49 -11.25 48.30 44.73
CA ASP A 49 -10.30 47.40 45.40
C ASP A 49 -9.28 46.82 44.40
N ARG A 50 -8.18 46.24 44.89
CA ARG A 50 -6.90 46.16 44.17
C ARG A 50 -6.47 44.75 43.75
N LEU A 51 -5.70 44.68 42.65
CA LEU A 51 -4.73 43.62 42.39
C LEU A 51 -3.36 44.23 42.02
N PRO A 52 -2.22 43.59 42.37
CA PRO A 52 -0.89 44.20 42.31
C PRO A 52 -0.20 44.11 40.94
N PRO A 53 0.76 45.00 40.64
CA PRO A 53 1.52 44.98 39.39
C PRO A 53 2.60 43.88 39.34
N PRO A 54 2.97 43.38 38.15
CA PRO A 54 4.04 42.39 37.98
C PRO A 54 5.43 42.98 38.27
N ARG A 55 6.32 42.16 38.83
CA ARG A 55 7.72 42.55 39.11
C ARG A 55 8.58 42.48 37.86
N LEU A 56 9.32 43.56 37.57
CA LEU A 56 10.36 43.61 36.55
C LEU A 56 11.58 42.77 36.97
N ALA A 57 12.05 41.89 36.08
CA ALA A 57 13.34 41.23 36.24
C ALA A 57 14.49 42.18 35.86
N ARG A 58 15.46 42.37 36.77
CA ARG A 58 16.67 43.17 36.50
C ARG A 58 17.64 42.39 35.60
N PHE A 59 18.03 42.98 34.48
CA PHE A 59 19.29 42.67 33.82
C PHE A 59 20.41 43.56 34.38
N LEU A 60 21.54 42.95 34.77
CA LEU A 60 22.81 43.63 35.05
C LEU A 60 23.92 42.97 34.21
N LYS A 61 25.05 43.67 34.05
CA LYS A 61 25.77 43.71 32.77
C LYS A 61 27.30 43.60 32.92
N ARG A 62 27.88 42.59 32.25
CA ARG A 62 29.23 42.52 31.63
C ARG A 62 30.48 42.69 32.51
N ARG A 63 31.43 41.74 32.40
CA ARG A 63 32.81 42.02 31.89
C ARG A 63 33.57 40.78 31.41
N GLU A 64 34.48 40.98 30.45
CA GLU A 64 35.44 40.02 29.90
C GLU A 64 36.87 40.19 30.49
N SER A 65 37.64 39.09 30.61
CA SER A 65 39.13 39.01 30.54
C SER A 65 39.59 37.56 30.74
N GLY A 66 40.03 36.83 29.72
CA GLY A 66 41.45 36.55 29.44
C GLY A 66 41.75 35.04 29.64
N GLU A 67 42.76 34.39 29.06
CA GLU A 67 43.73 34.77 28.02
C GLU A 67 44.24 33.48 27.30
N VAL A 68 44.95 33.57 26.17
CA VAL A 68 45.33 32.43 25.29
C VAL A 68 46.78 32.53 24.81
N PRO A 69 47.53 31.40 24.74
CA PRO A 69 48.68 31.27 23.85
C PRO A 69 48.44 30.29 22.67
N ASN A 70 48.80 30.76 21.48
CA ASN A 70 49.01 30.00 20.22
C ASN A 70 50.48 29.44 20.20
N PRO A 71 51.08 28.79 19.15
CA PRO A 71 50.84 28.97 17.70
C PRO A 71 51.02 27.76 16.72
N HIS A 72 50.42 27.84 15.52
CA HIS A 72 51.09 27.92 14.19
C HIS A 72 50.08 27.69 13.03
N THR A 73 49.82 28.65 12.11
CA THR A 73 50.49 28.92 10.79
C THR A 73 50.70 27.68 9.90
N ARG A 74 50.34 27.60 8.59
CA ARG A 74 50.39 28.49 7.37
C ARG A 74 49.37 27.93 6.30
N ILE A 75 49.03 28.42 5.08
CA ILE A 75 49.04 29.63 4.19
C ILE A 75 48.36 29.15 2.85
N LEU A 76 47.70 29.85 1.89
CA LEU A 76 46.88 31.08 1.62
C LEU A 76 46.06 30.73 0.32
N HIS A 77 45.34 31.51 -0.51
CA HIS A 77 45.06 32.94 -0.85
C HIS A 77 43.56 33.03 -1.30
N LEU A 78 42.80 34.14 -1.18
CA LEU A 78 42.68 35.37 -2.02
C LEU A 78 42.42 35.13 -3.53
N SER A 79 41.63 35.93 -4.28
CA SER A 79 40.64 37.04 -4.05
C SER A 79 39.95 37.36 -5.40
N GLY A 80 38.88 38.15 -5.56
CA GLY A 80 38.02 38.94 -4.66
C GLY A 80 37.13 39.95 -5.45
N ALA A 81 36.40 40.84 -4.74
CA ALA A 81 35.77 42.09 -5.23
C ALA A 81 34.70 42.08 -6.37
N LEU A 82 33.41 42.11 -5.97
CA LEU A 82 32.39 43.19 -6.11
C LEU A 82 32.15 43.96 -7.47
N PRO A 83 30.98 44.65 -7.64
CA PRO A 83 30.26 44.79 -8.94
C PRO A 83 30.23 46.27 -9.45
N PRO A 84 29.28 46.78 -10.29
CA PRO A 84 28.14 46.17 -11.02
C PRO A 84 27.94 46.65 -12.50
N SER A 85 26.82 46.24 -13.14
CA SER A 85 25.85 47.08 -13.91
C SER A 85 25.32 46.52 -15.25
N THR A 86 23.98 46.54 -15.38
CA THR A 86 23.08 46.80 -16.55
C THR A 86 23.33 46.27 -17.99
N THR A 87 22.19 46.05 -18.69
CA THR A 87 21.98 45.98 -20.17
C THR A 87 22.66 44.85 -20.97
N SER A 88 22.18 44.36 -22.12
CA SER A 88 20.82 44.09 -22.67
C SER A 88 20.98 43.38 -24.04
N THR A 89 19.88 43.09 -24.77
CA THR A 89 19.82 42.94 -26.25
C THR A 89 20.56 41.77 -26.97
N THR A 90 19.79 40.72 -27.26
CA THR A 90 19.54 40.10 -28.61
C THR A 90 20.64 39.68 -29.61
N SER A 91 20.40 38.51 -30.24
CA SER A 91 20.79 38.09 -31.61
C SER A 91 22.28 37.78 -31.87
N LEU A 92 22.69 36.98 -32.87
CA LEU A 92 22.23 35.79 -33.61
C LEU A 92 23.22 35.58 -34.78
N THR A 93 23.38 34.34 -35.27
CA THR A 93 23.84 33.96 -36.64
C THR A 93 25.30 34.19 -37.15
N ILE A 94 25.91 33.06 -37.57
CA ILE A 94 26.51 32.78 -38.92
C ILE A 94 28.05 32.86 -39.18
N LEU A 95 28.62 31.65 -39.32
CA LEU A 95 29.52 31.08 -40.37
C LEU A 95 30.98 31.52 -40.68
N ASN A 96 31.75 30.45 -40.95
CA ASN A 96 32.82 30.20 -41.96
C ASN A 96 34.34 30.42 -41.68
N ASP A 97 35.05 29.29 -41.77
CA ASP A 97 36.25 28.94 -42.56
C ASP A 97 37.47 29.87 -42.71
N GLU A 98 38.67 29.32 -42.46
CA GLU A 98 39.77 29.31 -43.46
C GLU A 98 40.83 28.17 -43.24
N ASP A 99 40.76 27.18 -44.13
CA ASP A 99 41.76 26.34 -44.85
C ASP A 99 43.23 26.05 -44.40
N SER A 100 43.80 24.96 -44.96
CA SER A 100 45.22 24.74 -45.44
C SER A 100 46.00 23.48 -44.97
N ASP A 101 46.17 22.50 -45.89
CA ASP A 101 47.43 21.75 -46.23
C ASP A 101 48.23 20.87 -45.21
N LYS A 102 48.96 19.78 -45.55
CA LYS A 102 49.20 19.00 -46.81
C LYS A 102 49.82 17.58 -46.58
N THR A 103 49.64 16.65 -47.55
CA THR A 103 50.47 15.42 -47.89
C THR A 103 50.64 14.27 -46.86
N SER A 104 50.80 12.97 -47.21
CA SER A 104 50.78 12.24 -48.50
C SER A 104 50.60 10.69 -48.41
N GLN A 105 49.88 10.10 -49.41
CA GLN A 105 50.06 8.79 -50.10
C GLN A 105 50.01 7.38 -49.39
N ARG A 106 48.91 6.61 -49.68
CA ARG A 106 48.79 5.26 -50.36
C ARG A 106 49.59 4.00 -49.91
N PRO A 107 49.20 2.73 -50.26
CA PRO A 107 47.86 2.13 -50.56
C PRO A 107 47.59 0.69 -49.98
N PHE A 108 46.41 0.11 -50.30
CA PHE A 108 45.98 -1.32 -50.17
C PHE A 108 46.68 -2.28 -51.20
N PRO A 109 46.49 -3.64 -51.31
CA PRO A 109 45.36 -4.54 -50.91
C PRO A 109 45.77 -5.96 -50.34
N PRO A 110 45.22 -7.16 -50.73
CA PRO A 110 43.96 -7.80 -50.29
C PRO A 110 44.03 -9.28 -49.77
N SER A 111 42.85 -9.83 -49.41
CA SER A 111 42.34 -11.21 -49.71
C SER A 111 42.53 -12.43 -48.77
N LEU A 112 41.39 -13.14 -48.61
CA LEU A 112 41.11 -14.59 -48.50
C LEU A 112 41.81 -15.55 -47.48
N SER A 113 41.00 -15.98 -46.50
CA SER A 113 40.56 -17.38 -46.25
C SER A 113 41.36 -18.40 -45.39
N THR A 114 40.56 -19.13 -44.59
CA THR A 114 40.66 -20.54 -44.13
C THR A 114 41.42 -20.96 -42.85
N LEU A 115 40.75 -21.88 -42.12
CA LEU A 115 41.22 -22.89 -41.15
C LEU A 115 41.62 -22.50 -39.70
N THR A 116 40.68 -22.83 -38.80
CA THR A 116 40.83 -23.26 -37.39
C THR A 116 41.65 -24.57 -37.25
N PRO A 117 41.98 -25.08 -36.03
CA PRO A 117 41.70 -24.59 -34.66
C PRO A 117 42.91 -24.58 -33.67
N GLN A 118 42.79 -23.95 -32.49
CA GLN A 118 42.80 -24.62 -31.16
C GLN A 118 42.99 -23.68 -29.94
N ALA A 119 42.47 -24.15 -28.80
CA ALA A 119 42.96 -24.00 -27.42
C ALA A 119 43.06 -22.63 -26.68
N SER A 120 42.29 -22.58 -25.58
CA SER A 120 42.67 -22.12 -24.22
C SER A 120 43.04 -20.65 -23.91
N HIS A 121 42.08 -20.01 -23.23
CA HIS A 121 42.23 -19.31 -21.94
C HIS A 121 42.91 -17.93 -21.79
N SER A 122 42.08 -17.04 -21.21
CA SER A 122 42.41 -15.97 -20.25
C SER A 122 43.02 -14.66 -20.76
N ARG A 123 42.18 -13.62 -20.77
CA ARG A 123 42.42 -12.41 -19.97
C ARG A 123 41.11 -11.65 -19.70
N SER A 124 41.15 -10.80 -18.68
CA SER A 124 40.10 -9.82 -18.33
C SER A 124 40.04 -8.66 -19.31
N PRO A 125 38.89 -7.97 -19.40
CA PRO A 125 38.87 -6.53 -19.65
C PRO A 125 38.25 -5.75 -18.49
N HIS A 126 38.87 -4.62 -18.13
CA HIS A 126 38.19 -3.54 -17.39
C HIS A 126 37.27 -2.74 -18.36
N PRO A 127 36.31 -1.95 -17.86
CA PRO A 127 35.17 -1.48 -18.65
C PRO A 127 35.44 -0.19 -19.43
N HIS A 128 34.63 0.04 -20.46
CA HIS A 128 34.42 1.37 -21.03
C HIS A 128 32.95 1.79 -20.93
N PHE A 129 32.77 3.11 -20.77
CA PHE A 129 31.51 3.81 -20.53
C PHE A 129 30.43 3.55 -21.57
N SER A 130 29.17 3.61 -21.12
CA SER A 130 28.07 4.19 -21.89
C SER A 130 27.11 4.90 -20.94
N ARG A 131 26.62 6.07 -21.37
CA ARG A 131 26.12 7.14 -20.48
C ARG A 131 24.59 7.18 -20.48
N ALA A 132 23.97 6.75 -19.39
CA ALA A 132 22.53 6.84 -19.17
C ALA A 132 22.21 7.69 -17.93
N LEU A 133 21.11 8.43 -17.96
CA LEU A 133 20.72 9.37 -16.91
C LEU A 133 20.29 8.65 -15.62
N PRO A 134 20.79 9.04 -14.43
CA PRO A 134 20.39 8.42 -13.18
C PRO A 134 18.98 8.85 -12.78
N ILE A 135 18.13 7.88 -12.48
CA ILE A 135 16.98 8.08 -11.59
C ILE A 135 17.57 8.11 -10.17
N THR A 136 17.24 9.14 -9.40
CA THR A 136 17.68 9.27 -8.01
C THR A 136 17.14 8.13 -7.15
N TYR A 137 18.06 7.33 -6.61
CA TYR A 137 17.79 6.47 -5.47
C TYR A 137 18.20 7.22 -4.20
N ASP A 138 17.42 7.11 -3.14
CA ASP A 138 17.74 7.69 -1.84
C ASP A 138 19.00 6.99 -1.28
N ALA A 139 20.05 7.76 -0.95
CA ALA A 139 21.35 7.24 -0.55
C ALA A 139 21.46 6.97 0.97
N ASP A 140 20.45 7.33 1.75
CA ASP A 140 20.52 7.43 3.21
C ASP A 140 20.41 6.06 3.94
N GLU A 141 20.14 4.95 3.24
CA GLU A 141 19.97 3.64 3.87
C GLU A 141 21.27 2.94 4.30
N GLN A 142 22.46 3.53 4.06
CA GLN A 142 23.76 2.90 4.43
C GLN A 142 24.57 3.59 5.53
N GLU A 143 24.33 4.85 5.88
CA GLU A 143 25.18 5.58 6.85
C GLU A 143 24.67 5.49 8.30
N TYR A 144 23.41 5.10 8.52
CA TYR A 144 22.77 5.05 9.85
C TYR A 144 22.65 3.65 10.48
N LEU A 145 23.41 2.66 9.99
CA LEU A 145 23.44 1.30 10.59
C LEU A 145 24.48 1.13 11.71
N VAL A 146 25.31 2.14 11.99
CA VAL A 146 26.29 2.12 13.09
C VAL A 146 25.78 3.00 14.25
N GLY A 147 24.77 2.50 14.97
CA GLY A 147 23.99 3.37 15.87
C GLY A 147 23.30 2.75 17.09
N HIS A 148 23.36 1.44 17.33
CA HIS A 148 22.92 0.83 18.61
C HIS A 148 23.62 -0.52 18.83
N LEU A 149 24.60 -0.57 19.73
CA LEU A 149 25.00 -1.84 20.35
C LEU A 149 23.96 -2.22 21.42
N TYR A 150 23.64 -3.52 21.46
CA TYR A 150 23.08 -4.22 22.61
C TYR A 150 24.21 -5.10 23.18
N PRO A 151 24.24 -5.46 24.48
CA PRO A 151 23.18 -5.33 25.49
C PRO A 151 23.22 -4.01 26.30
N PRO A 152 22.22 -3.74 27.17
CA PRO A 152 22.20 -2.57 28.05
C PRO A 152 23.05 -2.77 29.32
N GLU A 153 23.72 -1.70 29.77
CA GLU A 153 24.47 -1.68 31.03
C GLU A 153 23.58 -1.44 32.28
N SER A 154 24.04 -1.92 33.44
CA SER A 154 23.45 -1.65 34.76
C SER A 154 24.40 -0.81 35.63
N PRO A 155 23.93 0.22 36.37
CA PRO A 155 24.81 1.24 36.93
C PRO A 155 25.38 0.90 38.32
N TRP A 156 26.72 0.81 38.45
CA TRP A 156 27.43 0.81 39.74
C TRP A 156 28.78 1.55 39.69
N SER A 157 28.83 2.70 40.38
CA SER A 157 29.93 3.35 41.13
C SER A 157 31.42 3.17 40.76
N ASP A 158 32.15 4.29 40.79
CA ASP A 158 33.58 4.47 40.50
C ASP A 158 34.57 3.68 41.39
N VAL A 159 35.63 3.14 40.76
CA VAL A 159 36.98 2.99 41.34
C VAL A 159 38.03 3.27 40.24
N ASN A 160 39.18 3.86 40.60
CA ASN A 160 40.21 4.34 39.67
C ASN A 160 40.86 3.24 38.81
N GLY A 161 41.29 3.64 37.61
CA GLY A 161 41.66 2.71 36.53
C GLY A 161 43.05 2.08 36.60
N ILE A 162 43.15 0.87 36.04
CA ILE A 162 44.37 0.19 35.60
C ILE A 162 44.17 -0.23 34.14
N SER A 163 45.19 -0.09 33.30
CA SER A 163 45.15 -0.54 31.89
C SER A 163 45.08 -2.06 31.80
N LEU A 164 43.92 -2.60 31.42
CA LEU A 164 43.68 -4.03 31.26
C LEU A 164 43.55 -4.42 29.79
N LYS A 165 44.32 -5.44 29.39
CA LYS A 165 44.29 -6.04 28.05
C LYS A 165 43.01 -6.87 27.89
N SER A 166 42.42 -6.87 26.69
CA SER A 166 41.25 -7.71 26.37
C SER A 166 41.51 -9.19 26.65
N PRO A 167 40.65 -9.87 27.44
CA PRO A 167 40.79 -11.30 27.75
C PRO A 167 39.97 -12.22 26.80
N HIS A 168 39.59 -11.77 25.60
CA HIS A 168 38.92 -12.62 24.62
C HIS A 168 39.92 -13.31 23.69
N SER A 169 40.63 -14.30 24.23
CA SER A 169 41.44 -15.28 23.47
C SER A 169 41.36 -16.66 24.15
N ALA A 170 40.13 -17.12 24.38
CA ALA A 170 39.84 -18.40 24.99
C ALA A 170 40.05 -19.57 24.00
N SER A 171 41.31 -19.99 23.84
CA SER A 171 41.67 -21.40 23.61
C SER A 171 40.92 -22.14 22.47
N GLN A 172 41.04 -21.68 21.22
CA GLN A 172 40.68 -22.49 20.04
C GLN A 172 41.73 -23.60 19.79
N TYR A 173 41.74 -24.63 20.63
CA TYR A 173 42.37 -25.91 20.30
C TYR A 173 41.35 -26.80 19.57
N PRO A 174 41.68 -27.35 18.39
CA PRO A 174 40.78 -28.29 17.70
C PRO A 174 40.65 -29.58 18.52
N ARG A 175 39.43 -29.93 18.92
CA ARG A 175 39.14 -31.15 19.69
C ARG A 175 39.35 -32.38 18.81
N HIS A 176 40.41 -33.14 19.06
CA HIS A 176 40.55 -34.49 18.50
C HIS A 176 39.70 -35.50 19.27
N LEU A 177 38.37 -35.40 19.11
CA LEU A 177 37.46 -36.51 19.41
C LEU A 177 37.62 -37.62 18.36
N PRO A 178 37.36 -38.90 18.70
CA PRO A 178 37.47 -40.00 17.75
C PRO A 178 36.43 -39.87 16.63
N PHE A 179 36.77 -40.30 15.41
CA PHE A 179 35.98 -40.16 14.18
C PHE A 179 34.51 -40.64 14.31
N HIS A 180 33.61 -39.77 14.77
CA HIS A 180 32.17 -39.91 14.53
C HIS A 180 31.81 -39.35 13.15
N LYS A 181 30.67 -39.77 12.63
CA LYS A 181 30.07 -39.21 11.41
C LYS A 181 28.78 -38.50 11.81
N PRO A 182 28.70 -37.16 11.73
CA PRO A 182 27.50 -36.44 12.13
C PRO A 182 26.32 -36.82 11.24
N ILE A 183 25.11 -36.85 11.81
CA ILE A 183 23.92 -37.35 11.14
C ILE A 183 23.15 -36.18 10.51
N PRO A 184 22.89 -36.19 9.19
CA PRO A 184 22.14 -35.14 8.50
C PRO A 184 20.81 -34.77 9.17
N ALA A 185 20.55 -33.48 9.35
CA ALA A 185 19.32 -32.93 9.90
C ALA A 185 18.04 -33.50 9.24
N PRO A 186 17.93 -33.63 7.89
CA PRO A 186 16.72 -34.19 7.28
C PRO A 186 16.47 -35.67 7.58
N ILE A 187 17.48 -36.42 8.07
CA ILE A 187 17.31 -37.80 8.54
C ILE A 187 16.73 -37.77 9.97
N VAL A 188 17.36 -37.00 10.86
CA VAL A 188 16.93 -36.83 12.27
C VAL A 188 15.51 -36.23 12.37
N PHE A 189 15.12 -35.37 11.42
CA PHE A 189 13.79 -34.75 11.39
C PHE A 189 12.79 -35.42 10.44
N SER A 190 13.12 -36.60 9.90
CA SER A 190 12.23 -37.35 9.00
C SER A 190 11.00 -37.95 9.72
N ARG A 191 10.02 -38.43 8.95
CA ARG A 191 8.83 -39.13 9.50
C ARG A 191 9.17 -40.49 10.11
N GLY A 192 10.15 -41.19 9.55
CA GLY A 192 10.67 -42.46 10.06
C GLY A 192 11.86 -42.32 11.01
N ALA A 193 12.14 -41.10 11.50
CA ALA A 193 13.25 -40.86 12.42
C ALA A 193 13.06 -41.59 13.75
N PHE A 194 14.16 -42.08 14.33
CA PHE A 194 14.20 -42.50 15.72
C PHE A 194 14.03 -41.29 16.67
N PRO A 195 13.51 -41.47 17.89
CA PRO A 195 13.36 -40.37 18.85
C PRO A 195 14.73 -39.89 19.35
N LEU A 196 14.91 -38.56 19.34
CA LEU A 196 16.02 -37.88 20.00
C LEU A 196 15.80 -37.89 21.52
N SER A 197 16.71 -38.55 22.23
CA SER A 197 16.66 -38.80 23.68
C SER A 197 17.62 -37.85 24.38
N LEU A 198 17.08 -36.96 25.23
CA LEU A 198 17.85 -35.88 25.88
C LEU A 198 17.58 -35.91 27.40
N PRO A 199 18.08 -36.92 28.13
CA PRO A 199 17.68 -37.16 29.53
C PRO A 199 18.03 -35.98 30.46
N LYS A 200 19.07 -35.21 30.14
CA LYS A 200 19.44 -33.97 30.85
C LYS A 200 18.37 -32.87 30.69
N LEU A 201 17.76 -32.76 29.51
CA LEU A 201 16.65 -31.84 29.23
C LEU A 201 15.34 -32.34 29.82
N ASP A 202 15.02 -33.63 29.65
CA ASP A 202 13.81 -34.23 30.23
C ASP A 202 13.77 -34.07 31.75
N ASN A 203 14.92 -34.25 32.43
CA ASN A 203 15.07 -34.05 33.87
C ASN A 203 14.92 -32.57 34.26
N TYR A 204 15.57 -31.64 33.54
CA TYR A 204 15.39 -30.19 33.75
C TYR A 204 13.92 -29.77 33.62
N ILE A 205 13.22 -30.23 32.58
CA ILE A 205 11.80 -29.91 32.37
C ILE A 205 10.94 -30.49 33.51
N SER A 206 11.23 -31.71 34.00
CA SER A 206 10.51 -32.28 35.14
C SER A 206 10.75 -31.56 36.48
N GLN A 207 11.76 -30.70 36.57
CA GLN A 207 12.04 -29.85 37.74
C GLN A 207 11.36 -28.47 37.66
N LEU A 208 10.79 -28.10 36.50
CA LEU A 208 10.03 -26.85 36.36
C LEU A 208 8.70 -26.96 37.12
N SER A 209 8.48 -26.07 38.08
CA SER A 209 7.22 -25.96 38.80
C SER A 209 6.08 -25.60 37.85
N THR A 210 4.98 -26.35 37.87
CA THR A 210 3.75 -25.98 37.16
C THR A 210 3.28 -24.59 37.61
N PRO A 211 3.11 -23.62 36.71
CA PRO A 211 2.74 -22.27 37.10
C PRO A 211 1.34 -22.24 37.75
N PRO A 212 1.10 -21.43 38.80
CA PRO A 212 -0.12 -21.46 39.61
C PRO A 212 -1.33 -20.77 38.95
N LEU A 213 -1.55 -21.01 37.65
CA LEU A 213 -2.58 -20.36 36.82
C LEU A 213 -4.00 -20.83 37.16
N GLY A 214 -4.56 -20.31 38.26
CA GLY A 214 -5.96 -20.47 38.63
C GLY A 214 -6.25 -21.10 40.00
N LYS A 215 -5.26 -21.16 40.91
CA LYS A 215 -5.46 -21.72 42.27
C LYS A 215 -6.50 -20.98 43.12
N ASP A 216 -6.79 -19.72 42.81
CA ASP A 216 -7.77 -18.88 43.53
C ASP A 216 -9.25 -19.28 43.32
N SER A 217 -9.58 -20.33 42.56
CA SER A 217 -10.98 -20.71 42.28
C SER A 217 -11.22 -22.22 42.06
N GLU A 218 -11.45 -22.99 43.12
CA GLU A 218 -11.70 -24.46 43.13
C GLU A 218 -12.97 -24.94 42.39
N ARG A 219 -13.71 -24.05 41.69
CA ARG A 219 -14.97 -24.37 40.99
C ARG A 219 -14.94 -24.18 39.47
N HIS A 220 -13.86 -23.67 38.90
CA HIS A 220 -13.80 -23.22 37.50
C HIS A 220 -12.54 -23.69 36.77
N ASP A 221 -12.35 -25.02 36.78
CA ASP A 221 -11.38 -25.69 35.94
C ASP A 221 -11.88 -25.77 34.47
N GLY A 222 -10.96 -25.78 33.51
CA GLY A 222 -11.29 -25.81 32.08
C GLY A 222 -11.93 -24.54 31.46
N MET A 223 -12.08 -23.44 32.22
CA MET A 223 -12.56 -22.15 31.66
C MET A 223 -11.48 -21.37 30.90
N MET A 224 -11.93 -20.60 29.90
CA MET A 224 -11.10 -19.64 29.15
C MET A 224 -10.75 -18.42 30.02
N PHE A 225 -9.56 -17.84 29.82
CA PHE A 225 -9.10 -16.63 30.50
C PHE A 225 -9.93 -15.40 30.07
N PRO A 226 -10.37 -14.54 31.00
CA PRO A 226 -11.03 -13.29 30.65
C PRO A 226 -10.00 -12.28 30.10
N PRO A 227 -10.35 -11.46 29.09
CA PRO A 227 -11.67 -11.27 28.47
C PRO A 227 -11.83 -12.10 27.18
N LEU A 228 -10.94 -13.06 26.92
CA LEU A 228 -10.94 -13.86 25.69
C LEU A 228 -12.19 -14.75 25.62
N ASP A 229 -12.79 -15.09 26.77
CA ASP A 229 -14.10 -15.72 26.87
C ASP A 229 -15.22 -14.87 26.24
N GLN A 230 -15.16 -13.54 26.33
CA GLN A 230 -16.11 -12.62 25.70
C GLN A 230 -15.90 -12.60 24.18
N LEU A 231 -14.66 -12.54 23.72
CA LEU A 231 -14.30 -12.63 22.29
C LEU A 231 -14.83 -13.94 21.67
N ALA A 232 -14.65 -15.05 22.37
CA ALA A 232 -15.16 -16.37 21.96
C ALA A 232 -16.69 -16.45 21.93
N LYS A 233 -17.40 -15.79 22.87
CA LYS A 233 -18.88 -15.68 22.87
C LYS A 233 -19.40 -14.84 21.70
N ILE A 234 -18.66 -13.80 21.29
CA ILE A 234 -19.00 -12.93 20.16
C ILE A 234 -18.73 -13.60 18.81
N GLY A 235 -17.70 -14.47 18.73
CA GLY A 235 -17.39 -15.25 17.53
C GLY A 235 -16.79 -14.43 16.37
N LEU A 236 -16.28 -13.23 16.66
CA LEU A 236 -15.58 -12.36 15.71
C LEU A 236 -14.07 -12.35 16.01
N SER A 237 -13.23 -12.07 15.01
CA SER A 237 -11.80 -11.86 15.25
C SER A 237 -11.52 -10.45 15.79
N LEU A 238 -10.43 -10.28 16.53
CA LEU A 238 -10.00 -8.97 17.04
C LEU A 238 -9.85 -7.92 15.92
N ASP A 239 -9.42 -8.36 14.73
CA ASP A 239 -9.27 -7.54 13.53
C ASP A 239 -10.64 -7.09 12.95
N ASP A 240 -11.67 -7.94 13.02
CA ASP A 240 -13.04 -7.54 12.64
C ASP A 240 -13.64 -6.50 13.61
N LEU A 241 -13.24 -6.56 14.89
CA LEU A 241 -13.61 -5.57 15.90
C LEU A 241 -12.81 -4.26 15.72
N GLU A 242 -11.48 -4.32 15.55
CA GLU A 242 -10.63 -3.14 15.29
C GLU A 242 -11.13 -2.33 14.08
N THR A 243 -11.45 -3.00 12.98
CA THR A 243 -11.94 -2.32 11.77
C THR A 243 -13.45 -2.03 11.80
N ASN A 244 -14.17 -2.54 12.80
CA ASN A 244 -15.64 -2.66 12.84
C ASN A 244 -16.23 -3.24 11.54
N THR A 245 -15.53 -4.20 10.92
CA THR A 245 -15.96 -4.81 9.64
C THR A 245 -15.57 -6.28 9.50
N THR A 246 -16.58 -7.14 9.38
CA THR A 246 -16.41 -8.54 9.02
C THR A 246 -15.96 -8.72 7.56
N VAL A 247 -15.08 -9.70 7.32
CA VAL A 247 -14.78 -10.20 5.97
C VAL A 247 -16.00 -10.95 5.41
N PRO A 248 -16.59 -10.53 4.26
CA PRO A 248 -17.67 -11.30 3.65
C PRO A 248 -17.14 -12.63 3.09
N PRO A 249 -17.86 -13.76 3.24
CA PRO A 249 -17.43 -15.04 2.69
C PRO A 249 -17.32 -14.97 1.17
N ALA A 250 -16.41 -15.74 0.56
CA ALA A 250 -16.03 -15.58 -0.85
C ALA A 250 -17.23 -15.61 -1.83
N TRP A 251 -18.22 -16.46 -1.59
CA TRP A 251 -19.46 -16.55 -2.39
C TRP A 251 -20.40 -15.34 -2.29
N ARG A 252 -20.19 -14.46 -1.30
CA ARG A 252 -20.91 -13.20 -1.08
C ARG A 252 -20.03 -11.97 -1.35
N ASN A 253 -18.71 -12.17 -1.52
CA ASN A 253 -17.76 -11.10 -1.76
C ASN A 253 -17.75 -10.70 -3.25
N ARG A 254 -18.46 -9.61 -3.55
CA ARG A 254 -18.62 -9.03 -4.90
C ARG A 254 -17.29 -8.84 -5.64
N THR A 255 -16.23 -8.40 -4.94
CA THR A 255 -14.92 -8.14 -5.55
C THR A 255 -14.14 -9.43 -5.82
N SER A 256 -14.38 -10.49 -5.04
CA SER A 256 -13.83 -11.82 -5.28
C SER A 256 -14.50 -12.50 -6.48
N ILE A 257 -15.82 -12.40 -6.60
CA ILE A 257 -16.58 -12.96 -7.73
C ILE A 257 -16.17 -12.26 -9.02
N LEU A 258 -16.29 -10.92 -9.07
CA LEU A 258 -15.96 -10.16 -10.28
C LEU A 258 -14.45 -10.17 -10.59
N GLY A 259 -13.59 -10.30 -9.59
CA GLY A 259 -12.15 -10.50 -9.80
C GLY A 259 -11.87 -11.85 -10.46
N ALA A 260 -12.50 -12.92 -9.98
CA ALA A 260 -12.42 -14.24 -10.60
C ALA A 260 -13.01 -14.24 -12.03
N SER A 261 -14.21 -13.69 -12.22
CA SER A 261 -14.85 -13.56 -13.55
C SER A 261 -14.01 -12.70 -14.50
N SER A 262 -13.45 -11.58 -14.04
CA SER A 262 -12.61 -10.71 -14.88
C SER A 262 -11.29 -11.39 -15.25
N ASN A 263 -10.64 -12.09 -14.32
CA ASN A 263 -9.39 -12.81 -14.61
C ASN A 263 -9.63 -14.02 -15.51
N ALA A 264 -10.71 -14.78 -15.27
CA ALA A 264 -11.11 -15.90 -16.14
C ALA A 264 -11.47 -15.40 -17.55
N LEU A 265 -12.20 -14.29 -17.67
CA LEU A 265 -12.58 -13.71 -18.96
C LEU A 265 -11.38 -13.12 -19.70
N ILE A 266 -10.49 -12.38 -19.03
CA ILE A 266 -9.25 -11.84 -19.63
C ILE A 266 -8.30 -12.98 -20.04
N GLY A 267 -8.22 -14.06 -19.26
CA GLY A 267 -7.47 -15.27 -19.60
C GLY A 267 -8.08 -16.05 -20.77
N PHE A 268 -9.41 -16.17 -20.80
CA PHE A 268 -10.16 -16.84 -21.86
C PHE A 268 -10.09 -16.06 -23.18
N LEU A 269 -10.57 -14.81 -23.22
CA LEU A 269 -10.42 -13.90 -24.37
C LEU A 269 -8.96 -13.69 -24.78
N GLY A 270 -8.04 -13.92 -23.84
CA GLY A 270 -6.63 -13.87 -24.12
C GLY A 270 -6.12 -15.02 -25.00
N SER A 271 -6.75 -16.20 -24.99
CA SER A 271 -6.11 -17.48 -25.33
C SER A 271 -5.78 -17.69 -26.82
N SER A 272 -4.76 -18.50 -27.11
CA SER A 272 -4.25 -18.75 -28.46
C SER A 272 -5.16 -19.60 -29.33
N ALA A 273 -6.07 -20.39 -28.73
CA ALA A 273 -7.10 -21.12 -29.46
C ALA A 273 -8.17 -20.21 -30.11
N LEU A 274 -8.09 -18.89 -29.85
CA LEU A 274 -9.10 -17.90 -30.20
C LEU A 274 -8.53 -16.82 -31.14
N ALA A 275 -7.68 -17.22 -32.09
CA ALA A 275 -7.37 -16.39 -33.26
C ALA A 275 -8.65 -15.95 -34.00
N SER A 276 -9.70 -16.79 -33.95
CA SER A 276 -11.06 -16.49 -34.42
C SER A 276 -11.76 -15.35 -33.69
N PHE A 277 -11.36 -14.96 -32.47
CA PHE A 277 -11.91 -13.79 -31.77
C PHE A 277 -11.34 -12.44 -32.27
N TYR A 278 -10.43 -12.47 -33.25
CA TYR A 278 -10.03 -11.27 -34.00
C TYR A 278 -10.87 -11.06 -35.29
N SER A 279 -11.86 -11.92 -35.58
CA SER A 279 -12.82 -11.72 -36.67
C SER A 279 -14.20 -11.26 -36.18
N LEU A 280 -15.02 -10.70 -37.08
CA LEU A 280 -16.39 -10.27 -36.77
C LEU A 280 -17.26 -11.41 -36.21
N GLN A 281 -17.09 -12.64 -36.72
CA GLN A 281 -17.83 -13.81 -36.24
C GLN A 281 -17.46 -14.19 -34.79
N GLY A 282 -16.19 -14.05 -34.42
CA GLY A 282 -15.73 -14.31 -33.06
C GLY A 282 -16.23 -13.30 -32.03
N LEU A 283 -16.50 -12.06 -32.45
CA LEU A 283 -17.15 -11.05 -31.62
C LEU A 283 -18.58 -11.45 -31.24
N ILE A 284 -19.36 -11.99 -32.18
CA ILE A 284 -20.74 -12.47 -31.92
C ILE A 284 -20.72 -13.58 -30.85
N ASN A 285 -19.87 -14.59 -31.03
CA ASN A 285 -19.69 -15.68 -30.07
C ASN A 285 -19.23 -15.16 -28.69
N THR A 286 -18.34 -14.16 -28.66
CA THR A 286 -17.87 -13.50 -27.44
C THR A 286 -19.03 -12.82 -26.68
N VAL A 287 -19.92 -12.12 -27.39
CA VAL A 287 -21.06 -11.43 -26.74
C VAL A 287 -22.10 -12.42 -26.21
N GLN A 288 -22.29 -13.57 -26.85
CA GLN A 288 -23.15 -14.65 -26.34
C GLN A 288 -22.59 -15.26 -25.04
N ILE A 289 -21.29 -15.57 -24.99
CA ILE A 289 -20.60 -16.05 -23.78
C ILE A 289 -20.67 -14.99 -22.67
N PHE A 290 -20.52 -13.71 -23.01
CA PHE A 290 -20.68 -12.60 -22.07
C PHE A 290 -22.10 -12.51 -21.48
N ALA A 291 -23.15 -12.65 -22.30
CA ALA A 291 -24.53 -12.63 -21.81
C ALA A 291 -24.82 -13.77 -20.82
N LEU A 292 -24.30 -14.97 -21.10
CA LEU A 292 -24.31 -16.11 -20.17
C LEU A 292 -23.62 -15.77 -18.85
N ILE A 293 -22.38 -15.25 -18.88
CA ILE A 293 -21.65 -14.84 -17.67
C ILE A 293 -22.45 -13.79 -16.88
N LEU A 294 -22.96 -12.76 -17.54
CA LEU A 294 -23.68 -11.67 -16.87
C LEU A 294 -24.96 -12.18 -16.19
N SER A 295 -25.65 -13.15 -16.78
CA SER A 295 -26.84 -13.78 -16.19
C SER A 295 -26.58 -14.48 -14.86
N THR A 296 -25.36 -15.01 -14.65
CA THR A 296 -24.95 -15.67 -13.38
C THR A 296 -24.55 -14.68 -12.28
N ILE A 297 -24.32 -13.40 -12.63
CA ILE A 297 -23.83 -12.36 -11.71
C ILE A 297 -24.98 -11.52 -11.13
N VAL A 298 -26.12 -11.44 -11.82
CA VAL A 298 -27.33 -10.76 -11.31
C VAL A 298 -27.92 -11.56 -10.14
N PRO A 299 -28.10 -10.97 -8.94
CA PRO A 299 -28.51 -11.72 -7.75
C PRO A 299 -29.96 -12.23 -7.85
N VAL A 300 -30.14 -13.53 -7.57
CA VAL A 300 -31.42 -14.27 -7.66
C VAL A 300 -32.36 -13.98 -6.46
N GLY A 301 -32.19 -12.87 -5.73
CA GLY A 301 -32.86 -12.65 -4.45
C GLY A 301 -33.34 -11.23 -4.19
N GLY A 302 -34.66 -11.07 -4.00
CA GLY A 302 -35.24 -9.97 -3.22
C GLY A 302 -36.06 -8.92 -4.00
N THR A 303 -37.33 -9.25 -4.27
CA THR A 303 -38.47 -8.31 -4.24
C THR A 303 -38.25 -6.92 -4.84
N ASN A 304 -37.74 -6.84 -6.07
CA ASN A 304 -37.67 -5.59 -6.84
C ASN A 304 -37.94 -5.88 -8.32
N ASP A 305 -39.00 -5.26 -8.85
CA ASP A 305 -39.46 -5.34 -10.25
C ASP A 305 -38.37 -4.94 -11.29
N LEU A 306 -37.40 -4.12 -10.88
CA LEU A 306 -36.17 -3.85 -11.63
C LEU A 306 -35.35 -5.11 -11.94
N GLY A 307 -35.26 -6.08 -11.02
CA GLY A 307 -34.46 -7.28 -11.19
C GLY A 307 -34.95 -8.16 -12.35
N GLU A 308 -36.27 -8.30 -12.46
CA GLU A 308 -36.88 -9.07 -13.55
C GLU A 308 -36.81 -8.33 -14.89
N LYS A 309 -36.98 -7.01 -14.89
CA LYS A 309 -36.78 -6.17 -16.09
C LYS A 309 -35.35 -6.24 -16.61
N TRP A 310 -34.34 -6.11 -15.75
CA TRP A 310 -32.94 -6.32 -16.13
C TRP A 310 -32.68 -7.77 -16.60
N ARG A 311 -33.28 -8.78 -15.97
CA ARG A 311 -33.16 -10.18 -16.40
C ARG A 311 -33.76 -10.40 -17.79
N GLY A 312 -34.95 -9.86 -18.08
CA GLY A 312 -35.57 -9.94 -19.40
C GLY A 312 -34.75 -9.25 -20.49
N LEU A 313 -34.16 -8.10 -20.17
CA LEU A 313 -33.29 -7.34 -21.08
C LEU A 313 -31.99 -8.11 -21.40
N PHE A 314 -31.36 -8.75 -20.40
CA PHE A 314 -30.09 -9.47 -20.58
C PHE A 314 -30.20 -10.94 -21.00
N LEU A 315 -31.29 -11.66 -20.69
CA LEU A 315 -31.51 -13.04 -21.15
C LEU A 315 -32.34 -13.13 -22.44
N GLY A 316 -33.30 -12.21 -22.64
CA GLY A 316 -34.19 -12.22 -23.79
C GLY A 316 -33.75 -11.24 -24.87
N THR A 317 -33.82 -9.94 -24.57
CA THR A 317 -33.70 -8.90 -25.60
C THR A 317 -32.30 -8.81 -26.21
N ILE A 318 -31.25 -8.67 -25.38
CA ILE A 318 -29.88 -8.50 -25.86
C ILE A 318 -29.37 -9.74 -26.63
N PRO A 319 -29.52 -10.98 -26.13
CA PRO A 319 -29.08 -12.16 -26.88
C PRO A 319 -29.82 -12.34 -28.20
N ASN A 320 -31.14 -12.16 -28.25
CA ASN A 320 -31.89 -12.33 -29.50
C ASN A 320 -31.61 -11.23 -30.53
N VAL A 321 -31.30 -10.00 -30.11
CA VAL A 321 -30.87 -8.91 -31.02
C VAL A 321 -29.44 -9.13 -31.55
N LEU A 322 -28.58 -9.82 -30.80
CA LEU A 322 -27.21 -10.14 -31.19
C LEU A 322 -27.03 -11.51 -31.87
N ALA A 323 -28.03 -12.39 -31.80
CA ALA A 323 -28.06 -13.68 -32.50
C ALA A 323 -28.59 -13.58 -33.96
N LEU A 324 -28.74 -12.37 -34.50
CA LEU A 324 -29.09 -12.14 -35.90
C LEU A 324 -28.03 -12.75 -36.82
N ASN A 325 -28.48 -13.59 -37.75
CA ASN A 325 -27.63 -14.27 -38.72
C ASN A 325 -27.27 -13.30 -39.87
N PHE A 326 -26.19 -12.53 -39.70
CA PHE A 326 -25.75 -11.45 -40.60
C PHE A 326 -25.14 -11.93 -41.94
N ALA A 327 -25.84 -12.81 -42.66
CA ALA A 327 -25.35 -13.48 -43.86
C ALA A 327 -25.30 -12.59 -45.12
N SER A 328 -25.94 -11.40 -45.16
CA SER A 328 -26.17 -10.70 -46.44
C SER A 328 -26.33 -9.17 -46.46
N VAL A 329 -26.20 -8.43 -45.35
CA VAL A 329 -26.33 -6.94 -45.39
C VAL A 329 -25.32 -6.21 -44.51
N LEU A 330 -24.23 -5.73 -45.13
CA LEU A 330 -23.16 -4.92 -44.52
C LEU A 330 -23.71 -3.70 -43.73
N VAL A 331 -24.79 -3.09 -44.20
CA VAL A 331 -25.46 -1.95 -43.53
C VAL A 331 -26.02 -2.33 -42.15
N GLN A 332 -26.53 -3.54 -41.95
CA GLN A 332 -27.07 -3.98 -40.66
C GLN A 332 -25.95 -4.14 -39.62
N SER A 333 -24.82 -4.73 -40.02
CA SER A 333 -23.62 -4.84 -39.18
C SER A 333 -23.07 -3.47 -38.78
N LEU A 334 -23.06 -2.50 -39.69
CA LEU A 334 -22.66 -1.11 -39.40
C LEU A 334 -23.61 -0.42 -38.40
N ILE A 335 -24.93 -0.64 -38.52
CA ILE A 335 -25.92 -0.10 -37.57
C ILE A 335 -25.70 -0.69 -36.18
N LEU A 336 -25.52 -2.01 -36.06
CA LEU A 336 -25.24 -2.66 -34.77
C LEU A 336 -23.93 -2.15 -34.15
N LEU A 337 -22.87 -2.01 -34.96
CA LEU A 337 -21.59 -1.44 -34.52
C LEU A 337 -21.76 0.01 -34.02
N ALA A 338 -22.53 0.85 -34.70
CA ALA A 338 -22.80 2.22 -34.28
C ALA A 338 -23.56 2.28 -32.93
N VAL A 339 -24.56 1.40 -32.73
CA VAL A 339 -25.28 1.28 -31.44
C VAL A 339 -24.34 0.82 -30.32
N PHE A 340 -23.44 -0.13 -30.59
CA PHE A 340 -22.48 -0.63 -29.61
C PHE A 340 -21.41 0.43 -29.25
N ILE A 341 -20.93 1.20 -30.23
CA ILE A 341 -20.05 2.37 -30.04
C ILE A 341 -20.75 3.43 -29.16
N PHE A 342 -22.01 3.74 -29.44
CA PHE A 342 -22.79 4.71 -28.67
C PHE A 342 -22.97 4.27 -27.21
N LEU A 343 -23.29 2.99 -26.97
CA LEU A 343 -23.39 2.41 -25.63
C LEU A 343 -22.04 2.47 -24.90
N ALA A 344 -20.94 2.08 -25.55
CA ALA A 344 -19.59 2.18 -25.00
C ALA A 344 -19.21 3.63 -24.66
N GLY A 345 -19.60 4.60 -25.49
CA GLY A 345 -19.43 6.04 -25.23
C GLY A 345 -20.18 6.53 -23.99
N ILE A 346 -21.43 6.10 -23.79
CA ILE A 346 -22.21 6.40 -22.58
C ILE A 346 -21.53 5.80 -21.33
N LEU A 347 -21.12 4.53 -21.41
CA LEU A 347 -20.41 3.85 -20.32
C LEU A 347 -19.09 4.58 -19.98
N LEU A 348 -18.32 4.98 -21.00
CA LEU A 348 -17.05 5.67 -20.84
C LEU A 348 -17.22 7.09 -20.25
N TYR A 349 -18.25 7.82 -20.67
CA TYR A 349 -18.61 9.12 -20.09
C TYR A 349 -19.06 8.99 -18.62
N TYR A 350 -19.89 7.98 -18.29
CA TYR A 350 -20.28 7.69 -16.92
C TYR A 350 -19.06 7.31 -16.05
N PHE A 351 -18.17 6.47 -16.56
CA PHE A 351 -16.91 6.12 -15.91
C PHE A 351 -16.05 7.36 -15.66
N HIS A 352 -15.84 8.22 -16.65
CA HIS A 352 -15.09 9.47 -16.48
C HIS A 352 -15.71 10.39 -15.42
N ARG A 353 -17.01 10.68 -15.54
CA ARG A 353 -17.73 11.55 -14.61
C ARG A 353 -17.75 11.01 -13.18
N SER A 354 -17.83 9.70 -13.00
CA SER A 354 -17.82 9.07 -11.68
C SER A 354 -16.42 9.01 -11.07
N THR A 355 -15.42 8.57 -11.85
CA THR A 355 -14.04 8.36 -11.36
C THR A 355 -13.34 9.62 -10.87
N THR A 356 -13.70 10.80 -11.41
CA THR A 356 -13.20 12.09 -10.87
C THR A 356 -13.53 12.31 -9.39
N ARG A 357 -14.51 11.59 -8.83
CA ARG A 357 -14.94 11.66 -7.43
C ARG A 357 -14.49 10.46 -6.57
N CYS A 358 -13.76 9.50 -7.14
CA CYS A 358 -13.46 8.21 -6.51
C CYS A 358 -11.97 8.01 -6.17
N ASP A 359 -11.28 9.07 -5.75
CA ASP A 359 -9.93 8.98 -5.23
C ASP A 359 -9.96 8.76 -3.71
N ARG A 360 -9.38 7.64 -3.24
CA ARG A 360 -9.40 7.21 -1.83
C ARG A 360 -8.60 8.16 -0.93
N TYR A 361 -7.61 8.85 -1.49
CA TYR A 361 -6.77 9.84 -0.80
C TYR A 361 -6.79 11.18 -1.54
N ASN A 362 -7.91 11.52 -2.20
CA ASN A 362 -8.11 12.89 -2.65
C ASN A 362 -7.94 13.77 -1.42
N SER A 363 -7.09 14.80 -1.49
CA SER A 363 -6.67 15.58 -0.33
C SER A 363 -7.89 16.06 0.44
N ILE A 364 -8.19 15.41 1.58
CA ILE A 364 -9.30 15.82 2.43
C ILE A 364 -8.88 17.16 2.99
N GLU A 365 -9.60 18.17 2.54
CA GLU A 365 -9.34 19.55 2.83
C GLU A 365 -10.07 19.84 4.15
N GLY A 366 -9.34 19.85 5.27
CA GLY A 366 -9.95 19.74 6.60
C GLY A 366 -10.19 18.29 7.03
N LEU A 367 -11.10 18.10 7.99
CA LEU A 367 -11.37 16.81 8.65
C LEU A 367 -12.83 16.37 8.40
N GLN A 368 -13.15 15.96 7.16
CA GLN A 368 -14.50 15.55 6.77
C GLN A 368 -14.50 14.26 5.93
N GLN A 369 -15.55 13.43 6.07
CA GLN A 369 -15.81 12.35 5.11
C GLN A 369 -16.32 12.92 3.78
N THR A 370 -15.59 12.69 2.69
CA THR A 370 -16.10 12.94 1.34
C THR A 370 -17.16 11.89 1.00
N GLU A 371 -18.42 12.31 0.85
CA GLU A 371 -19.58 11.42 0.80
C GLU A 371 -19.48 10.31 -0.26
N THR A 372 -19.34 9.07 0.18
CA THR A 372 -19.47 7.86 -0.66
C THR A 372 -20.33 6.77 -0.02
N LYS A 373 -21.25 7.14 0.91
CA LYS A 373 -22.27 6.24 1.51
C LYS A 373 -23.38 5.81 0.51
N GLY A 374 -23.14 5.92 -0.80
CA GLY A 374 -24.04 5.55 -1.89
C GLY A 374 -23.71 4.21 -2.56
N ASN A 375 -24.68 3.60 -3.24
CA ASN A 375 -24.55 2.26 -3.81
C ASN A 375 -23.66 2.26 -5.09
N GLN A 376 -22.35 2.07 -4.93
CA GLN A 376 -21.34 2.12 -6.02
C GLN A 376 -21.42 0.98 -7.06
N TRP A 377 -22.46 0.14 -7.02
CA TRP A 377 -22.72 -0.93 -8.00
C TRP A 377 -22.61 -0.47 -9.45
N GLY A 378 -23.19 0.69 -9.79
CA GLY A 378 -23.15 1.21 -11.16
C GLY A 378 -21.72 1.45 -11.65
N LEU A 379 -20.83 1.97 -10.81
CA LEU A 379 -19.42 2.20 -11.17
C LEU A 379 -18.64 0.90 -11.35
N LEU A 380 -18.86 -0.08 -10.47
CA LEU A 380 -18.23 -1.40 -10.53
C LEU A 380 -18.71 -2.19 -11.75
N ILE A 381 -20.01 -2.18 -12.06
CA ILE A 381 -20.58 -2.80 -13.27
C ILE A 381 -20.04 -2.12 -14.53
N VAL A 382 -20.13 -0.78 -14.62
CA VAL A 382 -19.63 -0.03 -15.80
C VAL A 382 -18.14 -0.28 -16.03
N THR A 383 -17.32 -0.37 -14.99
CA THR A 383 -15.89 -0.66 -15.14
C THR A 383 -15.65 -2.08 -15.63
N PHE A 384 -16.36 -3.08 -15.08
CA PHE A 384 -16.30 -4.47 -15.56
C PHE A 384 -16.74 -4.58 -17.03
N LEU A 385 -17.82 -3.89 -17.42
CA LEU A 385 -18.31 -3.84 -18.81
C LEU A 385 -17.27 -3.21 -19.75
N LEU A 386 -16.71 -2.04 -19.40
CA LEU A 386 -15.69 -1.37 -20.22
C LEU A 386 -14.42 -2.21 -20.38
N THR A 387 -13.97 -2.90 -19.32
CA THR A 387 -12.84 -3.84 -19.40
C THR A 387 -13.17 -5.09 -20.24
N THR A 388 -14.42 -5.57 -20.19
CA THR A 388 -14.89 -6.71 -21.00
C THR A 388 -14.96 -6.39 -22.49
N ILE A 389 -15.61 -5.28 -22.85
CA ILE A 389 -15.79 -4.89 -24.26
C ILE A 389 -14.50 -4.27 -24.87
N TYR A 390 -13.43 -4.12 -24.08
CA TYR A 390 -12.16 -3.54 -24.51
C TYR A 390 -11.59 -4.22 -25.74
N LEU A 391 -11.36 -5.54 -25.69
CA LEU A 391 -10.72 -6.24 -26.80
C LEU A 391 -11.62 -6.28 -28.04
N PRO A 392 -12.91 -6.70 -27.97
CA PRO A 392 -13.77 -6.78 -29.17
C PRO A 392 -13.96 -5.42 -29.87
N LEU A 393 -14.21 -4.35 -29.12
CA LEU A 393 -14.43 -3.02 -29.71
C LEU A 393 -13.13 -2.38 -30.22
N SER A 394 -11.99 -2.66 -29.58
CA SER A 394 -10.67 -2.29 -30.11
C SER A 394 -10.38 -3.01 -31.43
N THR A 395 -10.70 -4.31 -31.53
CA THR A 395 -10.54 -5.08 -32.77
C THR A 395 -11.36 -4.47 -33.91
N MET A 396 -12.65 -4.24 -33.70
CA MET A 396 -13.52 -3.63 -34.72
C MET A 396 -13.04 -2.24 -35.15
N SER A 397 -12.59 -1.41 -34.19
CA SER A 397 -11.99 -0.11 -34.49
C SER A 397 -10.77 -0.21 -35.41
N VAL A 398 -9.84 -1.15 -35.14
CA VAL A 398 -8.66 -1.34 -36.01
C VAL A 398 -9.05 -1.94 -37.37
N HIS A 399 -9.94 -2.93 -37.42
CA HIS A 399 -10.39 -3.57 -38.67
C HIS A 399 -11.09 -2.59 -39.63
N VAL A 400 -11.87 -1.64 -39.10
CA VAL A 400 -12.44 -0.53 -39.89
C VAL A 400 -11.36 0.42 -40.39
N LEU A 401 -10.36 0.77 -39.57
CA LEU A 401 -9.29 1.70 -39.96
C LEU A 401 -8.43 1.13 -41.11
N VAL A 402 -8.11 -0.17 -41.08
CA VAL A 402 -7.35 -0.85 -42.15
C VAL A 402 -8.21 -1.33 -43.32
N TRP A 403 -9.54 -1.28 -43.17
CA TRP A 403 -10.56 -1.83 -44.08
C TRP A 403 -10.26 -3.28 -44.49
N SER A 404 -10.40 -4.21 -43.54
CA SER A 404 -10.20 -5.66 -43.74
C SER A 404 -11.27 -6.30 -44.65
N GLU A 405 -10.98 -7.49 -45.22
CA GLU A 405 -11.86 -8.22 -46.16
C GLU A 405 -13.35 -8.28 -45.74
N GLU A 406 -13.63 -8.48 -44.45
CA GLU A 406 -15.00 -8.56 -43.91
C GLU A 406 -15.85 -7.28 -44.14
N LEU A 407 -15.23 -6.19 -44.62
CA LEU A 407 -15.86 -4.90 -44.94
C LEU A 407 -15.86 -4.57 -46.44
N TRP A 408 -15.36 -5.47 -47.31
CA TRP A 408 -15.27 -5.22 -48.75
C TRP A 408 -16.61 -5.47 -49.44
N ALA A 409 -17.01 -4.56 -50.34
CA ALA A 409 -18.26 -4.69 -51.12
C ALA A 409 -18.18 -5.74 -52.26
N VAL A 410 -17.06 -6.45 -52.40
CA VAL A 410 -16.75 -7.42 -53.45
C VAL A 410 -15.95 -8.59 -52.82
N PRO A 411 -16.19 -9.86 -53.21
CA PRO A 411 -15.36 -10.99 -52.79
C PRO A 411 -13.88 -10.77 -53.14
N ASN A 412 -12.98 -11.11 -52.22
CA ASN A 412 -11.55 -10.80 -52.28
C ASN A 412 -10.87 -11.29 -53.58
N PRO A 413 -10.53 -10.39 -54.53
CA PRO A 413 -10.03 -10.79 -55.84
C PRO A 413 -8.58 -11.30 -55.80
N TYR A 414 -7.87 -11.08 -54.68
CA TYR A 414 -6.49 -11.49 -54.50
C TYR A 414 -6.33 -12.92 -53.99
N LYS A 415 -7.40 -13.63 -53.60
CA LYS A 415 -7.30 -14.98 -52.98
C LYS A 415 -6.73 -16.05 -53.91
N ASN A 416 -7.07 -15.99 -55.20
CA ASN A 416 -6.62 -16.95 -56.22
C ASN A 416 -5.58 -16.36 -57.19
N ALA A 417 -5.08 -15.15 -56.93
CA ALA A 417 -4.19 -14.43 -57.85
C ALA A 417 -2.72 -14.57 -57.43
N THR A 418 -1.86 -14.96 -58.38
CA THR A 418 -0.40 -15.02 -58.23
C THR A 418 0.31 -13.68 -58.52
N GLY A 419 -0.45 -12.64 -58.87
CA GLY A 419 0.02 -11.29 -59.17
C GLY A 419 -1.13 -10.28 -59.04
N THR A 420 -1.08 -9.17 -59.77
CA THR A 420 -2.20 -8.22 -59.84
C THR A 420 -3.46 -8.90 -60.42
N PRO A 421 -4.57 -9.00 -59.68
CA PRO A 421 -5.77 -9.65 -60.18
C PRO A 421 -6.43 -8.81 -61.27
N ASN A 422 -6.98 -9.49 -62.29
CA ASN A 422 -7.77 -8.88 -63.36
C ASN A 422 -9.25 -9.35 -63.24
N PRO A 423 -10.04 -8.76 -62.32
CA PRO A 423 -11.44 -9.14 -62.10
C PRO A 423 -12.35 -8.75 -63.26
N ILE A 424 -13.42 -9.52 -63.47
CA ILE A 424 -14.47 -9.22 -64.45
C ILE A 424 -15.19 -7.91 -64.03
N PRO A 425 -15.50 -6.98 -64.97
CA PRO A 425 -16.24 -5.76 -64.65
C PRO A 425 -17.63 -6.06 -64.08
N LEU A 426 -17.97 -5.38 -62.98
CA LEU A 426 -19.20 -5.61 -62.19
C LEU A 426 -20.50 -5.14 -62.88
N GLY A 427 -20.39 -4.37 -63.96
CA GLY A 427 -21.51 -3.75 -64.67
C GLY A 427 -21.02 -2.61 -65.59
N PRO A 428 -21.92 -1.79 -66.15
CA PRO A 428 -21.53 -0.67 -66.99
C PRO A 428 -20.74 0.39 -66.19
N PRO A 429 -19.64 0.95 -66.74
CA PRO A 429 -18.71 1.82 -66.00
C PRO A 429 -19.28 3.19 -65.60
N ASN A 430 -20.46 3.55 -66.12
CA ASN A 430 -21.19 4.74 -65.74
C ASN A 430 -21.96 4.56 -64.42
N GLU A 431 -22.37 3.32 -64.09
CA GLU A 431 -23.12 3.00 -62.88
C GLU A 431 -22.22 2.40 -61.78
N PHE A 432 -21.23 1.58 -62.16
CA PHE A 432 -20.36 0.88 -61.23
C PHE A 432 -18.94 1.48 -61.13
N ARG A 433 -18.29 1.26 -60.00
CA ARG A 433 -16.86 1.50 -59.77
C ARG A 433 -16.02 0.45 -60.50
N ASP A 434 -14.73 0.76 -60.68
CA ASP A 434 -13.73 -0.25 -61.03
C ASP A 434 -13.74 -1.37 -59.97
N PRO A 435 -13.70 -2.67 -60.33
CA PRO A 435 -13.75 -3.75 -59.34
C PRO A 435 -12.55 -3.79 -58.37
N LEU A 436 -11.50 -2.97 -58.56
CA LEU A 436 -10.38 -2.78 -57.62
C LEU A 436 -10.55 -1.56 -56.68
N ASP A 437 -11.59 -0.74 -56.88
CA ASP A 437 -11.94 0.46 -56.08
C ASP A 437 -12.93 0.13 -54.92
N PHE A 438 -12.71 -1.03 -54.28
CA PHE A 438 -13.51 -1.53 -53.15
C PHE A 438 -13.01 -1.06 -51.76
N CYS A 439 -11.87 -0.35 -51.71
CA CYS A 439 -11.22 0.05 -50.46
C CYS A 439 -11.80 1.36 -49.92
N TRP A 440 -12.25 1.34 -48.66
CA TRP A 440 -13.01 2.43 -48.05
C TRP A 440 -14.25 2.85 -48.89
N THR A 441 -14.93 1.86 -49.48
CA THR A 441 -16.24 2.02 -50.14
C THR A 441 -17.25 1.01 -49.59
N THR A 442 -18.45 1.48 -49.20
CA THR A 442 -19.54 0.61 -48.70
C THR A 442 -20.46 0.09 -49.81
N THR A 443 -20.29 0.55 -51.04
CA THR A 443 -21.07 0.16 -52.23
C THR A 443 -20.24 0.40 -53.49
N MET A 444 -20.37 -0.51 -54.46
CA MET A 444 -19.70 -0.42 -55.76
C MET A 444 -20.49 0.41 -56.77
N LYS A 445 -21.73 0.83 -56.48
CA LYS A 445 -22.46 1.76 -57.37
C LYS A 445 -22.04 3.20 -57.11
N ARG A 446 -21.91 3.98 -58.17
CA ARG A 446 -21.59 5.42 -58.13
C ARG A 446 -22.78 6.28 -57.66
N ASN A 447 -24.00 5.75 -57.83
CA ASN A 447 -25.26 6.45 -57.50
C ASN A 447 -25.71 6.27 -56.03
N GLU A 448 -25.00 5.47 -55.24
CA GLU A 448 -25.32 5.17 -53.83
C GLU A 448 -24.31 5.85 -52.89
N VAL A 449 -24.75 6.26 -51.69
CA VAL A 449 -23.93 7.03 -50.75
C VAL A 449 -22.85 6.15 -50.10
N ASN A 450 -21.58 6.50 -50.29
CA ASN A 450 -20.48 5.86 -49.57
C ASN A 450 -20.44 6.33 -48.09
N LEU A 451 -20.74 5.42 -47.16
CA LEU A 451 -20.71 5.70 -45.72
C LEU A 451 -19.34 5.48 -45.08
N ALA A 452 -18.37 4.88 -45.78
CA ALA A 452 -17.06 4.53 -45.22
C ALA A 452 -16.34 5.69 -44.50
N PRO A 453 -16.31 6.94 -45.01
CA PRO A 453 -15.62 8.04 -44.33
C PRO A 453 -16.20 8.33 -42.93
N LEU A 454 -17.52 8.19 -42.76
CA LEU A 454 -18.19 8.35 -41.46
C LEU A 454 -17.82 7.22 -40.51
N VAL A 455 -17.81 5.98 -40.99
CA VAL A 455 -17.48 4.79 -40.19
C VAL A 455 -16.00 4.82 -39.76
N VAL A 456 -15.10 5.22 -40.66
CA VAL A 456 -13.66 5.43 -40.38
C VAL A 456 -13.45 6.53 -39.33
N ALA A 457 -14.15 7.66 -39.44
CA ALA A 457 -14.08 8.73 -38.45
C ALA A 457 -14.55 8.27 -37.06
N LEU A 458 -15.65 7.52 -36.99
CA LEU A 458 -16.14 6.93 -35.75
C LEU A 458 -15.15 5.91 -35.17
N ALA A 459 -14.54 5.06 -36.00
CA ALA A 459 -13.53 4.10 -35.57
C ALA A 459 -12.25 4.77 -35.05
N ALA A 460 -11.83 5.90 -35.63
CA ALA A 460 -10.72 6.71 -35.13
C ALA A 460 -11.02 7.34 -33.76
N ILE A 461 -12.25 7.85 -33.55
CA ILE A 461 -12.71 8.37 -32.26
C ILE A 461 -12.69 7.25 -31.20
N VAL A 462 -13.20 6.06 -31.53
CA VAL A 462 -13.13 4.88 -30.66
C VAL A 462 -11.68 4.51 -30.32
N PHE A 463 -10.78 4.53 -31.30
CA PHE A 463 -9.37 4.23 -31.07
C PHE A 463 -8.72 5.20 -30.07
N VAL A 464 -8.95 6.50 -30.22
CA VAL A 464 -8.38 7.51 -29.32
C VAL A 464 -8.98 7.45 -27.91
N PHE A 465 -10.31 7.46 -27.79
CA PHE A 465 -10.97 7.59 -26.48
C PHE A 465 -11.15 6.26 -25.74
N PHE A 466 -11.37 5.16 -26.44
CA PHE A 466 -11.63 3.86 -25.83
C PHE A 466 -10.40 2.94 -25.88
N THR A 467 -9.70 2.85 -27.02
CA THR A 467 -8.52 1.97 -27.12
C THR A 467 -7.30 2.55 -26.42
N LEU A 468 -7.02 3.86 -26.54
CA LEU A 468 -5.86 4.50 -25.91
C LEU A 468 -6.17 5.16 -24.56
N TRP A 469 -7.20 6.01 -24.47
CA TRP A 469 -7.43 6.82 -23.25
C TRP A 469 -8.00 6.01 -22.08
N PHE A 470 -8.91 5.05 -22.29
CA PHE A 470 -9.50 4.27 -21.19
C PHE A 470 -8.46 3.50 -20.36
N PRO A 471 -7.49 2.75 -20.94
CA PRO A 471 -6.42 2.14 -20.16
C PRO A 471 -5.59 3.13 -19.33
N ILE A 472 -5.35 4.36 -19.82
CA ILE A 472 -4.65 5.42 -19.07
C ILE A 472 -5.49 5.93 -17.91
N ALA A 473 -6.79 6.20 -18.14
CA ALA A 473 -7.73 6.62 -17.11
C ALA A 473 -7.84 5.54 -16.02
N LEU A 474 -8.00 4.28 -16.41
CA LEU A 474 -8.04 3.11 -15.52
C LEU A 474 -6.75 3.00 -14.69
N ARG A 475 -5.57 3.22 -15.28
CA ARG A 475 -4.28 3.26 -14.56
C ARG A 475 -4.25 4.31 -13.45
N ARG A 476 -4.71 5.53 -13.76
CA ARG A 476 -4.76 6.65 -12.81
C ARG A 476 -5.73 6.36 -11.66
N VAL A 477 -6.90 5.81 -11.97
CA VAL A 477 -7.93 5.44 -10.99
C VAL A 477 -7.44 4.31 -10.07
N ILE A 478 -6.81 3.26 -10.62
CA ILE A 478 -6.24 2.18 -9.81
C ILE A 478 -5.11 2.71 -8.91
N LYS A 479 -4.17 3.53 -9.41
CA LYS A 479 -3.08 4.11 -8.58
C LYS A 479 -3.60 5.01 -7.43
N ARG A 480 -4.83 5.52 -7.54
CA ARG A 480 -5.55 6.26 -6.49
C ARG A 480 -6.40 5.37 -5.57
N SER A 481 -6.81 4.21 -6.07
CA SER A 481 -7.70 3.28 -5.38
C SER A 481 -6.98 2.24 -4.52
N VAL A 482 -5.74 1.85 -4.82
CA VAL A 482 -4.97 0.84 -4.06
C VAL A 482 -4.79 1.23 -2.58
N PRO A 483 -4.90 0.29 -1.60
CA PRO A 483 -4.67 0.58 -0.19
C PRO A 483 -3.19 0.93 0.11
N LYS A 484 -2.99 1.97 0.92
CA LYS A 484 -1.73 2.38 1.53
C LYS A 484 -1.38 1.38 2.62
N VAL A 485 -0.11 1.03 2.76
CA VAL A 485 0.39 0.22 3.86
C VAL A 485 1.09 1.14 4.85
N ASP A 486 0.78 0.97 6.13
CA ASP A 486 1.38 1.76 7.21
C ASP A 486 2.86 1.42 7.38
N LYS A 487 3.71 2.45 7.57
CA LYS A 487 5.18 2.31 7.59
C LYS A 487 5.70 1.51 8.79
N PHE A 488 4.97 1.54 9.92
CA PHE A 488 5.38 0.97 11.20
C PHE A 488 4.36 -0.05 11.75
N THR A 489 4.84 -0.95 12.62
CA THR A 489 4.03 -1.95 13.31
C THR A 489 3.17 -1.32 14.42
N GLU A 490 2.28 -2.10 15.06
CA GLU A 490 1.58 -1.65 16.29
C GLU A 490 2.52 -1.40 17.50
N LEU A 491 3.80 -1.78 17.37
CA LEU A 491 4.86 -1.46 18.31
C LEU A 491 5.70 -0.26 17.85
N GLY A 492 5.27 0.42 16.77
CA GLY A 492 5.94 1.56 16.17
C GLY A 492 7.34 1.28 15.59
N ARG A 493 7.70 0.01 15.34
CA ARG A 493 8.95 -0.39 14.65
C ARG A 493 8.76 -0.33 13.13
N ARG A 494 9.78 0.04 12.35
CA ARG A 494 9.70 0.10 10.87
C ARG A 494 9.51 -1.30 10.28
N ARG A 495 8.57 -1.47 9.36
CA ARG A 495 8.30 -2.77 8.70
C ARG A 495 9.34 -3.10 7.62
N SER A 496 9.70 -4.38 7.46
CA SER A 496 10.51 -4.84 6.34
C SER A 496 9.69 -4.88 5.03
N LYS A 497 10.38 -5.06 3.89
CA LYS A 497 9.71 -5.20 2.58
C LYS A 497 8.71 -6.36 2.54
N ALA A 498 9.03 -7.47 3.23
CA ALA A 498 8.16 -8.64 3.31
C ALA A 498 6.95 -8.39 4.22
N ASP A 499 7.12 -7.70 5.35
CA ASP A 499 6.03 -7.39 6.29
C ASP A 499 5.06 -6.38 5.66
N LEU A 500 5.57 -5.39 4.92
CA LEU A 500 4.75 -4.45 4.14
C LEU A 500 3.94 -5.15 3.04
N ASP A 501 4.51 -6.18 2.40
CA ASP A 501 3.77 -7.01 1.44
C ASP A 501 2.73 -7.88 2.17
N ALA A 502 3.07 -8.50 3.31
CA ALA A 502 2.13 -9.29 4.11
C ALA A 502 0.94 -8.45 4.62
N GLU A 503 1.20 -7.23 5.11
CA GLU A 503 0.16 -6.30 5.56
C GLU A 503 -0.70 -5.80 4.39
N TYR A 504 -0.11 -5.55 3.22
CA TYR A 504 -0.86 -5.25 2.00
C TYR A 504 -1.91 -6.34 1.66
N HIS A 505 -1.53 -7.62 1.73
CA HIS A 505 -2.48 -8.73 1.56
C HIS A 505 -3.58 -8.75 2.64
N ARG A 506 -3.31 -8.25 3.86
CA ARG A 506 -4.31 -8.18 4.95
C ARG A 506 -5.34 -7.10 4.65
N LEU A 507 -4.88 -5.90 4.27
CA LEU A 507 -5.73 -4.76 3.92
C LEU A 507 -6.62 -5.06 2.71
N LEU A 508 -6.08 -5.73 1.69
CA LEU A 508 -6.86 -6.18 0.52
C LEU A 508 -8.06 -7.09 0.89
N GLY A 509 -7.91 -7.96 1.89
CA GLY A 509 -8.96 -8.89 2.32
C GLY A 509 -10.22 -8.22 2.89
N ARG A 510 -10.10 -6.99 3.42
CA ARG A 510 -11.23 -6.16 3.89
C ARG A 510 -11.55 -4.98 2.96
N ASP A 511 -10.93 -4.90 1.79
CA ASP A 511 -11.05 -3.72 0.93
C ASP A 511 -12.42 -3.61 0.24
N ARG A 512 -13.17 -2.56 0.60
CA ARG A 512 -14.54 -2.30 0.12
C ARG A 512 -14.60 -1.38 -1.12
N ASN A 513 -13.46 -0.93 -1.62
CA ASN A 513 -13.38 -0.03 -2.78
C ASN A 513 -13.91 -0.71 -4.08
N PRO A 514 -14.67 -0.01 -4.94
CA PRO A 514 -15.36 -0.61 -6.08
C PRO A 514 -14.40 -1.09 -7.18
N PHE A 515 -13.14 -0.65 -7.17
CA PHE A 515 -12.08 -1.09 -8.08
C PHE A 515 -11.23 -2.23 -7.52
N ALA A 516 -11.46 -2.69 -6.28
CA ALA A 516 -10.62 -3.72 -5.65
C ALA A 516 -10.53 -5.02 -6.47
N PHE A 517 -11.60 -5.39 -7.20
CA PHE A 517 -11.58 -6.55 -8.10
C PHE A 517 -10.48 -6.49 -9.18
N LEU A 518 -9.96 -5.29 -9.51
CA LEU A 518 -8.90 -5.09 -10.51
C LEU A 518 -7.47 -5.20 -9.94
N TYR A 519 -7.28 -5.04 -8.62
CA TYR A 519 -5.94 -5.05 -7.99
C TYR A 519 -5.75 -6.06 -6.85
N ASN A 520 -6.82 -6.69 -6.35
CA ASN A 520 -6.79 -7.69 -5.27
C ASN A 520 -5.95 -8.94 -5.57
N GLY A 521 -5.60 -9.22 -6.84
CA GLY A 521 -4.70 -10.32 -7.21
C GLY A 521 -3.22 -9.95 -7.35
N PHE A 522 -2.85 -8.67 -7.24
CA PHE A 522 -1.54 -8.15 -7.65
C PHE A 522 -0.74 -7.55 -6.50
N ARG A 523 0.59 -7.72 -6.54
CA ARG A 523 1.52 -7.26 -5.50
C ARG A 523 1.47 -5.75 -5.28
N ARG A 524 1.96 -5.33 -4.11
CA ARG A 524 2.20 -3.92 -3.80
C ARG A 524 3.09 -3.30 -4.89
N GLY A 525 2.66 -2.18 -5.45
CA GLY A 525 3.25 -1.56 -6.64
C GLY A 525 2.74 -2.10 -8.00
N TRP A 526 2.33 -3.37 -8.08
CA TRP A 526 1.82 -4.01 -9.30
C TRP A 526 0.30 -3.93 -9.49
N GLY A 527 -0.45 -3.30 -8.56
CA GLY A 527 -1.90 -3.15 -8.66
C GLY A 527 -2.44 -2.62 -9.99
N THR A 528 -1.67 -1.81 -10.74
CA THR A 528 -2.07 -1.33 -12.08
C THR A 528 -1.85 -2.33 -13.22
N TYR A 529 -1.44 -3.57 -12.96
CA TYR A 529 -1.04 -4.54 -13.99
C TYR A 529 -2.11 -4.79 -15.06
N ILE A 530 -3.41 -4.83 -14.71
CA ILE A 530 -4.48 -4.99 -15.71
C ILE A 530 -4.41 -3.91 -16.80
N SER A 531 -4.18 -2.64 -16.45
CA SER A 531 -4.02 -1.57 -17.44
C SER A 531 -2.81 -1.82 -18.37
N THR A 532 -1.68 -2.26 -17.83
CA THR A 532 -0.51 -2.66 -18.61
C THR A 532 -0.80 -3.87 -19.52
N TYR A 533 -1.62 -4.83 -19.06
CA TYR A 533 -2.06 -5.98 -19.83
C TYR A 533 -2.95 -5.57 -21.02
N LEU A 534 -3.85 -4.58 -20.83
CA LEU A 534 -4.67 -4.03 -21.93
C LEU A 534 -3.80 -3.40 -23.03
N PHE A 535 -2.70 -2.73 -22.67
CA PHE A 535 -1.70 -2.24 -23.63
C PHE A 535 -0.91 -3.37 -24.32
N ALA A 536 -0.57 -4.45 -23.59
CA ALA A 536 0.09 -5.61 -24.17
C ALA A 536 -0.81 -6.35 -25.19
N LYS A 537 -2.11 -6.46 -24.92
CA LYS A 537 -3.08 -7.01 -25.89
C LYS A 537 -3.30 -6.07 -27.08
N LEU A 538 -3.27 -4.75 -26.86
CA LEU A 538 -3.33 -3.78 -27.96
C LEU A 538 -2.15 -3.91 -28.93
N SER A 539 -0.93 -4.12 -28.44
CA SER A 539 0.22 -4.33 -29.35
C SER A 539 0.05 -5.60 -30.20
N THR A 540 -0.46 -6.68 -29.60
CA THR A 540 -0.77 -7.93 -30.31
C THR A 540 -1.85 -7.71 -31.37
N LEU A 541 -2.95 -7.03 -31.02
CA LEU A 541 -4.03 -6.69 -31.95
C LEU A 541 -3.52 -5.89 -33.15
N LEU A 542 -2.72 -4.84 -32.90
CA LEU A 542 -2.16 -4.01 -33.97
C LEU A 542 -1.26 -4.83 -34.90
N THR A 543 -0.43 -5.75 -34.38
CA THR A 543 0.36 -6.67 -35.21
C THR A 543 -0.51 -7.62 -36.03
N VAL A 544 -1.60 -8.16 -35.45
CA VAL A 544 -2.49 -9.11 -36.15
C VAL A 544 -3.27 -8.44 -37.28
N ALA A 545 -3.94 -7.31 -36.98
CA ALA A 545 -4.92 -6.70 -37.88
C ALA A 545 -4.29 -5.74 -38.93
N VAL A 546 -3.19 -5.06 -38.59
CA VAL A 546 -2.51 -4.15 -39.54
C VAL A 546 -1.63 -4.94 -40.50
N ILE A 547 -0.96 -6.00 -40.06
CA ILE A 547 0.01 -6.77 -40.87
C ILE A 547 -0.67 -8.03 -41.42
N ASP A 548 -1.68 -7.83 -42.27
CA ASP A 548 -2.45 -8.89 -42.93
C ASP A 548 -2.61 -8.56 -44.43
N PRO A 549 -2.35 -9.50 -45.37
CA PRO A 549 -2.57 -9.26 -46.81
C PRO A 549 -4.05 -9.01 -47.17
N ASP A 550 -5.01 -9.39 -46.32
CA ASP A 550 -6.45 -9.25 -46.53
C ASP A 550 -7.01 -7.94 -45.92
N ASN A 551 -6.22 -6.85 -46.01
CA ASN A 551 -6.61 -5.48 -45.69
C ASN A 551 -6.17 -4.48 -46.76
N CYS A 552 -6.75 -3.28 -46.77
CA CYS A 552 -6.51 -2.28 -47.81
C CYS A 552 -5.13 -1.61 -47.78
N PHE A 553 -4.33 -1.80 -46.72
CA PHE A 553 -2.94 -1.34 -46.68
C PHE A 553 -1.97 -2.33 -47.35
N PHE A 554 -2.15 -3.64 -47.14
CA PHE A 554 -1.20 -4.66 -47.61
C PHE A 554 -1.70 -5.56 -48.76
N ARG A 555 -2.91 -5.34 -49.29
CA ARG A 555 -3.50 -6.08 -50.44
C ARG A 555 -2.60 -6.24 -51.67
N ALA A 556 -1.64 -5.35 -51.88
CA ALA A 556 -0.71 -5.38 -53.02
C ALA A 556 0.60 -6.18 -52.76
N PHE A 557 0.82 -6.68 -51.54
CA PHE A 557 2.04 -7.36 -51.13
C PHE A 557 1.88 -8.89 -51.13
N SER A 558 3.00 -9.61 -51.13
CA SER A 558 3.02 -11.07 -51.19
C SER A 558 2.28 -11.72 -50.00
N ARG A 559 1.30 -12.57 -50.34
CA ARG A 559 0.56 -13.43 -49.41
C ARG A 559 1.43 -14.43 -48.64
N THR A 560 2.67 -14.68 -49.04
CA THR A 560 3.62 -15.47 -48.22
C THR A 560 4.42 -14.58 -47.28
N THR A 561 4.87 -13.42 -47.75
CA THR A 561 5.80 -12.56 -47.01
C THR A 561 5.13 -11.84 -45.84
N ILE A 562 3.93 -11.28 -46.03
CA ILE A 562 3.23 -10.53 -44.97
C ILE A 562 2.88 -11.43 -43.76
N PRO A 563 2.32 -12.65 -43.93
CA PRO A 563 2.13 -13.58 -42.81
C PRO A 563 3.42 -14.00 -42.09
N ILE A 564 4.53 -14.22 -42.81
CA ILE A 564 5.83 -14.52 -42.17
C ILE A 564 6.28 -13.35 -41.30
N VAL A 565 6.25 -12.11 -41.82
CA VAL A 565 6.62 -10.90 -41.05
C VAL A 565 5.72 -10.74 -39.82
N ARG A 566 4.41 -10.95 -39.95
CA ARG A 566 3.47 -10.97 -38.82
C ARG A 566 3.85 -12.00 -37.76
N GLN A 567 4.07 -13.27 -38.14
CA GLN A 567 4.38 -14.32 -37.18
C GLN A 567 5.74 -14.10 -36.49
N CYS A 568 6.74 -13.58 -37.20
CA CYS A 568 8.01 -13.17 -36.59
C CYS A 568 7.84 -12.04 -35.56
N LEU A 569 7.03 -11.01 -35.86
CA LEU A 569 6.75 -9.92 -34.91
C LEU A 569 5.94 -10.40 -33.69
N LEU A 570 4.96 -11.29 -33.89
CA LEU A 570 4.22 -11.94 -32.80
C LEU A 570 5.13 -12.80 -31.92
N LEU A 571 6.07 -13.54 -32.52
CA LEU A 571 7.04 -14.37 -31.78
C LEU A 571 7.98 -13.51 -30.93
N VAL A 572 8.54 -12.42 -31.49
CA VAL A 572 9.39 -11.47 -30.75
C VAL A 572 8.62 -10.78 -29.61
N SER A 573 7.37 -10.37 -29.87
CA SER A 573 6.50 -9.73 -28.88
C SER A 573 6.13 -10.69 -27.74
N THR A 574 5.67 -11.91 -28.06
CA THR A 574 5.30 -12.92 -27.05
C THR A 574 6.51 -13.41 -26.24
N LEU A 575 7.67 -13.58 -26.86
CA LEU A 575 8.94 -13.88 -26.18
C LEU A 575 9.32 -12.74 -25.21
N SER A 576 9.20 -11.48 -25.62
CA SER A 576 9.49 -10.32 -24.77
C SER A 576 8.58 -10.27 -23.54
N PHE A 577 7.28 -10.53 -23.71
CA PHE A 577 6.35 -10.62 -22.57
C PHE A 577 6.59 -11.86 -21.69
N PHE A 578 7.00 -13.00 -22.26
CA PHE A 578 7.36 -14.20 -21.50
C PHE A 578 8.61 -14.00 -20.64
N LEU A 579 9.64 -13.34 -21.19
CA LEU A 579 10.85 -12.97 -20.45
C LEU A 579 10.52 -11.95 -19.33
N ALA A 580 9.73 -10.92 -19.63
CA ALA A 580 9.30 -9.95 -18.62
C ALA A 580 8.49 -10.60 -17.48
N GLN A 581 7.53 -11.48 -17.80
CA GLN A 581 6.76 -12.23 -16.79
C GLN A 581 7.66 -13.13 -15.93
N SER A 582 8.68 -13.75 -16.53
CA SER A 582 9.65 -14.61 -15.84
C SER A 582 10.56 -13.85 -14.86
N VAL A 583 10.72 -12.53 -15.03
CA VAL A 583 11.48 -11.65 -14.11
C VAL A 583 10.58 -11.02 -13.06
N PHE A 584 9.43 -10.45 -13.45
CA PHE A 584 8.69 -9.52 -12.58
C PHE A 584 7.69 -10.16 -11.61
N ALA A 585 7.11 -11.33 -11.92
CA ALA A 585 6.16 -12.07 -11.07
C ALA A 585 5.13 -11.16 -10.32
N PRO A 586 4.19 -10.51 -11.03
CA PRO A 586 3.36 -9.42 -10.51
C PRO A 586 2.19 -9.84 -9.61
N PHE A 587 1.76 -11.11 -9.63
CA PHE A 587 0.63 -11.58 -8.81
C PHE A 587 1.07 -11.83 -7.36
N LEU A 588 0.14 -11.72 -6.41
CA LEU A 588 0.37 -12.03 -5.01
C LEU A 588 0.83 -13.49 -4.86
N ASP A 589 -0.04 -14.42 -5.25
CA ASP A 589 0.17 -15.86 -5.12
C ASP A 589 1.12 -16.42 -6.20
N PRO A 590 2.04 -17.33 -5.85
CA PRO A 590 2.84 -18.07 -6.81
C PRO A 590 2.00 -18.89 -7.79
N VAL A 591 0.81 -19.36 -7.38
CA VAL A 591 -0.14 -20.10 -8.22
C VAL A 591 -0.68 -19.22 -9.36
N ASN A 592 -1.06 -17.98 -9.04
CA ASN A 592 -1.54 -17.01 -10.03
C ASN A 592 -0.39 -16.56 -10.96
N ASN A 593 0.84 -16.41 -10.44
CA ASN A 593 2.03 -16.19 -11.27
C ASN A 593 2.34 -17.37 -12.20
N ALA A 594 2.16 -18.62 -11.73
CA ALA A 594 2.37 -19.83 -12.51
C ALA A 594 1.33 -19.98 -13.62
N SER A 595 0.06 -19.67 -13.32
CA SER A 595 -1.01 -19.65 -14.32
C SER A 595 -0.74 -18.64 -15.44
N GLU A 596 -0.31 -17.42 -15.10
CA GLU A 596 0.11 -16.44 -16.11
C GLU A 596 1.36 -16.92 -16.87
N TRP A 597 2.34 -17.53 -16.19
CA TRP A 597 3.52 -18.09 -16.86
C TRP A 597 3.17 -19.19 -17.87
N THR A 598 2.26 -20.11 -17.51
CA THR A 598 1.73 -21.14 -18.42
C THR A 598 0.93 -20.52 -19.57
N SER A 599 0.18 -19.44 -19.33
CA SER A 599 -0.51 -18.67 -20.39
C SER A 599 0.50 -18.03 -21.36
N ARG A 600 1.58 -17.42 -20.85
CA ARG A 600 2.65 -16.84 -21.70
C ARG A 600 3.45 -17.91 -22.45
N LEU A 601 3.67 -19.08 -21.85
CA LEU A 601 4.25 -20.22 -22.55
C LEU A 601 3.34 -20.71 -23.68
N ASN A 602 2.02 -20.80 -23.44
CA ASN A 602 1.05 -21.17 -24.48
C ASN A 602 1.17 -20.24 -25.70
N TYR A 603 1.15 -18.91 -25.50
CA TYR A 603 1.32 -17.97 -26.62
C TYR A 603 2.65 -18.17 -27.37
N LEU A 604 3.76 -18.31 -26.64
CA LEU A 604 5.09 -18.50 -27.23
C LEU A 604 5.15 -19.78 -28.05
N SER A 605 4.63 -20.90 -27.53
CA SER A 605 4.54 -22.17 -28.23
C SER A 605 3.64 -22.08 -29.46
N THR A 606 2.44 -21.48 -29.36
CA THR A 606 1.55 -21.34 -30.53
C THR A 606 2.08 -20.38 -31.59
N SER A 607 2.77 -19.31 -31.22
CA SER A 607 3.40 -18.39 -32.17
C SER A 607 4.56 -19.07 -32.91
N LEU A 608 5.29 -19.96 -32.24
CA LEU A 608 6.32 -20.78 -32.86
C LEU A 608 5.73 -21.83 -33.82
N THR A 609 4.69 -22.55 -33.39
CA THR A 609 3.96 -23.51 -34.25
C THR A 609 3.35 -22.82 -35.47
N ALA A 610 2.72 -21.66 -35.30
CA ALA A 610 2.16 -20.88 -36.40
C ALA A 610 3.25 -20.40 -37.38
N LEU A 611 4.42 -20.00 -36.90
CA LEU A 611 5.57 -19.66 -37.77
C LEU A 611 6.07 -20.89 -38.55
N VAL A 612 6.21 -22.05 -37.91
CA VAL A 612 6.62 -23.32 -38.57
C VAL A 612 5.64 -23.73 -39.67
N ILE A 613 4.33 -23.59 -39.43
CA ILE A 613 3.28 -23.85 -40.43
C ILE A 613 3.37 -22.83 -41.57
N THR A 614 3.52 -21.54 -41.26
CA THR A 614 3.62 -20.45 -42.26
C THR A 614 4.87 -20.59 -43.15
N LEU A 615 5.96 -21.16 -42.61
CA LEU A 615 7.18 -21.47 -43.36
C LEU A 615 7.09 -22.76 -44.20
N ASN A 616 5.95 -23.47 -44.22
CA ASN A 616 5.72 -24.73 -44.94
C ASN A 616 6.80 -25.81 -44.66
N VAL A 617 7.22 -25.94 -43.40
CA VAL A 617 8.14 -27.00 -42.96
C VAL A 617 7.52 -28.39 -43.20
N PRO A 618 8.28 -29.39 -43.70
CA PRO A 618 7.75 -30.75 -43.92
C PRO A 618 7.15 -31.33 -42.63
N GLY A 619 5.97 -31.95 -42.76
CA GLY A 619 5.18 -32.44 -41.63
C GLY A 619 4.21 -31.43 -41.00
N LYS A 620 3.95 -30.28 -41.66
CA LYS A 620 3.06 -29.20 -41.19
C LYS A 620 1.73 -29.67 -40.58
N ASP A 621 1.09 -30.70 -41.15
CA ASP A 621 -0.23 -31.16 -40.73
C ASP A 621 -0.19 -31.85 -39.34
N ILE A 622 0.98 -32.40 -38.97
CA ILE A 622 1.25 -32.93 -37.63
C ILE A 622 1.37 -31.79 -36.61
N PHE A 623 1.98 -30.67 -37.02
CA PHE A 623 2.11 -29.48 -36.19
C PHE A 623 0.77 -28.77 -35.97
N ASP A 624 -0.01 -28.62 -37.03
CA ASP A 624 -1.32 -27.94 -37.04
C ASP A 624 -2.38 -28.70 -36.23
N THR A 625 -2.41 -30.04 -36.35
CA THR A 625 -3.32 -30.88 -35.54
C THR A 625 -2.68 -31.32 -34.22
N TYR A 626 -1.85 -32.36 -34.24
CA TYR A 626 -1.49 -33.11 -33.02
C TYR A 626 -0.67 -32.30 -32.02
N VAL A 627 0.30 -31.51 -32.48
CA VAL A 627 1.13 -30.67 -31.60
C VAL A 627 0.29 -29.53 -30.99
N LEU A 628 -0.54 -28.86 -31.80
CA LEU A 628 -1.37 -27.76 -31.35
C LEU A 628 -2.41 -28.21 -30.30
N TYR A 629 -3.14 -29.30 -30.56
CA TYR A 629 -4.06 -29.86 -29.56
C TYR A 629 -3.35 -30.34 -28.29
N SER A 630 -2.14 -30.88 -28.40
CA SER A 630 -1.33 -31.28 -27.22
C SER A 630 -0.95 -30.07 -26.36
N ILE A 631 -0.56 -28.95 -26.97
CA ILE A 631 -0.29 -27.68 -26.27
C ILE A 631 -1.56 -27.19 -25.57
N TYR A 632 -2.71 -27.21 -26.24
CA TYR A 632 -3.99 -26.78 -25.66
C TYR A 632 -4.45 -27.66 -24.49
N ILE A 633 -4.44 -28.99 -24.63
CA ILE A 633 -4.85 -29.91 -23.55
C ILE A 633 -3.98 -29.69 -22.30
N LEU A 634 -2.66 -29.58 -22.46
CA LEU A 634 -1.73 -29.39 -21.35
C LEU A 634 -1.88 -27.99 -20.72
N THR A 635 -1.94 -26.93 -21.51
CA THR A 635 -1.96 -25.54 -20.99
C THR A 635 -3.31 -25.14 -20.41
N TYR A 636 -4.44 -25.54 -21.02
CA TYR A 636 -5.77 -25.29 -20.46
C TYR A 636 -6.09 -26.22 -19.28
N GLY A 637 -5.61 -27.47 -19.30
CA GLY A 637 -5.68 -28.37 -18.14
C GLY A 637 -4.97 -27.80 -16.91
N LEU A 638 -3.77 -27.23 -17.11
CA LEU A 638 -3.05 -26.50 -16.05
C LEU A 638 -3.78 -25.22 -15.62
N GLY A 639 -4.33 -24.43 -16.54
CA GLY A 639 -5.11 -23.23 -16.21
C GLY A 639 -6.36 -23.53 -15.37
N PHE A 640 -7.08 -24.61 -15.70
CA PHE A 640 -8.20 -25.11 -14.90
C PHE A 640 -7.75 -25.59 -13.52
N TYR A 641 -6.65 -26.33 -13.43
CA TYR A 641 -6.05 -26.75 -12.16
C TYR A 641 -5.68 -25.54 -11.26
N PHE A 642 -4.96 -24.54 -11.79
CA PHE A 642 -4.60 -23.35 -11.02
C PHE A 642 -5.83 -22.57 -10.54
N THR A 643 -6.88 -22.51 -11.36
CA THR A 643 -8.17 -21.91 -10.98
C THR A 643 -8.81 -22.65 -9.80
N LEU A 644 -8.80 -23.99 -9.79
CA LEU A 644 -9.31 -24.79 -8.66
C LEU A 644 -8.45 -24.65 -7.39
N VAL A 645 -7.12 -24.62 -7.52
CA VAL A 645 -6.18 -24.49 -6.38
C VAL A 645 -6.30 -23.14 -5.67
N ASN A 646 -6.76 -22.10 -6.37
CA ASN A 646 -6.96 -20.78 -5.77
C ASN A 646 -8.17 -20.70 -4.80
N PHE A 647 -9.04 -21.72 -4.76
CA PHE A 647 -10.14 -21.76 -3.78
C PHE A 647 -9.68 -22.25 -2.41
N GLY A 648 -10.04 -21.52 -1.35
CA GLY A 648 -9.66 -21.86 0.03
C GLY A 648 -10.08 -23.26 0.52
N TRP A 649 -11.14 -23.86 -0.04
CA TRP A 649 -11.50 -25.25 0.28
C TRP A 649 -10.47 -26.25 -0.29
N MET A 650 -10.00 -26.03 -1.53
CA MET A 650 -8.96 -26.82 -2.16
C MET A 650 -7.61 -26.62 -1.44
N GLN A 651 -7.30 -25.39 -1.02
CA GLN A 651 -6.09 -25.11 -0.21
C GLN A 651 -6.07 -25.89 1.12
N ARG A 652 -7.21 -26.01 1.82
CA ARG A 652 -7.31 -26.87 3.02
C ARG A 652 -7.14 -28.35 2.69
N ILE A 653 -7.70 -28.84 1.59
CA ILE A 653 -7.49 -30.22 1.13
C ILE A 653 -6.00 -30.46 0.85
N ILE A 654 -5.32 -29.55 0.15
CA ILE A 654 -3.88 -29.65 -0.13
C ILE A 654 -3.06 -29.59 1.17
N LYS A 655 -3.38 -28.72 2.13
CA LYS A 655 -2.70 -28.68 3.44
C LYS A 655 -2.88 -29.99 4.24
N ARG A 656 -4.06 -30.62 4.15
CA ARG A 656 -4.34 -31.96 4.75
C ARG A 656 -3.64 -33.10 4.01
N LEU A 657 -3.61 -33.11 2.68
CA LEU A 657 -2.91 -34.14 1.89
C LEU A 657 -1.39 -34.07 2.07
N THR A 658 -0.83 -32.87 2.11
CA THR A 658 0.61 -32.64 2.38
C THR A 658 0.98 -32.83 3.86
N ARG A 659 -0.01 -32.76 4.76
CA ARG A 659 0.14 -32.88 6.23
C ARG A 659 1.14 -31.85 6.75
N ARG A 660 0.94 -30.60 6.32
CA ARG A 660 1.86 -29.48 6.54
C ARG A 660 1.52 -28.73 7.83
N ILE A 661 2.48 -28.70 8.75
CA ILE A 661 2.51 -27.77 9.89
C ILE A 661 3.20 -26.48 9.41
N ASP A 662 2.75 -25.35 9.93
CA ASP A 662 2.69 -24.09 9.20
C ASP A 662 2.82 -22.94 10.22
N PHE A 663 3.88 -22.13 10.16
CA PHE A 663 4.24 -21.09 11.15
C PHE A 663 4.36 -19.67 10.56
N SER A 664 4.16 -18.64 11.40
CA SER A 664 4.17 -17.21 11.05
C SER A 664 5.47 -16.45 11.35
N ILE A 665 6.41 -17.10 12.03
CA ILE A 665 7.74 -16.61 12.43
C ILE A 665 8.77 -17.74 12.25
N ASP A 666 10.07 -17.41 12.18
CA ASP A 666 11.14 -18.41 12.17
C ASP A 666 11.33 -19.00 13.57
N ILE A 667 10.36 -19.82 14.00
CA ILE A 667 10.24 -20.35 15.37
C ILE A 667 11.46 -21.18 15.82
N PHE A 668 12.28 -21.65 14.87
CA PHE A 668 13.51 -22.40 15.14
C PHE A 668 14.79 -21.54 15.12
N SER A 669 14.69 -20.22 14.93
CA SER A 669 15.87 -19.34 14.94
C SER A 669 16.42 -19.12 16.37
N PRO A 670 17.76 -18.98 16.54
CA PRO A 670 18.36 -18.52 17.79
C PRO A 670 18.07 -17.02 18.04
N ARG A 671 17.90 -16.20 17.00
CA ARG A 671 17.56 -14.76 17.11
C ARG A 671 16.09 -14.46 17.44
N LEU A 672 15.27 -15.47 17.74
CA LEU A 672 13.92 -15.24 18.22
C LEU A 672 14.00 -14.67 19.64
N ASP A 673 13.33 -13.54 19.89
CA ASP A 673 13.28 -12.93 21.22
C ASP A 673 12.47 -13.82 22.20
N ILE A 674 13.21 -14.64 22.94
CA ILE A 674 12.71 -15.54 23.99
C ILE A 674 13.01 -15.02 25.41
N SER A 675 13.45 -13.76 25.52
CA SER A 675 13.73 -13.10 26.80
C SER A 675 12.48 -13.04 27.70
N PRO A 676 12.62 -12.89 29.03
CA PRO A 676 11.49 -12.61 29.93
C PRO A 676 10.68 -11.36 29.52
N THR A 677 11.30 -10.43 28.80
CA THR A 677 10.71 -9.22 28.23
C THR A 677 10.14 -9.40 26.81
N SER A 678 10.01 -10.64 26.32
CA SER A 678 9.74 -10.95 24.92
C SER A 678 8.61 -10.13 24.29
N VAL A 679 8.91 -9.52 23.15
CA VAL A 679 7.94 -8.79 22.33
C VAL A 679 6.76 -9.69 21.92
N HIS A 680 6.98 -10.99 21.73
CA HIS A 680 5.95 -11.93 21.30
C HIS A 680 4.97 -12.26 22.43
N THR A 681 5.45 -12.54 23.66
CA THR A 681 4.58 -12.83 24.81
C THR A 681 3.84 -11.57 25.27
N LYS A 682 4.50 -10.41 25.29
CA LYS A 682 3.82 -9.12 25.54
C LYS A 682 2.66 -8.90 24.56
N ARG A 683 2.84 -9.18 23.27
CA ARG A 683 1.75 -8.97 22.29
C ARG A 683 0.59 -9.96 22.46
N ARG A 684 0.90 -11.26 22.55
CA ARG A 684 -0.06 -12.40 22.58
C ARG A 684 -0.66 -12.72 23.96
N ILE A 685 -0.34 -11.93 24.98
CA ILE A 685 -0.92 -12.04 26.31
C ILE A 685 -1.41 -10.67 26.77
N TRP A 686 -0.51 -9.69 26.89
CA TRP A 686 -0.83 -8.39 27.48
C TRP A 686 -1.67 -7.52 26.55
N GLN A 687 -1.13 -7.23 25.36
CA GLN A 687 -1.75 -6.29 24.42
C GLN A 687 -3.04 -6.83 23.80
N GLU A 688 -3.08 -8.11 23.46
CA GLU A 688 -4.31 -8.79 23.00
C GLU A 688 -5.43 -8.75 24.05
N SER A 689 -5.12 -8.99 25.33
CA SER A 689 -6.13 -8.92 26.40
C SER A 689 -6.66 -7.50 26.60
N ILE A 690 -5.81 -6.46 26.54
CA ILE A 690 -6.25 -5.06 26.65
C ILE A 690 -7.07 -4.62 25.44
N SER A 691 -6.61 -4.90 24.21
CA SER A 691 -7.37 -4.57 23.00
C SER A 691 -8.73 -5.27 22.99
N THR A 692 -8.76 -6.55 23.39
CA THR A 692 -10.02 -7.30 23.53
C THR A 692 -10.93 -6.64 24.56
N LEU A 693 -10.43 -6.31 25.75
CA LEU A 693 -11.21 -5.70 26.83
C LEU A 693 -11.95 -4.42 26.38
N PHE A 694 -11.27 -3.51 25.67
CA PHE A 694 -11.91 -2.31 25.13
C PHE A 694 -12.94 -2.63 24.04
N LEU A 695 -12.66 -3.63 23.19
CA LEU A 695 -13.47 -3.94 22.01
C LEU A 695 -14.69 -4.84 22.31
N THR A 696 -14.71 -5.57 23.43
CA THR A 696 -15.84 -6.42 23.85
C THR A 696 -16.72 -5.82 24.95
N ASP A 697 -16.25 -4.78 25.66
CA ASP A 697 -17.02 -4.16 26.75
C ASP A 697 -18.25 -3.36 26.26
N PRO A 698 -19.45 -3.57 26.85
CA PRO A 698 -20.68 -2.90 26.42
C PRO A 698 -20.68 -1.36 26.47
N GLU A 699 -19.90 -0.72 27.35
CA GLU A 699 -19.83 0.76 27.44
C GLU A 699 -18.69 1.36 26.60
N CYS A 700 -17.66 0.56 26.29
CA CYS A 700 -16.44 1.02 25.65
C CYS A 700 -16.29 0.64 24.17
N HIS A 701 -16.97 -0.41 23.68
CA HIS A 701 -16.83 -0.93 22.31
C HIS A 701 -17.11 0.09 21.20
N ILE A 702 -16.74 -0.26 19.95
CA ILE A 702 -17.01 0.59 18.78
C ILE A 702 -18.48 0.40 18.36
N PRO A 703 -19.30 1.47 18.23
CA PRO A 703 -20.72 1.31 17.91
C PRO A 703 -20.93 0.62 16.57
N ALA A 704 -21.86 -0.34 16.47
CA ALA A 704 -22.05 -1.20 15.28
C ALA A 704 -22.41 -0.49 13.96
N LYS A 705 -22.66 0.83 13.98
CA LYS A 705 -22.87 1.68 12.79
C LYS A 705 -21.67 2.56 12.42
N GLN A 706 -20.65 2.63 13.29
CA GLN A 706 -19.50 3.50 13.12
C GLN A 706 -18.52 2.96 12.07
N ALA A 707 -18.11 3.79 11.13
CA ALA A 707 -17.13 3.43 10.11
C ALA A 707 -15.74 3.90 10.56
N MET A 708 -14.80 2.97 10.75
CA MET A 708 -13.41 3.27 11.11
C MET A 708 -12.62 3.86 9.93
N ALA A 709 -13.03 5.06 9.50
CA ALA A 709 -12.48 5.80 8.38
C ALA A 709 -11.55 6.91 8.87
N PHE A 710 -10.33 6.95 8.34
CA PHE A 710 -9.30 7.90 8.77
C PHE A 710 -8.92 8.85 7.63
N ALA A 711 -8.95 10.16 7.90
CA ALA A 711 -8.26 11.14 7.07
C ALA A 711 -6.76 10.86 7.12
N GLN A 712 -6.13 10.72 5.96
CA GLN A 712 -4.75 10.24 5.79
C GLN A 712 -4.10 10.93 4.59
N ALA A 713 -2.91 11.49 4.78
CA ALA A 713 -2.05 11.86 3.67
C ALA A 713 -1.60 10.61 2.91
N ARG A 714 -1.62 10.69 1.56
CA ARG A 714 -1.22 9.59 0.67
C ARG A 714 0.17 9.06 1.01
N ASP A 715 1.14 9.96 1.10
CA ASP A 715 2.56 9.63 1.25
C ASP A 715 3.04 9.77 2.72
N SER A 716 2.07 10.02 3.64
CA SER A 716 2.25 10.28 5.09
C SER A 716 2.85 11.66 5.42
N GLU A 717 2.43 12.69 4.67
CA GLU A 717 2.74 14.10 4.93
C GLU A 717 2.29 14.56 6.33
N TYR A 718 1.15 14.04 6.81
CA TYR A 718 0.57 14.35 8.12
C TYR A 718 -0.07 13.09 8.78
N PRO A 719 -0.23 13.06 10.12
CA PRO A 719 -0.71 11.88 10.83
C PRO A 719 -2.18 11.50 10.54
N PRO A 720 -2.58 10.22 10.74
CA PRO A 720 -3.96 9.78 10.52
C PRO A 720 -4.91 10.30 11.60
N TYR A 721 -6.14 10.67 11.19
CA TYR A 721 -7.19 11.18 12.09
C TYR A 721 -8.52 10.46 11.85
N LEU A 722 -9.14 9.88 12.90
CA LEU A 722 -10.43 9.18 12.81
C LEU A 722 -11.58 10.18 12.56
N LEU A 723 -12.37 9.94 11.52
CA LEU A 723 -13.53 10.76 11.14
C LEU A 723 -14.82 10.25 11.80
N ASP A 724 -15.85 11.11 11.86
CA ASP A 724 -17.18 10.82 12.45
C ASP A 724 -17.12 10.26 13.91
N PHE A 725 -16.12 10.62 14.72
CA PHE A 725 -15.90 10.06 16.08
C PHE A 725 -17.17 10.10 16.96
N MET A 726 -17.59 8.93 17.47
CA MET A 726 -18.84 8.75 18.22
C MET A 726 -18.68 8.84 19.75
N GLY A 727 -17.45 8.78 20.25
CA GLY A 727 -17.13 9.06 21.66
C GLY A 727 -16.76 7.85 22.50
N THR A 728 -16.42 6.69 21.94
CA THR A 728 -16.10 5.49 22.74
C THR A 728 -14.59 5.30 22.95
N PRO A 729 -14.17 4.77 24.12
CA PRO A 729 -12.77 4.44 24.37
C PRO A 729 -12.14 3.48 23.35
N ALA A 730 -12.89 2.52 22.80
CA ALA A 730 -12.36 1.61 21.78
C ALA A 730 -12.03 2.32 20.46
N GLU A 731 -12.87 3.27 20.01
CA GLU A 731 -12.56 4.10 18.84
C GLU A 731 -11.21 4.82 19.02
N ARG A 732 -10.97 5.36 20.22
CA ARG A 732 -9.74 6.07 20.58
C ARG A 732 -8.54 5.15 20.74
N HIS A 733 -8.73 3.94 21.27
CA HIS A 733 -7.67 2.93 21.34
C HIS A 733 -7.21 2.52 19.93
N VAL A 734 -8.14 2.22 19.02
CA VAL A 734 -7.83 1.90 17.63
C VAL A 734 -7.25 3.11 16.88
N GLU A 735 -7.72 4.33 17.12
CA GLU A 735 -7.11 5.54 16.57
C GLU A 735 -5.67 5.72 17.04
N ASN A 736 -5.39 5.57 18.33
CA ASN A 736 -4.03 5.64 18.87
C ASN A 736 -3.12 4.56 18.25
N LEU A 737 -3.60 3.32 18.09
CA LEU A 737 -2.86 2.24 17.40
C LEU A 737 -2.64 2.53 15.91
N LYS A 738 -3.62 3.12 15.22
CA LYS A 738 -3.49 3.55 13.82
C LYS A 738 -2.46 4.68 13.66
N ILE A 739 -2.44 5.64 14.59
CA ILE A 739 -1.42 6.69 14.63
C ILE A 739 -0.03 6.06 14.80
N LEU A 740 0.16 5.19 15.80
CA LEU A 740 1.43 4.50 16.06
C LEU A 740 1.93 3.68 14.85
N ARG A 741 1.02 3.04 14.10
CA ARG A 741 1.30 2.34 12.84
C ARG A 741 1.81 3.27 11.72
N ASP A 742 1.34 4.51 11.60
CA ASP A 742 1.75 5.42 10.52
C ASP A 742 2.97 6.30 10.88
N VAL A 743 3.13 6.71 12.15
CA VAL A 743 4.20 7.65 12.59
C VAL A 743 5.40 7.00 13.30
N GLY A 744 5.25 5.80 13.86
CA GLY A 744 6.32 5.10 14.57
C GLY A 744 6.52 5.52 16.04
N LEU A 745 7.22 4.68 16.81
CA LEU A 745 7.28 4.78 18.28
C LEU A 745 8.01 6.04 18.77
N GLU A 746 9.05 6.47 18.06
CA GLU A 746 9.87 7.63 18.43
C GLU A 746 9.06 8.93 18.30
N ALA A 747 8.46 9.18 17.12
CA ALA A 747 7.61 10.35 16.89
C ALA A 747 6.39 10.37 17.82
N TYR A 748 5.78 9.21 18.08
CA TYR A 748 4.70 9.06 19.05
C TYR A 748 5.17 9.45 20.47
N SER A 749 6.35 8.99 20.89
CA SER A 749 6.91 9.28 22.22
C SER A 749 7.31 10.75 22.38
N LYS A 750 7.89 11.35 21.33
CA LYS A 750 8.19 12.80 21.28
C LYS A 750 6.92 13.65 21.37
N ALA A 751 5.85 13.25 20.69
CA ALA A 751 4.55 13.91 20.80
C ALA A 751 3.90 13.73 22.20
N VAL A 752 4.06 12.57 22.83
CA VAL A 752 3.67 12.35 24.25
C VAL A 752 4.43 13.28 25.20
N ALA A 753 5.73 13.49 24.97
CA ALA A 753 6.56 14.40 25.76
C ALA A 753 6.10 15.86 25.58
N LEU A 754 5.86 16.32 24.35
CA LEU A 754 5.35 17.69 24.10
C LEU A 754 3.95 17.92 24.73
N THR A 755 3.07 16.92 24.68
CA THR A 755 1.69 17.04 25.16
C THR A 755 1.50 16.82 26.66
N THR A 756 2.54 16.44 27.42
CA THR A 756 2.45 16.28 28.90
C THR A 756 3.71 16.57 29.71
N GLY A 757 4.83 16.95 29.07
CA GLY A 757 6.07 17.35 29.71
C GLY A 757 6.07 18.81 30.18
N PRO A 758 7.25 19.41 30.46
CA PRO A 758 7.35 20.78 31.00
C PRO A 758 6.74 21.82 30.04
N ASP A 759 6.98 21.68 28.74
CA ASP A 759 6.55 22.63 27.71
C ASP A 759 5.05 22.57 27.39
N PHE A 760 4.32 21.60 27.98
CA PHE A 760 2.89 21.40 27.73
C PHE A 760 2.06 22.66 27.97
N ALA A 761 2.40 23.47 28.98
CA ALA A 761 1.67 24.71 29.27
C ALA A 761 1.76 25.71 28.10
N TRP A 762 2.98 26.00 27.63
CA TRP A 762 3.26 26.84 26.46
C TRP A 762 2.59 26.29 25.21
N TYR A 763 2.82 25.01 24.90
CA TYR A 763 2.30 24.36 23.71
C TYR A 763 0.76 24.37 23.65
N ARG A 764 0.09 24.11 24.78
CA ARG A 764 -1.38 24.15 24.90
C ARG A 764 -1.95 25.55 24.68
N ASP A 765 -1.21 26.59 25.03
CA ASP A 765 -1.65 27.96 24.82
C ASP A 765 -1.51 28.36 23.32
N LEU A 766 -0.47 27.88 22.62
CA LEU A 766 -0.37 27.97 21.15
C LEU A 766 -1.52 27.23 20.45
N GLU A 767 -1.77 25.97 20.82
CA GLU A 767 -2.92 25.18 20.34
C GLU A 767 -4.24 25.94 20.58
N GLY A 768 -4.40 26.49 21.79
CA GLY A 768 -5.58 27.24 22.19
C GLY A 768 -5.83 28.48 21.34
N ILE A 769 -4.78 29.17 20.92
CA ILE A 769 -4.84 30.33 20.00
C ILE A 769 -5.22 29.86 18.58
N ILE A 770 -4.54 28.83 18.05
CA ILE A 770 -4.75 28.31 16.69
C ILE A 770 -6.18 27.76 16.52
N LEU A 771 -6.63 26.88 17.41
CA LEU A 771 -7.97 26.29 17.40
C LEU A 771 -9.10 27.33 17.59
N LYS A 772 -8.83 28.45 18.28
CA LYS A 772 -9.82 29.51 18.48
C LYS A 772 -9.91 30.46 17.27
N ASN A 773 -8.77 30.87 16.73
CA ASN A 773 -8.69 32.03 15.83
C ASN A 773 -8.36 31.66 14.38
N PHE A 774 -7.47 30.68 14.16
CA PHE A 774 -6.75 30.55 12.90
C PHE A 774 -7.12 29.33 12.05
N VAL A 775 -7.65 28.24 12.62
CA VAL A 775 -8.22 27.12 11.84
C VAL A 775 -9.33 27.59 10.87
N GLY A 776 -9.35 27.02 9.68
CA GLY A 776 -10.28 27.31 8.58
C GLY A 776 -9.65 28.07 7.40
N PRO A 777 -10.49 28.52 6.44
CA PRO A 777 -10.03 29.22 5.24
C PRO A 777 -9.43 30.60 5.54
N ASP A 778 -8.70 31.09 4.54
CA ASP A 778 -7.94 32.36 4.58
C ASP A 778 -6.91 32.38 5.71
N SER A 779 -6.29 31.22 5.92
CA SER A 779 -5.07 31.06 6.71
C SER A 779 -3.87 31.37 5.83
N TYR A 780 -2.89 32.08 6.38
CA TYR A 780 -1.64 32.40 5.69
C TYR A 780 -0.48 31.58 6.26
N TRP A 781 0.45 31.13 5.42
CA TRP A 781 1.73 30.60 5.88
C TRP A 781 2.82 30.78 4.82
N LYS A 782 3.93 31.40 5.22
CA LYS A 782 5.15 31.47 4.43
C LYS A 782 6.32 30.90 5.23
N GLY A 783 7.00 29.88 4.69
CA GLY A 783 8.14 29.24 5.34
C GLY A 783 9.34 30.20 5.48
N PRO A 784 10.06 30.19 6.62
CA PRO A 784 11.24 31.02 6.81
C PRO A 784 12.38 30.56 5.87
N GLY A 785 12.62 31.34 4.81
CA GLY A 785 13.61 31.05 3.77
C GLY A 785 13.00 30.67 2.41
N GLU A 786 11.69 30.41 2.33
CA GLU A 786 11.02 30.10 1.06
C GLU A 786 10.70 31.38 0.27
N SER A 787 11.37 31.59 -0.85
CA SER A 787 11.11 32.73 -1.74
C SER A 787 9.88 32.52 -2.63
N ALA A 788 9.67 31.30 -3.14
CA ALA A 788 8.51 30.90 -3.94
C ALA A 788 8.19 29.41 -3.77
N ILE A 789 6.90 29.06 -3.75
CA ILE A 789 6.40 27.67 -3.74
C ILE A 789 5.95 27.32 -5.17
N PRO A 790 6.32 26.15 -5.74
CA PRO A 790 6.02 25.83 -7.13
C PRO A 790 4.51 25.71 -7.40
N ASN A 791 4.03 26.49 -8.37
CA ASN A 791 2.60 26.64 -8.74
C ASN A 791 1.71 27.28 -7.66
N CYS A 792 2.28 28.19 -6.86
CA CYS A 792 1.58 28.94 -5.81
C CYS A 792 1.77 30.45 -6.04
N SER A 793 0.71 31.17 -6.41
CA SER A 793 0.73 32.64 -6.52
C SER A 793 0.68 33.36 -5.17
N SER A 794 -0.07 32.81 -4.20
CA SER A 794 -0.28 33.41 -2.89
C SER A 794 -0.23 32.38 -1.76
N PHE A 795 0.41 32.77 -0.67
CA PHE A 795 0.64 31.96 0.55
C PHE A 795 -0.62 31.75 1.41
N PHE A 796 -1.81 31.92 0.82
CA PHE A 796 -3.11 31.68 1.48
C PHE A 796 -3.62 30.26 1.25
N GLY A 797 -4.41 29.77 2.19
CA GLY A 797 -5.03 28.45 2.12
C GLY A 797 -6.10 28.21 3.17
N ASN A 798 -6.47 26.94 3.32
CA ASN A 798 -7.33 26.44 4.39
C ASN A 798 -6.50 25.59 5.36
N ALA A 799 -6.59 25.89 6.67
CA ALA A 799 -5.79 25.22 7.70
C ALA A 799 -6.66 24.38 8.65
N TRP A 800 -6.17 23.21 9.04
CA TRP A 800 -6.81 22.36 10.07
C TRP A 800 -5.79 21.74 11.02
N TRP A 801 -6.25 21.42 12.21
CA TRP A 801 -5.42 20.95 13.32
C TRP A 801 -5.59 19.45 13.52
N ILE A 802 -4.48 18.72 13.58
CA ILE A 802 -4.41 17.33 14.00
C ILE A 802 -3.83 17.33 15.43
N PRO A 803 -4.56 16.86 16.43
CA PRO A 803 -4.15 16.99 17.83
C PRO A 803 -3.00 16.06 18.23
N PHE A 804 -2.76 14.96 17.50
CA PHE A 804 -1.71 14.01 17.87
C PHE A 804 -1.19 13.10 16.73
N PRO A 805 0.14 13.01 16.50
CA PRO A 805 1.12 14.03 16.85
C PRO A 805 0.66 15.43 16.45
N PRO A 806 0.96 16.46 17.24
CA PRO A 806 0.61 17.84 16.93
C PRO A 806 1.05 18.25 15.52
N ALA A 807 0.09 18.55 14.66
CA ALA A 807 0.35 19.04 13.32
C ALA A 807 -0.71 20.04 12.86
N LEU A 808 -0.27 21.21 12.41
CA LEU A 808 -1.11 22.15 11.69
C LEU A 808 -0.90 21.91 10.20
N VAL A 809 -1.94 21.43 9.51
CA VAL A 809 -1.91 21.19 8.07
C VAL A 809 -2.57 22.35 7.35
N ILE A 810 -1.93 22.85 6.30
CA ILE A 810 -2.41 23.96 5.48
C ILE A 810 -2.46 23.52 4.03
N ARG A 811 -3.65 23.56 3.42
CA ARG A 811 -3.80 23.38 1.98
C ARG A 811 -3.82 24.75 1.31
N TYR A 812 -2.78 25.07 0.55
CA TYR A 812 -2.74 26.32 -0.21
C TYR A 812 -3.90 26.42 -1.23
N ASP A 813 -4.30 27.65 -1.53
CA ASP A 813 -5.28 27.98 -2.58
C ASP A 813 -4.83 27.48 -3.96
N GLU A 814 -3.51 27.53 -4.20
CA GLU A 814 -2.82 26.99 -5.35
C GLU A 814 -1.54 26.28 -4.86
N GLY A 815 -1.33 25.02 -5.23
CA GLY A 815 -0.12 24.27 -4.86
C GLY A 815 -0.33 23.06 -3.92
N PRO A 816 0.69 22.67 -3.15
CA PRO A 816 0.69 21.48 -2.29
C PRO A 816 0.03 21.70 -0.92
N CYS A 817 0.21 20.74 0.00
CA CYS A 817 -0.01 20.94 1.43
C CYS A 817 1.30 21.41 2.09
N ALA A 818 1.22 22.23 3.14
CA ALA A 818 2.27 22.43 4.12
C ALA A 818 1.84 21.80 5.46
N VAL A 819 2.80 21.34 6.27
CA VAL A 819 2.56 20.69 7.57
C VAL A 819 3.56 21.23 8.57
N LEU A 820 3.06 21.95 9.59
CA LEU A 820 3.87 22.56 10.64
C LEU A 820 3.79 21.68 11.89
N THR A 821 4.94 21.39 12.52
CA THR A 821 5.05 20.47 13.67
C THR A 821 5.95 20.97 14.80
N ALA A 822 6.88 21.89 14.52
CA ALA A 822 7.72 22.51 15.55
C ALA A 822 7.02 23.73 16.18
N THR A 823 7.25 23.97 17.48
CA THR A 823 6.66 25.10 18.22
C THR A 823 7.01 26.45 17.59
N SER A 824 8.24 26.62 17.13
CA SER A 824 8.70 27.81 16.39
C SER A 824 7.95 28.07 15.09
N GLU A 825 7.53 27.02 14.37
CA GLU A 825 6.69 27.15 13.18
C GLU A 825 5.27 27.60 13.54
N LEU A 826 4.70 27.04 14.62
CA LEU A 826 3.37 27.42 15.12
C LEU A 826 3.35 28.87 15.62
N GLU A 827 4.42 29.35 16.27
CA GLU A 827 4.61 30.74 16.68
C GLU A 827 4.78 31.69 15.49
N ALA A 828 5.59 31.29 14.50
CA ALA A 828 5.72 32.02 13.23
C ALA A 828 4.36 32.11 12.51
N TYR A 829 3.58 31.03 12.46
CA TYR A 829 2.24 31.01 11.89
C TYR A 829 1.26 31.93 12.66
N ILE A 830 1.25 31.87 14.00
CA ILE A 830 0.42 32.76 14.83
C ILE A 830 0.78 34.22 14.58
N SER A 831 2.07 34.57 14.53
CA SER A 831 2.52 35.95 14.31
C SER A 831 2.17 36.45 12.91
N GLN A 832 2.38 35.66 11.85
CA GLN A 832 1.96 35.99 10.48
C GLN A 832 0.45 36.26 10.38
N ASN A 833 -0.39 35.37 10.91
CA ASN A 833 -1.86 35.53 10.88
C ASN A 833 -2.40 36.58 11.85
N SER A 834 -1.59 36.99 12.84
CA SER A 834 -1.90 38.11 13.74
C SER A 834 -1.50 39.48 13.17
N SER A 835 -0.75 39.52 12.06
CA SER A 835 -0.34 40.78 11.43
C SER A 835 -1.52 41.54 10.83
N VAL A 836 -1.46 42.88 10.89
CA VAL A 836 -2.55 43.77 10.46
C VAL A 836 -2.81 43.67 8.95
N ASP A 837 -1.79 43.32 8.16
CA ASP A 837 -1.94 43.17 6.71
C ASP A 837 -2.62 41.86 6.32
N ILE A 838 -2.19 40.72 6.86
CA ILE A 838 -2.86 39.44 6.62
C ILE A 838 -4.31 39.46 7.12
N GLN A 839 -4.60 40.16 8.23
CA GLN A 839 -5.98 40.41 8.67
C GLN A 839 -6.80 41.24 7.67
N ARG A 840 -6.20 42.25 7.03
CA ARG A 840 -6.84 43.08 5.99
C ARG A 840 -7.18 42.22 4.75
N ARG A 841 -6.21 41.47 4.23
CA ARG A 841 -6.37 40.54 3.11
C ARG A 841 -7.41 39.45 3.39
N ARG A 842 -7.41 38.91 4.61
CA ARG A 842 -8.44 37.96 5.10
C ARG A 842 -9.84 38.58 5.11
N TYR A 843 -9.99 39.82 5.59
CA TYR A 843 -11.28 40.52 5.60
C TYR A 843 -11.80 40.78 4.18
N ILE A 844 -10.92 41.14 3.23
CA ILE A 844 -11.26 41.29 1.81
C ILE A 844 -11.79 39.96 1.25
N ARG A 845 -11.05 38.86 1.44
CA ARG A 845 -11.44 37.51 0.99
C ARG A 845 -12.76 37.02 1.60
N MET A 846 -13.03 37.40 2.84
CA MET A 846 -14.32 37.17 3.51
C MET A 846 -15.45 38.03 2.93
N SER A 847 -15.20 39.31 2.66
CA SER A 847 -16.17 40.24 2.06
C SER A 847 -16.58 39.80 0.66
N LEU A 848 -15.64 39.29 -0.15
CA LEU A 848 -15.94 38.72 -1.47
C LEU A 848 -16.89 37.51 -1.37
N ARG A 849 -16.75 36.66 -0.33
CA ARG A 849 -17.66 35.52 -0.09
C ARG A 849 -19.04 35.98 0.39
N ALA A 850 -19.13 37.05 1.17
CA ALA A 850 -20.43 37.65 1.56
C ALA A 850 -21.24 38.14 0.34
N LEU A 851 -20.56 38.60 -0.71
CA LEU A 851 -21.18 39.06 -1.96
C LEU A 851 -21.50 37.94 -2.96
N GLU A 852 -21.24 36.65 -2.67
CA GLU A 852 -21.49 35.60 -3.66
C GLU A 852 -22.99 35.46 -4.01
N GLY A 853 -23.29 35.48 -5.30
CA GLY A 853 -24.64 35.31 -5.82
C GLY A 853 -25.50 36.58 -5.71
N GLN A 854 -25.03 37.60 -5.00
CA GLN A 854 -25.68 38.89 -4.86
C GLN A 854 -25.55 39.73 -6.13
N ILE A 855 -26.49 40.66 -6.30
CA ILE A 855 -26.45 41.69 -7.34
C ILE A 855 -25.60 42.85 -6.79
N VAL A 856 -24.35 42.94 -7.25
CA VAL A 856 -23.39 43.97 -6.86
C VAL A 856 -23.44 45.15 -7.84
N ARG A 857 -23.24 46.35 -7.32
CA ARG A 857 -23.05 47.58 -8.08
C ARG A 857 -21.58 47.74 -8.48
N TRP A 858 -21.32 47.76 -9.77
CA TRP A 858 -20.05 48.21 -10.36
C TRP A 858 -20.31 48.68 -11.79
N PRO A 859 -19.96 49.93 -12.15
CA PRO A 859 -20.09 50.40 -13.52
C PRO A 859 -19.02 49.74 -14.40
N TYR A 860 -19.44 49.08 -15.48
CA TYR A 860 -18.56 48.46 -16.46
C TYR A 860 -19.02 48.75 -17.88
N GLU A 861 -18.11 49.29 -18.69
CA GLU A 861 -18.33 49.54 -20.10
C GLU A 861 -17.82 48.37 -20.93
N HIS A 862 -18.73 47.57 -21.48
CA HIS A 862 -18.35 46.46 -22.34
C HIS A 862 -18.26 46.92 -23.80
N ILE A 863 -17.03 47.14 -24.24
CA ILE A 863 -16.65 47.25 -25.65
C ILE A 863 -16.71 45.87 -26.30
N GLN A 864 -17.47 45.75 -27.40
CA GLN A 864 -17.49 44.58 -28.28
C GLN A 864 -17.37 45.03 -29.74
N ASP A 865 -16.45 44.43 -30.50
CA ASP A 865 -16.41 44.60 -31.96
C ASP A 865 -17.63 44.00 -32.65
N VAL A 866 -18.28 44.79 -33.51
CA VAL A 866 -19.35 44.35 -34.40
C VAL A 866 -18.78 44.16 -35.81
N GLY A 867 -18.57 42.90 -36.17
CA GLY A 867 -18.12 42.50 -37.51
C GLY A 867 -18.35 41.00 -37.72
N THR A 868 -18.65 40.59 -38.96
CA THR A 868 -18.85 39.19 -39.32
C THR A 868 -17.50 38.48 -39.54
N ASN A 869 -17.09 37.65 -38.59
CA ASN A 869 -15.98 36.72 -38.77
C ASN A 869 -16.38 35.58 -39.74
N LEU A 870 -16.31 35.86 -41.04
CA LEU A 870 -16.34 34.85 -42.10
C LEU A 870 -14.90 34.33 -42.33
N PRO A 871 -14.62 33.03 -42.11
CA PRO A 871 -13.28 32.47 -42.21
C PRO A 871 -12.94 32.05 -43.65
N TRP A 872 -12.91 33.01 -44.59
CA TRP A 872 -12.26 32.82 -45.89
C TRP A 872 -11.55 34.12 -46.32
N CYS A 873 -10.53 33.96 -47.15
CA CYS A 873 -9.52 34.98 -47.48
C CYS A 873 -10.08 36.33 -48.02
N CYS A 874 -9.33 37.40 -47.71
CA CYS A 874 -9.38 38.73 -48.35
C CYS A 874 -10.54 39.68 -47.96
N GLY A 875 -10.48 40.25 -46.75
CA GLY A 875 -11.23 41.46 -46.37
C GLY A 875 -10.83 41.99 -44.99
N ARG A 876 -10.70 43.32 -44.82
CA ARG A 876 -10.44 43.95 -43.50
C ARG A 876 -11.07 45.34 -43.42
N ARG A 877 -11.43 45.75 -42.19
CA ARG A 877 -12.19 46.96 -41.82
C ARG A 877 -13.69 46.75 -42.10
N TYR A 878 -14.60 47.07 -41.18
CA TYR A 878 -14.54 48.08 -40.11
C TYR A 878 -14.54 47.45 -38.70
N SER A 879 -13.89 48.11 -37.72
CA SER A 879 -14.14 47.85 -36.29
C SER A 879 -15.26 48.80 -35.85
N ALA A 880 -16.51 48.33 -35.92
CA ALA A 880 -17.65 49.05 -35.38
C ALA A 880 -17.83 48.62 -33.92
N VAL A 881 -17.23 49.35 -32.99
CA VAL A 881 -17.38 49.05 -31.55
C VAL A 881 -18.80 49.36 -31.11
N THR A 882 -19.52 48.35 -30.60
CA THR A 882 -20.68 48.58 -29.72
C THR A 882 -20.18 48.66 -28.28
N SER A 883 -20.27 49.85 -27.68
CA SER A 883 -20.21 49.99 -26.23
C SER A 883 -21.56 49.62 -25.63
N ARG A 884 -21.54 48.86 -24.53
CA ARG A 884 -22.70 48.62 -23.67
C ARG A 884 -22.30 48.84 -22.21
N GLN A 885 -22.80 49.91 -21.62
CA GLN A 885 -22.62 50.20 -20.21
C GLN A 885 -23.56 49.34 -19.36
N TYR A 886 -23.01 48.73 -18.31
CA TYR A 886 -23.76 48.01 -17.28
C TYR A 886 -23.44 48.62 -15.91
N GLN A 887 -24.43 48.69 -15.02
CA GLN A 887 -24.26 49.24 -13.65
C GLN A 887 -24.25 48.17 -12.55
N HIS A 888 -24.77 46.98 -12.86
CA HIS A 888 -25.00 45.90 -11.91
C HIS A 888 -24.54 44.55 -12.50
N ALA A 889 -23.87 43.73 -11.69
CA ALA A 889 -23.48 42.36 -12.01
C ALA A 889 -23.96 41.39 -10.93
N VAL A 890 -24.08 40.11 -11.27
CA VAL A 890 -24.09 39.05 -10.25
C VAL A 890 -22.64 38.63 -9.99
N LEU A 891 -22.16 38.76 -8.76
CA LEU A 891 -20.84 38.25 -8.38
C LEU A 891 -20.90 36.73 -8.23
N ARG A 892 -19.93 36.02 -8.81
CA ARG A 892 -19.83 34.55 -8.74
C ARG A 892 -18.43 34.13 -8.35
N ILE A 893 -18.36 33.09 -7.51
CA ILE A 893 -17.10 32.53 -7.02
C ILE A 893 -16.87 31.16 -7.65
N LYS A 894 -15.83 31.05 -8.48
CA LYS A 894 -15.34 29.76 -9.00
C LYS A 894 -14.37 29.19 -7.97
N ARG A 895 -14.72 28.05 -7.37
CA ARG A 895 -13.91 27.39 -6.32
C ARG A 895 -13.03 26.29 -6.88
N ARG A 896 -11.92 26.03 -6.21
CA ARG A 896 -11.00 24.91 -6.48
C ARG A 896 -11.15 23.81 -5.42
N GLY A 897 -11.12 24.21 -4.15
CA GLY A 897 -11.32 23.34 -2.98
C GLY A 897 -12.73 22.78 -2.84
N HIS A 898 -12.90 21.82 -1.94
CA HIS A 898 -14.08 20.96 -1.85
C HIS A 898 -14.65 20.83 -0.42
N LEU A 899 -14.06 21.47 0.59
CA LEU A 899 -14.60 21.49 1.96
C LEU A 899 -15.97 22.18 2.02
N ILE A 900 -16.98 21.55 2.63
CA ILE A 900 -18.34 22.10 2.81
C ILE A 900 -18.79 21.95 4.27
N TRP A 901 -19.08 23.05 4.95
CA TRP A 901 -19.61 23.06 6.32
C TRP A 901 -21.01 23.64 6.37
N LYS A 902 -22.02 22.81 6.68
CA LYS A 902 -23.45 23.22 6.76
C LYS A 902 -23.90 24.09 5.57
N GLY A 903 -23.61 23.62 4.36
CA GLY A 903 -23.92 24.30 3.09
C GLY A 903 -23.07 25.54 2.77
N LEU A 904 -22.13 25.95 3.64
CA LEU A 904 -21.12 26.96 3.35
C LEU A 904 -19.86 26.27 2.82
N PRO A 905 -19.49 26.45 1.54
CA PRO A 905 -18.23 25.92 1.00
C PRO A 905 -17.04 26.72 1.55
N LEU A 906 -16.22 26.07 2.37
CA LEU A 906 -15.01 26.61 3.00
C LEU A 906 -13.72 26.28 2.22
N GLY A 907 -13.86 25.68 1.03
CA GLY A 907 -12.74 25.21 0.21
C GLY A 907 -11.67 26.25 -0.12
N SER A 908 -10.41 25.83 -0.14
CA SER A 908 -9.23 26.61 -0.54
C SER A 908 -9.28 26.97 -2.03
N GLY A 909 -8.77 28.14 -2.37
CA GLY A 909 -8.65 28.62 -3.74
C GLY A 909 -10.00 29.02 -4.36
N PHE A 910 -10.15 30.30 -4.64
CA PHE A 910 -11.26 30.79 -5.44
C PHE A 910 -10.86 31.91 -6.41
N THR A 911 -11.63 32.10 -7.47
CA THR A 911 -11.53 33.24 -8.37
C THR A 911 -12.90 33.90 -8.56
N VAL A 912 -12.90 35.22 -8.72
CA VAL A 912 -14.12 36.04 -8.82
C VAL A 912 -14.47 36.25 -10.30
N GLU A 913 -15.75 36.03 -10.64
CA GLU A 913 -16.35 36.33 -11.95
C GLU A 913 -17.51 37.32 -11.75
N LEU A 914 -17.45 38.48 -12.38
CA LEU A 914 -18.56 39.44 -12.44
C LEU A 914 -19.40 39.16 -13.69
N ARG A 915 -20.67 38.80 -13.49
CA ARG A 915 -21.58 38.45 -14.58
C ARG A 915 -22.63 39.53 -14.79
N TYR A 916 -22.41 40.35 -15.82
CA TYR A 916 -23.33 41.41 -16.25
C TYR A 916 -24.47 40.88 -17.13
N SER A 917 -24.29 39.78 -17.88
CA SER A 917 -25.38 39.19 -18.68
C SER A 917 -25.23 37.68 -18.93
N LYS A 918 -25.99 37.12 -19.89
CA LYS A 918 -25.76 35.74 -20.37
C LYS A 918 -24.47 35.60 -21.19
N LYS A 919 -24.04 36.67 -21.87
CA LYS A 919 -22.84 36.68 -22.73
C LYS A 919 -21.65 37.43 -22.12
N VAL A 920 -21.90 38.45 -21.31
CA VAL A 920 -20.86 39.30 -20.70
C VAL A 920 -20.52 38.77 -19.30
N LYS A 921 -19.26 38.36 -19.15
CA LYS A 921 -18.62 37.92 -17.91
C LYS A 921 -17.21 38.49 -17.88
N VAL A 922 -16.71 38.89 -16.71
CA VAL A 922 -15.38 39.52 -16.57
C VAL A 922 -14.69 39.06 -15.29
N SER A 923 -13.36 39.17 -15.27
CA SER A 923 -12.52 38.77 -14.14
C SER A 923 -12.60 39.74 -12.96
N GLY A 924 -12.14 39.30 -11.79
CA GLY A 924 -11.97 40.12 -10.59
C GLY A 924 -10.99 41.29 -10.76
N GLU A 925 -10.07 41.22 -11.73
CA GLU A 925 -9.16 42.32 -12.08
C GLU A 925 -9.90 43.65 -12.36
N VAL A 926 -11.15 43.59 -12.85
CA VAL A 926 -11.98 44.77 -13.18
C VAL A 926 -12.44 45.55 -11.93
N ILE A 927 -12.41 44.92 -10.75
CA ILE A 927 -12.59 45.60 -9.45
C ILE A 927 -11.24 45.79 -8.71
N GLY A 928 -10.12 45.60 -9.41
CA GLY A 928 -8.77 45.78 -8.84
C GLY A 928 -8.32 44.68 -7.89
N LEU A 929 -8.79 43.45 -8.06
CA LEU A 929 -8.19 42.29 -7.36
C LEU A 929 -6.86 41.90 -8.02
N ASN A 930 -5.80 41.83 -7.22
CA ASN A 930 -4.55 41.15 -7.56
C ASN A 930 -4.50 39.75 -6.93
N GLU A 931 -3.47 38.97 -7.25
CA GLU A 931 -3.29 37.58 -6.75
C GLU A 931 -3.10 37.53 -5.23
N ASP A 932 -2.50 38.57 -4.65
CA ASP A 932 -2.18 38.71 -3.22
C ASP A 932 -3.37 39.17 -2.33
N TYR A 933 -4.49 39.58 -2.95
CA TYR A 933 -5.68 40.17 -2.31
C TYR A 933 -5.42 41.48 -1.54
N ASP A 934 -4.52 42.33 -2.05
CA ASP A 934 -4.26 43.67 -1.53
C ASP A 934 -5.44 44.62 -1.73
N LEU A 935 -5.52 45.63 -0.86
CA LEU A 935 -6.53 46.68 -0.94
C LEU A 935 -6.13 47.75 -1.96
N THR A 936 -6.47 47.53 -3.23
CA THR A 936 -6.36 48.58 -4.26
C THR A 936 -7.46 49.64 -4.11
N SER A 937 -7.26 50.82 -4.70
CA SER A 937 -8.25 51.91 -4.69
C SER A 937 -9.57 51.51 -5.37
N SER A 938 -9.51 50.79 -6.48
CA SER A 938 -10.70 50.21 -7.15
C SER A 938 -11.44 49.22 -6.24
N LEU A 939 -10.70 48.38 -5.51
CA LEU A 939 -11.29 47.37 -4.62
C LEU A 939 -11.92 48.00 -3.36
N ALA A 940 -11.26 48.99 -2.77
CA ALA A 940 -11.82 49.79 -1.69
C ALA A 940 -13.14 50.47 -2.12
N ARG A 941 -13.15 51.10 -3.30
CA ARG A 941 -14.35 51.70 -3.90
C ARG A 941 -15.45 50.66 -4.16
N PHE A 942 -15.12 49.48 -4.68
CA PHE A 942 -16.07 48.40 -4.91
C PHE A 942 -16.70 47.91 -3.60
N LEU A 943 -15.90 47.74 -2.55
CA LEU A 943 -16.39 47.28 -1.25
C LEU A 943 -17.28 48.32 -0.56
N GLU A 944 -16.93 49.61 -0.56
CA GLU A 944 -17.78 50.65 0.05
C GLU A 944 -19.11 50.84 -0.70
N ILE A 945 -19.10 50.81 -2.04
CA ILE A 945 -20.33 50.86 -2.87
C ILE A 945 -21.30 49.70 -2.58
N ASN A 946 -20.78 48.55 -2.15
CA ASN A 946 -21.56 47.33 -1.87
C ASN A 946 -21.64 47.01 -0.37
N ARG A 947 -21.28 47.96 0.50
CA ARG A 947 -21.03 47.73 1.93
C ARG A 947 -22.21 47.12 2.68
N GLU A 948 -23.44 47.57 2.42
CA GLU A 948 -24.63 47.01 3.07
C GLU A 948 -24.78 45.50 2.80
N LEU A 949 -24.46 45.05 1.58
CA LEU A 949 -24.47 43.64 1.20
C LEU A 949 -23.32 42.85 1.84
N VAL A 950 -22.15 43.50 2.00
CA VAL A 950 -21.01 42.92 2.75
C VAL A 950 -21.39 42.73 4.21
N ASP A 951 -21.81 43.79 4.91
CA ASP A 951 -22.11 43.78 6.34
C ASP A 951 -23.27 42.80 6.66
N GLN A 952 -24.30 42.72 5.82
CA GLN A 952 -25.38 41.72 5.93
C GLN A 952 -24.90 40.27 5.66
N GLY A 953 -24.09 40.06 4.63
CA GLY A 953 -23.62 38.73 4.22
C GLY A 953 -22.48 38.17 5.08
N LEU A 954 -21.71 39.03 5.76
CA LEU A 954 -20.55 38.63 6.56
C LEU A 954 -20.96 37.89 7.84
N HIS A 955 -21.91 38.44 8.60
CA HIS A 955 -22.38 37.90 9.88
C HIS A 955 -22.78 36.40 9.84
N PRO A 956 -23.60 35.90 8.89
CA PRO A 956 -23.92 34.47 8.82
C PRO A 956 -22.71 33.58 8.42
N ILE A 957 -21.73 34.12 7.70
CA ILE A 957 -20.50 33.39 7.35
C ILE A 957 -19.59 33.30 8.58
N GLU A 958 -19.37 34.40 9.29
CA GLU A 958 -18.61 34.44 10.55
C GLU A 958 -19.23 33.56 11.63
N GLY A 959 -20.57 33.52 11.72
CA GLY A 959 -21.29 32.59 12.61
C GLY A 959 -21.01 31.12 12.29
N LYS A 960 -21.07 30.74 11.00
CA LYS A 960 -20.75 29.37 10.55
C LYS A 960 -19.27 29.01 10.73
N LEU A 961 -18.35 29.95 10.48
CA LEU A 961 -16.90 29.76 10.74
C LEU A 961 -16.59 29.63 12.23
N SER A 962 -17.24 30.44 13.08
CA SER A 962 -17.10 30.36 14.53
C SER A 962 -17.64 29.04 15.06
N GLU A 963 -18.71 28.50 14.46
CA GLU A 963 -19.19 27.15 14.74
C GLU A 963 -18.21 26.07 14.26
N TYR A 964 -17.64 26.19 13.05
CA TYR A 964 -16.65 25.25 12.51
C TYR A 964 -15.42 25.12 13.44
N LYS A 965 -14.81 26.25 13.82
CA LYS A 965 -13.68 26.27 14.78
C LYS A 965 -14.08 25.68 16.14
N ARG A 966 -15.28 26.04 16.65
CA ARG A 966 -15.83 25.52 17.91
C ARG A 966 -16.11 24.01 17.85
N HIS A 967 -16.50 23.47 16.70
CA HIS A 967 -16.74 22.04 16.50
C HIS A 967 -15.44 21.26 16.62
N HIS A 968 -14.44 21.52 15.79
CA HIS A 968 -13.17 20.79 15.85
C HIS A 968 -12.40 21.04 17.15
N ARG A 969 -12.50 22.24 17.76
CA ARG A 969 -11.94 22.47 19.11
C ARG A 969 -12.61 21.62 20.19
N LYS A 970 -13.94 21.45 20.13
CA LYS A 970 -14.66 20.52 21.02
C LYS A 970 -14.28 19.07 20.74
N GLU A 971 -14.15 18.69 19.47
CA GLU A 971 -13.81 17.33 19.03
C GLU A 971 -12.40 16.90 19.49
N CYS A 972 -11.39 17.75 19.30
CA CYS A 972 -10.03 17.50 19.79
C CYS A 972 -10.01 17.35 21.32
N GLN A 973 -10.73 18.22 22.04
CA GLN A 973 -10.87 18.12 23.50
C GLN A 973 -11.67 16.89 23.95
N TRP A 974 -12.63 16.41 23.15
CA TRP A 974 -13.40 15.20 23.45
C TRP A 974 -12.53 13.96 23.28
N LYS A 975 -11.84 13.84 22.13
CA LYS A 975 -10.87 12.78 21.86
C LYS A 975 -9.81 12.66 22.97
N SER A 976 -9.23 13.77 23.40
CA SER A 976 -8.20 13.77 24.46
C SER A 976 -8.72 13.46 25.87
N ARG A 977 -10.04 13.57 26.10
CA ARG A 977 -10.69 13.22 27.39
C ARG A 977 -11.19 11.78 27.46
N VAL A 978 -11.62 11.21 26.34
CA VAL A 978 -12.16 9.84 26.27
C VAL A 978 -11.07 8.78 26.47
N LEU A 979 -9.88 9.00 25.89
CA LEU A 979 -8.68 8.20 26.17
C LEU A 979 -7.43 9.02 25.81
N THR A 980 -6.47 9.15 26.71
CA THR A 980 -5.25 9.93 26.45
C THR A 980 -4.36 9.27 25.41
N TYR A 981 -3.51 10.08 24.76
CA TYR A 981 -2.45 9.57 23.89
C TYR A 981 -1.32 8.86 24.66
N ARG A 982 -1.24 9.06 25.99
CA ARG A 982 -0.28 8.38 26.88
C ARG A 982 -0.67 6.95 27.26
N PHE A 983 -1.92 6.55 27.05
CA PHE A 983 -2.39 5.21 27.37
C PHE A 983 -1.48 4.12 26.76
N LEU A 984 -1.09 4.28 25.49
CA LEU A 984 -0.23 3.30 24.82
C LEU A 984 1.16 3.17 25.47
N THR A 985 1.84 4.28 25.73
CA THR A 985 3.22 4.30 26.26
C THR A 985 3.32 4.13 27.79
N SER A 986 2.18 4.18 28.50
CA SER A 986 2.10 4.10 29.96
C SER A 986 1.47 2.81 30.49
N VAL A 987 0.55 2.19 29.72
CA VAL A 987 -0.25 1.02 30.14
C VAL A 987 -0.15 -0.13 29.13
N TYR A 988 -0.42 0.14 27.84
CA TYR A 988 -0.48 -0.90 26.81
C TYR A 988 0.88 -1.55 26.50
N ASP A 989 1.96 -0.75 26.49
CA ASP A 989 3.31 -1.27 26.18
C ASP A 989 4.11 -1.73 27.41
N LYS A 990 3.61 -1.45 28.63
CA LYS A 990 4.31 -1.67 29.90
C LYS A 990 3.49 -2.55 30.86
N PRO A 991 3.61 -3.88 30.76
CA PRO A 991 3.05 -4.81 31.75
C PRO A 991 3.53 -4.47 33.16
N ARG A 992 2.60 -4.45 34.11
CA ARG A 992 2.80 -4.03 35.51
C ARG A 992 1.81 -4.78 36.41
N ASP A 993 2.04 -4.69 37.71
CA ASP A 993 1.09 -5.12 38.74
C ASP A 993 -0.33 -4.51 38.52
N PRO A 994 -1.42 -5.30 38.63
CA PRO A 994 -2.79 -4.86 38.38
C PRO A 994 -3.27 -3.66 39.21
N ASP A 995 -2.90 -3.60 40.49
CA ASP A 995 -3.30 -2.49 41.36
C ASP A 995 -2.53 -1.21 41.03
N THR A 996 -1.25 -1.34 40.69
CA THR A 996 -0.41 -0.27 40.18
C THR A 996 -0.94 0.29 38.87
N ILE A 997 -1.47 -0.56 37.98
CA ILE A 997 -2.15 -0.14 36.74
C ILE A 997 -3.47 0.57 37.06
N ALA A 998 -4.33 -0.01 37.90
CA ALA A 998 -5.62 0.61 38.22
C ALA A 998 -5.44 2.03 38.78
N ARG A 999 -4.48 2.22 39.71
CA ARG A 999 -4.08 3.55 40.21
C ARG A 999 -3.54 4.45 39.09
N SER A 1000 -2.55 3.97 38.31
CA SER A 1000 -1.96 4.74 37.20
C SER A 1000 -3.01 5.19 36.17
N CYS A 1001 -4.04 4.37 35.90
CA CYS A 1001 -5.12 4.72 34.99
C CYS A 1001 -6.04 5.78 35.58
N LEU A 1002 -6.36 5.71 36.89
CA LEU A 1002 -7.15 6.72 37.58
C LEU A 1002 -6.44 8.08 37.66
N ASP A 1003 -5.10 8.08 37.72
CA ASP A 1003 -4.28 9.31 37.71
C ASP A 1003 -4.13 9.94 36.32
N LEU A 1004 -4.24 9.14 35.24
CA LEU A 1004 -3.99 9.56 33.85
C LEU A 1004 -5.26 9.84 33.04
N GLU A 1005 -6.28 8.98 33.16
CA GLU A 1005 -7.48 8.99 32.33
C GLU A 1005 -8.63 9.74 33.01
N ARG A 1006 -9.55 10.30 32.20
CA ARG A 1006 -10.62 11.19 32.69
C ARG A 1006 -12.03 10.72 32.37
N ASP A 1007 -12.17 9.71 31.53
CA ASP A 1007 -13.48 9.14 31.18
C ASP A 1007 -13.89 8.13 32.25
N ALA A 1008 -15.08 8.34 32.83
CA ALA A 1008 -15.59 7.47 33.88
C ALA A 1008 -15.68 6.00 33.45
N ARG A 1009 -15.96 5.73 32.17
CA ARG A 1009 -16.04 4.37 31.61
C ARG A 1009 -14.67 3.69 31.60
N VAL A 1010 -13.61 4.42 31.24
CA VAL A 1010 -12.22 3.90 31.29
C VAL A 1010 -11.80 3.66 32.74
N CYS A 1011 -12.07 4.60 33.63
CA CYS A 1011 -11.78 4.44 35.06
C CYS A 1011 -12.53 3.26 35.69
N GLN A 1012 -13.81 3.07 35.32
CA GLN A 1012 -14.66 1.96 35.73
C GLN A 1012 -14.15 0.62 35.17
N LEU A 1013 -13.89 0.54 33.86
CA LEU A 1013 -13.33 -0.64 33.19
C LEU A 1013 -12.01 -1.07 33.84
N MET A 1014 -11.07 -0.14 34.03
CA MET A 1014 -9.78 -0.42 34.67
C MET A 1014 -9.94 -0.91 36.12
N SER A 1015 -10.95 -0.41 36.85
CA SER A 1015 -11.21 -0.77 38.25
C SER A 1015 -11.96 -2.10 38.40
N GLN A 1016 -12.94 -2.39 37.53
CA GLN A 1016 -13.74 -3.61 37.54
C GLN A 1016 -12.98 -4.80 36.94
N SER A 1017 -12.17 -4.56 35.89
CA SER A 1017 -11.40 -5.59 35.19
C SER A 1017 -10.06 -5.93 35.85
N LYS A 1018 -9.85 -5.61 37.14
CA LYS A 1018 -8.68 -6.11 37.90
C LYS A 1018 -8.42 -7.63 37.74
N PRO A 1019 -9.44 -8.52 37.70
CA PRO A 1019 -9.21 -9.95 37.43
C PRO A 1019 -8.65 -10.22 36.02
N VAL A 1020 -8.96 -9.39 35.02
CA VAL A 1020 -8.38 -9.47 33.67
C VAL A 1020 -6.91 -9.07 33.70
N PHE A 1021 -6.57 -7.92 34.30
CA PHE A 1021 -5.19 -7.47 34.42
C PHE A 1021 -4.34 -8.45 35.22
N ARG A 1022 -4.87 -8.98 36.33
CA ARG A 1022 -4.21 -10.04 37.11
C ARG A 1022 -4.03 -11.30 36.27
N SER A 1023 -5.08 -11.80 35.61
CA SER A 1023 -4.97 -12.98 34.75
C SER A 1023 -3.98 -12.79 33.58
N ALA A 1024 -3.89 -11.59 32.98
CA ALA A 1024 -2.95 -11.31 31.90
C ALA A 1024 -1.50 -11.16 32.42
N TYR A 1025 -1.31 -10.57 33.61
CA TYR A 1025 -0.01 -10.44 34.26
C TYR A 1025 0.50 -11.80 34.74
N ASP A 1026 -0.34 -12.60 35.41
CA ASP A 1026 0.00 -13.94 35.90
C ASP A 1026 0.35 -14.89 34.73
N ARG A 1027 -0.39 -14.81 33.61
CA ARG A 1027 -0.05 -15.52 32.35
C ARG A 1027 1.31 -15.10 31.80
N LEU A 1028 1.59 -13.79 31.76
CA LEU A 1028 2.86 -13.28 31.23
C LEU A 1028 4.03 -13.68 32.14
N ALA A 1029 3.87 -13.54 33.46
CA ALA A 1029 4.87 -13.96 34.44
C ALA A 1029 5.14 -15.46 34.37
N ALA A 1030 4.12 -16.30 34.18
CA ALA A 1030 4.26 -17.74 34.04
C ALA A 1030 5.12 -18.14 32.82
N VAL A 1031 4.87 -17.54 31.65
CA VAL A 1031 5.66 -17.86 30.43
C VAL A 1031 7.06 -17.26 30.48
N SER A 1032 7.22 -16.07 31.07
CA SER A 1032 8.51 -15.39 31.22
C SER A 1032 9.41 -15.93 32.35
N THR A 1033 9.06 -17.08 32.96
CA THR A 1033 9.86 -17.73 34.03
C THR A 1033 11.23 -18.22 33.55
N SER A 1034 11.35 -18.61 32.28
CA SER A 1034 12.60 -19.05 31.65
C SER A 1034 12.49 -18.96 30.13
N GLU A 1035 13.62 -18.84 29.42
CA GLU A 1035 13.65 -18.79 27.96
C GLU A 1035 12.98 -20.02 27.30
N ALA A 1036 13.13 -21.18 27.95
CA ALA A 1036 12.46 -22.43 27.58
C ALA A 1036 10.92 -22.33 27.67
N ALA A 1037 10.38 -21.70 28.72
CA ALA A 1037 8.95 -21.47 28.87
C ALA A 1037 8.44 -20.41 27.88
N THR A 1038 9.19 -19.32 27.68
CA THR A 1038 8.89 -18.29 26.68
C THR A 1038 8.79 -18.90 25.28
N TRP A 1039 9.80 -19.67 24.87
CA TRP A 1039 9.83 -20.34 23.56
C TRP A 1039 8.70 -21.35 23.40
N TRP A 1040 8.45 -22.18 24.42
CA TRP A 1040 7.38 -23.18 24.42
C TRP A 1040 6.00 -22.54 24.24
N TYR A 1041 5.70 -21.45 24.94
CA TYR A 1041 4.45 -20.70 24.75
C TYR A 1041 4.30 -20.19 23.30
N ILE A 1042 5.34 -19.52 22.78
CA ILE A 1042 5.32 -18.93 21.43
C ILE A 1042 5.11 -20.02 20.37
N PHE A 1043 5.74 -21.20 20.53
CA PHE A 1043 5.56 -22.35 19.65
C PHE A 1043 4.11 -22.85 19.62
N TRP A 1044 3.50 -23.13 20.78
CA TRP A 1044 2.15 -23.68 20.85
C TRP A 1044 1.07 -22.66 20.46
N ASP A 1045 1.25 -21.38 20.81
CA ASP A 1045 0.38 -20.28 20.37
C ASP A 1045 0.41 -20.11 18.84
N ASP A 1046 1.60 -20.04 18.21
CA ASP A 1046 1.68 -19.89 16.75
C ASP A 1046 1.11 -21.13 16.02
N LEU A 1047 1.40 -22.32 16.56
CA LEU A 1047 0.86 -23.59 16.06
C LEU A 1047 -0.67 -23.58 16.07
N TRP A 1048 -1.29 -23.15 17.18
CA TRP A 1048 -2.75 -23.02 17.30
C TRP A 1048 -3.31 -22.05 16.25
N ARG A 1049 -2.85 -20.78 16.26
CA ARG A 1049 -3.39 -19.71 15.41
C ARG A 1049 -3.29 -20.03 13.91
N ARG A 1050 -2.29 -20.83 13.51
CA ARG A 1050 -2.03 -21.18 12.10
C ARG A 1050 -2.54 -22.55 11.65
N ASN A 1051 -3.03 -23.42 12.54
CA ASN A 1051 -3.35 -24.81 12.16
C ASN A 1051 -4.66 -25.38 12.74
N HIS A 1052 -5.34 -24.72 13.67
CA HIS A 1052 -6.56 -25.24 14.32
C HIS A 1052 -7.70 -25.56 13.33
N ASP A 1053 -7.87 -24.80 12.23
CA ASP A 1053 -8.92 -25.02 11.22
C ASP A 1053 -8.68 -26.27 10.34
N THR A 1054 -7.43 -26.72 10.30
CA THR A 1054 -6.95 -27.75 9.38
C THR A 1054 -6.80 -29.07 10.10
N ILE A 1055 -6.24 -29.05 11.31
CA ILE A 1055 -5.98 -30.21 12.18
C ILE A 1055 -7.14 -30.37 13.16
N SER A 1056 -8.12 -31.20 12.80
CA SER A 1056 -9.35 -31.41 13.59
C SER A 1056 -9.11 -31.87 15.03
N GLY A 1057 -7.99 -32.56 15.32
CA GLY A 1057 -7.62 -32.95 16.68
C GLY A 1057 -7.29 -31.76 17.60
N LEU A 1058 -6.74 -30.66 17.05
CA LEU A 1058 -6.56 -29.42 17.82
C LEU A 1058 -7.92 -28.81 18.18
N GLN A 1059 -8.80 -28.65 17.18
CA GLN A 1059 -10.14 -28.09 17.39
C GLN A 1059 -10.99 -28.93 18.35
N LYS A 1060 -10.91 -30.27 18.27
CA LYS A 1060 -11.63 -31.18 19.17
C LYS A 1060 -11.15 -31.05 20.63
N HIS A 1061 -9.86 -30.86 20.83
CA HIS A 1061 -9.23 -30.72 22.15
C HIS A 1061 -8.81 -29.27 22.43
N ALA A 1062 -9.69 -28.31 22.10
CA ALA A 1062 -9.37 -26.88 22.13
C ALA A 1062 -8.86 -26.41 23.50
N CYS A 1063 -9.44 -26.90 24.61
CA CYS A 1063 -9.03 -26.53 25.97
C CYS A 1063 -7.58 -26.92 26.31
N ASP A 1064 -7.00 -27.87 25.58
CA ASP A 1064 -5.67 -28.44 25.83
C ASP A 1064 -4.60 -27.80 24.93
N PHE A 1065 -4.99 -27.09 23.86
CA PHE A 1065 -4.08 -26.52 22.85
C PHE A 1065 -4.24 -25.02 22.60
N ASN A 1066 -5.42 -24.45 22.81
CA ASN A 1066 -5.65 -23.02 22.61
C ASN A 1066 -5.08 -22.24 23.82
N PRO A 1067 -4.11 -21.32 23.65
CA PRO A 1067 -3.53 -20.54 24.76
C PRO A 1067 -4.53 -19.71 25.56
N HIS A 1068 -5.76 -19.53 25.07
CA HIS A 1068 -6.80 -18.80 25.79
C HIS A 1068 -7.34 -19.61 26.99
N TYR A 1069 -7.04 -20.90 27.14
CA TYR A 1069 -7.48 -21.73 28.28
C TYR A 1069 -6.37 -21.94 29.32
N LYS A 1070 -6.76 -22.02 30.60
CA LYS A 1070 -5.87 -22.36 31.74
C LYS A 1070 -5.17 -23.70 31.56
N THR A 1071 -5.91 -24.69 31.03
CA THR A 1071 -5.49 -26.08 30.80
C THR A 1071 -4.60 -26.27 29.56
N SER A 1072 -4.25 -25.20 28.86
CA SER A 1072 -3.48 -25.29 27.62
C SER A 1072 -2.02 -25.70 27.87
N ILE A 1073 -1.54 -26.66 27.07
CA ILE A 1073 -0.15 -27.10 27.09
C ILE A 1073 0.85 -25.96 26.87
N ALA A 1074 0.43 -24.85 26.26
CA ALA A 1074 1.25 -23.66 26.03
C ALA A 1074 1.88 -23.07 27.31
N TYR A 1075 1.30 -23.32 28.50
CA TYR A 1075 1.83 -22.85 29.79
C TYR A 1075 2.66 -23.91 30.54
N THR A 1076 2.72 -25.15 30.05
CA THR A 1076 3.37 -26.27 30.75
C THR A 1076 4.36 -26.99 29.83
N PRO A 1077 5.66 -26.64 29.88
CA PRO A 1077 6.72 -27.42 29.24
C PRO A 1077 6.65 -28.89 29.69
N LEU A 1078 6.57 -29.82 28.73
CA LEU A 1078 6.54 -31.25 29.00
C LEU A 1078 7.84 -31.93 28.56
N SER A 1079 8.31 -32.88 29.36
CA SER A 1079 9.37 -33.81 28.93
C SER A 1079 8.89 -34.65 27.76
N ARG A 1080 9.82 -35.17 26.94
CA ARG A 1080 9.50 -35.88 25.71
C ARG A 1080 8.52 -37.06 25.91
N PRO A 1081 8.71 -37.96 26.89
CA PRO A 1081 7.78 -39.08 27.09
C PRO A 1081 6.37 -38.61 27.50
N ALA A 1082 6.28 -37.48 28.22
CA ALA A 1082 5.01 -36.89 28.61
C ALA A 1082 4.29 -36.25 27.40
N LEU A 1083 5.00 -35.51 26.54
CA LEU A 1083 4.40 -34.95 25.31
C LEU A 1083 3.96 -36.03 24.32
N GLU A 1084 4.77 -37.08 24.11
CA GLU A 1084 4.40 -38.20 23.24
C GLU A 1084 3.14 -38.91 23.77
N SER A 1085 3.06 -39.13 25.10
CA SER A 1085 1.87 -39.69 25.75
C SER A 1085 0.64 -38.79 25.62
N PHE A 1086 0.80 -37.47 25.85
CA PHE A 1086 -0.25 -36.46 25.75
C PHE A 1086 -0.85 -36.39 24.34
N LEU A 1087 -0.01 -36.39 23.30
CA LEU A 1087 -0.44 -36.38 21.90
C LEU A 1087 -1.10 -37.69 21.47
N THR A 1088 -0.62 -38.85 21.97
CA THR A 1088 -1.26 -40.15 21.70
C THR A 1088 -2.64 -40.26 22.36
N GLN A 1089 -2.81 -39.80 23.60
CA GLN A 1089 -4.14 -39.74 24.25
C GLN A 1089 -5.17 -38.92 23.45
N ARG A 1090 -4.71 -37.90 22.71
CA ARG A 1090 -5.53 -36.96 21.93
C ARG A 1090 -5.66 -37.35 20.45
N GLY A 1091 -5.16 -38.52 20.05
CA GLY A 1091 -5.23 -39.01 18.67
C GLY A 1091 -4.41 -38.21 17.66
N LEU A 1092 -3.42 -37.45 18.13
CA LEU A 1092 -2.57 -36.59 17.29
C LEU A 1092 -1.23 -37.25 16.91
N LEU A 1093 -0.84 -38.33 17.60
CA LEU A 1093 0.39 -39.09 17.39
C LEU A 1093 0.12 -40.60 17.59
N HIS A 1094 0.31 -41.43 16.57
CA HIS A 1094 0.09 -42.88 16.68
C HIS A 1094 1.40 -43.66 16.94
N LYS A 1095 1.35 -44.67 17.83
CA LYS A 1095 2.50 -45.53 18.18
C LYS A 1095 3.10 -46.32 17.00
N LYS A 1096 2.27 -46.63 16.00
CA LYS A 1096 2.70 -46.99 14.64
C LYS A 1096 2.39 -45.76 13.78
N PRO A 1097 3.34 -45.18 13.05
CA PRO A 1097 3.10 -43.93 12.31
C PRO A 1097 2.03 -44.15 11.26
N HIS A 1098 0.86 -43.55 11.46
CA HIS A 1098 -0.23 -43.66 10.52
C HIS A 1098 0.00 -42.67 9.36
N LEU A 1099 -0.52 -43.00 8.17
CA LEU A 1099 -0.27 -42.20 6.97
C LEU A 1099 -0.66 -40.73 7.19
N PHE A 1100 -1.86 -40.46 7.70
CA PHE A 1100 -2.41 -39.10 7.77
C PHE A 1100 -2.01 -38.27 8.99
N ASP A 1101 -0.99 -38.70 9.75
CA ASP A 1101 -0.53 -37.99 10.94
C ASP A 1101 0.19 -36.66 10.60
N PHE A 1102 -0.07 -35.63 11.42
CA PHE A 1102 0.60 -34.33 11.34
C PHE A 1102 1.83 -34.27 12.28
N PHE A 1103 1.67 -34.70 13.53
CA PHE A 1103 2.79 -34.85 14.45
C PHE A 1103 3.49 -36.19 14.18
N HIS A 1104 4.81 -36.19 14.21
CA HIS A 1104 5.64 -37.38 14.06
C HIS A 1104 6.98 -37.18 14.77
N THR A 1105 7.73 -38.27 14.97
CA THR A 1105 8.99 -38.29 15.72
C THR A 1105 9.95 -37.18 15.28
N GLY A 1106 10.10 -36.96 13.97
CA GLY A 1106 10.91 -35.86 13.42
C GLY A 1106 10.47 -34.43 13.77
N VAL A 1107 9.17 -34.15 13.90
CA VAL A 1107 8.67 -32.84 14.39
C VAL A 1107 9.02 -32.65 15.86
N LEU A 1108 8.85 -33.71 16.67
CA LEU A 1108 9.23 -33.68 18.08
C LEU A 1108 10.75 -33.59 18.26
N ASN A 1109 11.54 -34.20 17.35
CA ASN A 1109 12.98 -34.04 17.32
C ASN A 1109 13.38 -32.57 17.04
N LYS A 1110 12.70 -31.84 16.14
CA LYS A 1110 12.92 -30.38 15.95
C LYS A 1110 12.54 -29.57 17.20
N LEU A 1111 11.45 -29.94 17.86
CA LEU A 1111 10.97 -29.26 19.07
C LEU A 1111 11.99 -29.39 20.20
N TYR A 1112 12.38 -30.62 20.57
CA TYR A 1112 13.33 -30.86 21.66
C TYR A 1112 14.76 -30.45 21.34
N LEU A 1113 15.14 -30.32 20.06
CA LEU A 1113 16.38 -29.67 19.63
C LEU A 1113 16.40 -28.19 20.02
N ARG A 1114 15.40 -27.40 19.61
CA ARG A 1114 15.36 -25.96 19.89
C ARG A 1114 15.16 -25.66 21.38
N LEU A 1115 14.47 -26.54 22.10
CA LEU A 1115 14.31 -26.50 23.55
C LEU A 1115 15.58 -26.90 24.31
N ASN A 1116 16.45 -27.75 23.73
CA ASN A 1116 17.78 -28.03 24.27
C ASN A 1116 18.70 -26.81 24.14
N ASP A 1117 18.72 -26.14 22.99
CA ASP A 1117 19.42 -24.87 22.80
C ASP A 1117 18.96 -23.81 23.81
N ALA A 1118 17.65 -23.61 23.98
CA ALA A 1118 17.05 -22.64 24.92
C ALA A 1118 17.26 -22.94 26.42
N VAL A 1119 17.95 -24.04 26.77
CA VAL A 1119 18.27 -24.43 28.17
C VAL A 1119 19.77 -24.62 28.38
N PHE A 1120 20.50 -25.02 27.34
CA PHE A 1120 21.90 -25.46 27.43
C PHE A 1120 22.85 -24.73 26.48
N ARG A 1121 22.44 -23.56 25.96
CA ARG A 1121 23.28 -22.56 25.29
C ARG A 1121 24.67 -22.42 25.93
N ASP A 1122 25.69 -22.23 25.10
CA ASP A 1122 27.11 -22.09 25.45
C ASP A 1122 27.73 -23.27 26.23
N SER A 1123 27.01 -24.40 26.39
CA SER A 1123 27.43 -25.51 27.23
C SER A 1123 27.64 -26.82 26.45
N ARG A 1124 28.46 -27.72 27.00
CA ARG A 1124 28.67 -29.10 26.50
C ARG A 1124 27.42 -30.01 26.62
N ARG A 1125 26.24 -29.44 26.87
CA ARG A 1125 24.94 -30.14 26.93
C ARG A 1125 24.01 -29.73 25.78
N ALA A 1126 24.41 -28.76 24.95
CA ALA A 1126 23.77 -28.45 23.69
C ALA A 1126 24.06 -29.53 22.62
N VAL A 1127 23.18 -29.65 21.63
CA VAL A 1127 23.43 -30.42 20.39
C VAL A 1127 24.35 -29.59 19.50
N MET A 1128 25.54 -30.12 19.17
CA MET A 1128 26.45 -29.47 18.22
C MET A 1128 26.05 -29.79 16.77
N PHE A 1129 26.32 -28.84 15.89
CA PHE A 1129 26.00 -28.84 14.47
C PHE A 1129 27.26 -28.78 13.61
N HIS A 1130 27.16 -29.37 12.40
CA HIS A 1130 28.15 -29.25 11.33
C HIS A 1130 27.48 -28.67 10.09
N LEU A 1131 28.07 -27.60 9.53
CA LEU A 1131 27.53 -26.90 8.36
C LEU A 1131 28.00 -27.59 7.06
N GLY A 1132 27.07 -28.28 6.40
CA GLY A 1132 27.36 -29.09 5.22
C GLY A 1132 28.37 -30.20 5.52
N ASN A 1133 29.61 -30.00 5.07
CA ASN A 1133 30.75 -30.92 5.25
C ASN A 1133 31.87 -30.33 6.13
N ASP A 1134 31.67 -29.15 6.75
CA ASP A 1134 32.63 -28.63 7.71
C ASP A 1134 32.74 -29.56 8.93
N ARG A 1135 33.94 -29.68 9.49
CA ARG A 1135 34.24 -30.49 10.68
C ARG A 1135 34.26 -29.67 11.97
N ARG A 1136 34.05 -28.36 11.90
CA ARG A 1136 33.83 -27.51 13.08
C ARG A 1136 32.54 -27.94 13.77
N GLU A 1137 32.65 -28.28 15.05
CA GLU A 1137 31.52 -28.24 15.99
C GLU A 1137 31.08 -26.77 16.08
N LEU A 1138 29.80 -26.50 15.80
CA LEU A 1138 29.17 -25.18 15.87
C LEU A 1138 27.89 -25.28 16.70
N ASP A 1139 27.56 -24.30 17.52
CA ASP A 1139 26.22 -24.20 18.12
C ASP A 1139 25.22 -23.51 17.16
N MET A 1140 24.01 -23.21 17.65
CA MET A 1140 23.00 -22.54 16.81
C MET A 1140 23.37 -21.08 16.48
N GLU A 1141 24.07 -20.37 17.37
CA GLU A 1141 24.47 -18.97 17.17
C GLU A 1141 25.65 -18.90 16.21
N ASP A 1142 26.65 -19.77 16.37
CA ASP A 1142 27.77 -19.94 15.42
C ASP A 1142 27.28 -20.19 13.99
N VAL A 1143 26.30 -21.10 13.79
CA VAL A 1143 25.69 -21.37 12.48
C VAL A 1143 24.96 -20.13 11.95
N ASP A 1144 24.33 -19.35 12.83
CA ASP A 1144 23.56 -18.15 12.47
C ASP A 1144 24.44 -16.92 12.21
N VAL A 1145 25.66 -16.89 12.73
CA VAL A 1145 26.73 -15.95 12.33
C VAL A 1145 27.37 -16.41 11.03
N LEU A 1146 27.91 -17.63 10.96
CA LEU A 1146 28.71 -18.12 9.82
C LEU A 1146 27.94 -18.25 8.49
N THR A 1147 26.62 -18.37 8.53
CA THR A 1147 25.78 -18.35 7.30
C THR A 1147 25.30 -16.95 6.93
N GLU A 1148 26.13 -15.93 7.18
CA GLU A 1148 25.76 -14.51 7.24
C GLU A 1148 24.99 -14.00 6.00
N ALA A 1149 23.69 -13.78 6.20
CA ALA A 1149 22.77 -13.13 5.28
C ALA A 1149 21.75 -12.34 6.12
N GLN A 1150 21.06 -11.39 5.48
CA GLN A 1150 20.18 -10.42 6.16
C GLN A 1150 19.31 -11.03 7.27
N SER A 1151 19.37 -10.40 8.45
CA SER A 1151 18.82 -10.85 9.74
C SER A 1151 17.53 -11.66 9.65
N SER A 1152 17.51 -12.86 10.24
CA SER A 1152 16.36 -13.78 10.29
C SER A 1152 15.11 -13.24 10.99
N THR A 1153 15.21 -12.07 11.64
CA THR A 1153 14.09 -11.28 12.16
C THR A 1153 13.23 -10.67 11.04
N LEU A 1154 12.61 -11.53 10.23
CA LEU A 1154 11.37 -11.18 9.51
C LEU A 1154 10.36 -10.71 10.57
N GLY A 1155 9.81 -9.51 10.37
CA GLY A 1155 9.56 -8.60 11.47
C GLY A 1155 8.43 -9.03 12.41
N THR A 1156 8.48 -8.53 13.65
CA THR A 1156 7.40 -8.61 14.64
C THR A 1156 6.22 -7.70 14.24
N GLY A 1157 5.68 -7.84 13.02
CA GLY A 1157 5.22 -6.66 12.29
C GLY A 1157 4.17 -6.81 11.18
N GLY A 1158 3.54 -7.97 11.00
CA GLY A 1158 2.48 -8.11 10.00
C GLY A 1158 1.79 -9.46 9.98
N GLY A 1159 1.12 -9.83 11.06
CA GLY A 1159 0.33 -11.07 11.13
C GLY A 1159 0.77 -12.07 12.20
N THR A 1160 1.50 -11.65 13.23
CA THR A 1160 1.71 -12.43 14.47
C THR A 1160 0.58 -12.25 15.49
N ASP A 1161 -0.52 -11.62 15.05
CA ASP A 1161 -1.27 -10.61 15.83
C ASP A 1161 -2.78 -10.89 15.90
N HIS A 1162 -3.26 -11.72 14.97
CA HIS A 1162 -4.65 -12.12 14.79
C HIS A 1162 -4.68 -13.57 14.29
N ASP A 1163 -5.78 -14.28 14.54
CA ASP A 1163 -5.94 -15.69 14.21
C ASP A 1163 -6.17 -15.93 12.70
N VAL A 1164 -5.08 -15.98 11.94
CA VAL A 1164 -5.10 -16.17 10.48
C VAL A 1164 -4.63 -17.58 10.10
N SER A 1165 -5.56 -18.53 10.03
CA SER A 1165 -5.25 -19.95 9.70
C SER A 1165 -4.64 -20.15 8.31
N GLY A 1166 -4.97 -19.27 7.35
CA GLY A 1166 -4.41 -19.27 6.00
C GLY A 1166 -3.00 -18.67 5.96
N ILE A 1167 -1.97 -19.52 5.84
CA ILE A 1167 -0.61 -19.05 5.54
C ILE A 1167 -0.48 -18.73 4.05
N ARG A 1168 -0.17 -17.45 3.80
CA ARG A 1168 0.12 -16.87 2.49
C ARG A 1168 1.48 -17.35 2.00
N ALA A 1169 1.70 -17.30 0.69
CA ALA A 1169 2.99 -17.66 0.14
C ALA A 1169 4.11 -16.73 0.63
N ARG A 1170 5.22 -17.32 1.10
CA ARG A 1170 6.38 -16.61 1.64
C ARG A 1170 7.69 -17.32 1.27
N PRO A 1171 8.86 -16.66 1.41
CA PRO A 1171 10.10 -17.40 1.54
C PRO A 1171 10.05 -18.42 2.68
N THR A 1172 10.62 -19.60 2.43
CA THR A 1172 11.14 -20.47 3.50
C THR A 1172 12.03 -19.64 4.41
N TYR A 1173 11.83 -19.73 5.73
CA TYR A 1173 12.69 -19.05 6.69
C TYR A 1173 14.10 -19.68 6.72
N ARG A 1174 15.05 -19.03 7.40
CA ARG A 1174 16.46 -19.44 7.42
C ARG A 1174 16.60 -20.82 8.06
N TRP A 1175 16.01 -21.00 9.24
CA TRP A 1175 16.14 -22.24 9.99
C TRP A 1175 15.21 -23.35 9.50
N GLU A 1176 14.04 -23.01 8.92
CA GLU A 1176 13.29 -23.94 8.07
C GLU A 1176 14.18 -24.52 6.94
N GLY A 1177 14.95 -23.67 6.25
CA GLY A 1177 15.84 -24.07 5.17
C GLY A 1177 17.01 -24.94 5.62
N LEU A 1178 17.72 -24.52 6.68
CA LEU A 1178 18.91 -25.21 7.22
C LEU A 1178 18.59 -26.61 7.76
N LEU A 1179 17.43 -26.80 8.39
CA LEU A 1179 17.03 -28.07 9.00
C LEU A 1179 16.41 -29.07 7.99
N ASP A 1180 15.88 -28.58 6.86
CA ASP A 1180 15.28 -29.42 5.81
C ASP A 1180 16.21 -29.71 4.61
N ASP A 1181 17.29 -28.94 4.43
CA ASP A 1181 18.28 -29.20 3.38
C ASP A 1181 19.33 -30.25 3.80
N PRO A 1182 19.65 -31.24 2.95
CA PRO A 1182 20.70 -32.20 3.24
C PRO A 1182 22.09 -31.58 3.01
N PRO A 1183 23.10 -31.98 3.80
CA PRO A 1183 24.47 -31.51 3.67
C PRO A 1183 25.02 -31.74 2.26
N ARG A 1184 25.75 -30.74 1.73
CA ARG A 1184 26.18 -30.72 0.32
C ARG A 1184 27.66 -31.05 0.15
N ASN A 1185 27.95 -32.13 -0.58
CA ASN A 1185 29.15 -32.18 -1.42
C ASN A 1185 28.94 -31.21 -2.60
N GLY A 1186 29.95 -30.41 -2.95
CA GLY A 1186 29.85 -29.45 -4.06
C GLY A 1186 29.63 -30.13 -5.42
N GLY A 1187 28.83 -29.50 -6.30
CA GLY A 1187 28.74 -29.90 -7.72
C GLY A 1187 27.36 -29.78 -8.39
N HIS A 1188 26.24 -29.80 -7.65
CA HIS A 1188 24.89 -29.82 -8.26
C HIS A 1188 23.96 -28.73 -7.70
N GLU A 1189 23.81 -27.65 -8.48
CA GLU A 1189 23.07 -26.43 -8.13
C GLU A 1189 21.71 -26.33 -8.84
N GLY A 1190 21.68 -26.52 -10.17
CA GLY A 1190 20.52 -26.17 -11.00
C GLY A 1190 19.25 -27.02 -10.76
N ARG A 1191 19.37 -28.36 -10.78
CA ARG A 1191 18.22 -29.27 -10.94
C ARG A 1191 17.22 -29.24 -9.76
N ARG A 1192 17.68 -29.01 -8.53
CA ARG A 1192 16.80 -28.88 -7.35
C ARG A 1192 16.10 -27.52 -7.26
N ARG A 1193 16.73 -26.45 -7.76
CA ARG A 1193 16.21 -25.07 -7.69
C ARG A 1193 14.90 -24.89 -8.47
N TRP A 1194 14.75 -25.60 -9.58
CA TRP A 1194 13.52 -25.63 -10.38
C TRP A 1194 12.39 -26.42 -9.70
N LEU A 1195 12.68 -27.65 -9.24
CA LEU A 1195 11.70 -28.51 -8.55
C LEU A 1195 11.14 -27.87 -7.26
N ALA A 1196 11.94 -27.09 -6.54
CA ALA A 1196 11.47 -26.35 -5.37
C ALA A 1196 10.47 -25.23 -5.74
N LYS A 1197 10.72 -24.48 -6.83
CA LYS A 1197 9.78 -23.46 -7.33
C LYS A 1197 8.46 -24.09 -7.81
N LEU A 1198 8.52 -25.24 -8.48
CA LEU A 1198 7.32 -25.96 -8.95
C LEU A 1198 6.36 -26.32 -7.81
N LYS A 1199 6.85 -26.77 -6.65
CA LYS A 1199 5.96 -27.08 -5.51
C LYS A 1199 5.17 -25.86 -5.02
N ALA A 1200 5.74 -24.65 -5.11
CA ALA A 1200 5.04 -23.42 -4.78
C ALA A 1200 4.09 -22.96 -5.91
N TRP A 1201 4.50 -23.12 -7.17
CA TRP A 1201 3.67 -22.82 -8.36
C TRP A 1201 2.41 -23.69 -8.43
N PHE A 1202 2.50 -24.97 -8.10
CA PHE A 1202 1.35 -25.88 -8.00
C PHE A 1202 0.59 -25.76 -6.66
N GLY A 1203 0.90 -24.77 -5.82
CA GLY A 1203 0.19 -24.54 -4.54
C GLY A 1203 0.38 -25.63 -3.47
N ILE A 1204 1.25 -26.61 -3.71
CA ILE A 1204 1.54 -27.74 -2.81
C ILE A 1204 2.19 -27.21 -1.51
N THR A 1205 2.95 -26.11 -1.59
CA THR A 1205 3.52 -25.41 -0.44
C THR A 1205 3.41 -23.88 -0.61
N PRO A 1206 3.13 -23.11 0.46
CA PRO A 1206 3.29 -21.66 0.45
C PRO A 1206 4.77 -21.24 0.43
N LEU A 1207 5.69 -22.15 0.79
CA LEU A 1207 7.11 -21.86 0.93
C LEU A 1207 7.80 -21.90 -0.43
N TRP A 1208 8.08 -20.73 -1.02
CA TRP A 1208 9.05 -20.65 -2.13
C TRP A 1208 10.48 -20.61 -1.59
N ARG A 1209 11.46 -21.00 -2.42
CA ARG A 1209 12.89 -20.83 -2.09
C ARG A 1209 13.48 -19.66 -2.88
N ALA A 1210 13.74 -18.56 -2.17
CA ALA A 1210 14.32 -17.34 -2.70
C ALA A 1210 15.84 -17.30 -2.47
N GLY A 1211 16.58 -18.22 -3.11
CA GLY A 1211 18.02 -18.34 -2.91
C GLY A 1211 18.64 -19.50 -3.68
N SER A 1212 19.89 -19.82 -3.36
CA SER A 1212 20.43 -21.19 -3.44
C SER A 1212 19.72 -22.10 -2.42
N THR A 1213 19.97 -23.41 -2.45
CA THR A 1213 19.71 -24.25 -1.27
C THR A 1213 20.78 -23.97 -0.24
N SER A 1214 20.45 -24.05 1.05
CA SER A 1214 21.46 -23.88 2.11
C SER A 1214 22.50 -25.01 2.04
N ASN A 1215 23.61 -24.88 2.78
CA ASN A 1215 24.61 -25.94 2.85
C ASN A 1215 24.10 -27.19 3.59
N GLY A 1216 22.95 -27.12 4.26
CA GLY A 1216 22.38 -28.16 5.11
C GLY A 1216 23.11 -28.29 6.46
N LEU A 1217 22.44 -28.88 7.44
CA LEU A 1217 23.04 -29.17 8.75
C LEU A 1217 23.19 -30.69 8.98
N SER A 1218 24.19 -31.06 9.76
CA SER A 1218 24.35 -32.38 10.37
C SER A 1218 24.51 -32.22 11.88
N LEU A 1219 24.08 -33.22 12.66
CA LEU A 1219 24.02 -33.17 14.13
C LEU A 1219 24.94 -34.21 14.77
N ASP A 1220 25.52 -33.85 15.91
CA ASP A 1220 26.37 -34.74 16.73
C ASP A 1220 25.56 -35.65 17.65
N VAL A 1221 24.89 -36.60 17.00
CA VAL A 1221 24.10 -37.64 17.65
C VAL A 1221 24.48 -39.03 17.15
N LYS A 1222 24.60 -39.99 18.08
CA LYS A 1222 24.80 -41.42 17.80
C LYS A 1222 23.47 -42.16 17.93
N LEU A 1223 23.23 -43.13 17.06
CA LEU A 1223 22.06 -44.02 17.18
C LEU A 1223 22.39 -45.18 18.14
N GLN A 1224 21.69 -45.24 19.28
CA GLN A 1224 21.83 -46.29 20.28
C GLN A 1224 20.44 -46.80 20.69
N ASN A 1225 20.25 -48.12 20.74
CA ASN A 1225 19.00 -48.77 21.18
C ASN A 1225 17.72 -48.21 20.51
N GLY A 1226 17.80 -47.84 19.23
CA GLY A 1226 16.68 -47.24 18.50
C GLY A 1226 16.34 -45.80 18.89
N ARG A 1227 17.30 -45.04 19.45
CA ARG A 1227 17.17 -43.62 19.81
C ARG A 1227 18.42 -42.84 19.40
N TYR A 1228 18.27 -41.57 19.05
CA TYR A 1228 19.43 -40.67 18.91
C TYR A 1228 19.84 -40.15 20.28
N VAL A 1229 21.14 -40.19 20.60
CA VAL A 1229 21.74 -39.79 21.89
C VAL A 1229 22.94 -38.90 21.62
N LEU A 1230 23.26 -37.97 22.52
CA LEU A 1230 24.46 -37.12 22.44
C LEU A 1230 25.75 -37.93 22.61
N LEU A 1231 26.85 -37.46 22.04
CA LEU A 1231 28.14 -38.16 22.09
C LEU A 1231 28.70 -38.28 23.52
N ASP A 1232 28.69 -37.17 24.29
CA ASP A 1232 29.27 -37.05 25.64
C ASP A 1232 28.55 -37.85 26.76
N ASP A 1233 27.34 -38.37 26.52
CA ASP A 1233 26.57 -39.11 27.56
C ASP A 1233 27.18 -40.46 27.96
N GLY A 1234 28.30 -40.88 27.35
CA GLY A 1234 28.96 -42.17 27.64
C GLY A 1234 29.92 -42.17 28.85
N ALA A 1235 30.33 -41.02 29.37
CA ALA A 1235 31.50 -40.93 30.26
C ALA A 1235 31.23 -41.03 31.77
N SER A 1236 29.98 -41.28 32.21
CA SER A 1236 29.58 -41.11 33.62
C SER A 1236 28.67 -42.20 34.21
N SER A 1237 28.61 -43.39 33.62
CA SER A 1237 27.69 -44.47 34.05
C SER A 1237 28.33 -45.87 34.18
N SER A 1238 29.62 -45.95 34.51
CA SER A 1238 30.35 -47.23 34.64
C SER A 1238 31.37 -47.22 35.78
N ALA A 1239 30.91 -47.14 37.03
CA ALA A 1239 31.75 -47.12 38.23
C ALA A 1239 31.10 -47.84 39.44
N THR A 1240 30.59 -49.05 39.24
CA THR A 1240 30.21 -49.98 40.32
C THR A 1240 30.88 -51.33 40.09
N SER A 1241 31.94 -51.60 40.85
CA SER A 1241 32.75 -52.82 40.73
C SER A 1241 31.98 -54.08 41.16
N PRO A 1242 32.10 -55.21 40.43
CA PRO A 1242 31.49 -56.47 40.83
C PRO A 1242 32.22 -57.08 42.02
N THR A 1243 31.59 -57.11 43.19
CA THR A 1243 32.12 -57.85 44.35
C THR A 1243 31.73 -59.32 44.21
N ILE A 1244 32.71 -60.18 43.94
CA ILE A 1244 32.53 -61.62 43.80
C ILE A 1244 32.17 -62.24 45.16
N ARG A 1245 31.10 -63.05 45.22
CA ARG A 1245 30.89 -64.06 46.26
C ARG A 1245 30.46 -65.40 45.65
N ILE A 1246 30.89 -66.46 46.32
CA ILE A 1246 30.82 -67.86 45.89
C ILE A 1246 29.42 -68.45 46.22
N PRO A 1247 28.86 -69.35 45.41
CA PRO A 1247 27.55 -69.95 45.67
C PRO A 1247 27.55 -70.85 46.92
N GLY A 1248 26.57 -70.63 47.79
CA GLY A 1248 26.14 -71.56 48.85
C GLY A 1248 24.72 -72.06 48.55
N ALA A 1249 24.40 -73.28 48.94
CA ALA A 1249 23.20 -73.99 48.48
C ALA A 1249 22.00 -73.94 49.45
N ALA A 1250 20.87 -74.42 48.91
CA ALA A 1250 19.77 -75.14 49.60
C ALA A 1250 18.43 -74.43 49.86
N THR A 1251 17.41 -75.30 49.95
CA THR A 1251 16.02 -75.10 50.41
C THR A 1251 15.12 -74.12 49.67
N ALA A 1252 14.13 -74.69 48.96
CA ALA A 1252 12.94 -73.99 48.48
C ALA A 1252 11.83 -73.99 49.53
N THR A 1253 10.98 -72.96 49.54
CA THR A 1253 9.55 -73.06 49.86
C THR A 1253 8.85 -71.73 49.55
N ALA A 1254 7.86 -71.75 48.65
CA ALA A 1254 6.88 -70.67 48.47
C ALA A 1254 5.60 -71.30 47.89
N SER A 1255 4.45 -71.01 48.49
CA SER A 1255 3.16 -71.64 48.17
C SER A 1255 2.40 -70.91 47.05
N MET A 1256 1.34 -71.56 46.56
CA MET A 1256 0.36 -70.96 45.66
C MET A 1256 -0.53 -69.90 46.34
N HIS A 1257 -1.38 -69.26 45.52
CA HIS A 1257 -2.42 -68.26 45.82
C HIS A 1257 -1.95 -66.81 46.02
N GLY A 1258 -2.74 -65.79 45.62
CA GLY A 1258 -3.94 -65.90 44.77
C GLY A 1258 -4.90 -64.69 44.78
N SER A 1259 -5.14 -64.13 43.59
CA SER A 1259 -6.33 -63.35 43.15
C SER A 1259 -6.71 -62.00 43.80
N VAL A 1260 -7.54 -61.26 43.05
CA VAL A 1260 -8.41 -60.11 43.40
C VAL A 1260 -7.79 -58.71 43.52
N GLN A 1261 -7.91 -57.96 42.40
CA GLN A 1261 -8.39 -56.57 42.26
C GLN A 1261 -8.10 -55.52 43.35
N CYS A 1262 -7.37 -54.48 42.97
CA CYS A 1262 -7.98 -53.25 42.45
C CYS A 1262 -7.10 -52.62 41.35
#